data_AF-A4HX87-F1
#
_entry.id   AF-A4HX87-F1
#
_cell.length_a   1.000
_cell.length_b   1.000
_cell.length_c   1.000
_cell.angle_alpha   90.00
_cell.angle_beta   90.00
_cell.angle_gamma   90.00
#
_symmetry.space_group_name_H-M   'P 1'
#
loop_
_entity.id
_entity.type
_entity.pdbx_description
1 polymer ?
#
loop_
_entity_poly.entity_id
_entity_poly.type
_entity_poly.pdbx_seq_one_letter_code
_entity_poly.pdbx_strand_id
1 'polypeptide(L)'
;MADDAKALWLGIDSALHASGYKTANGRPVEIVNPDPSIKKSDIIAVVQKALEKYPTLLGVIGPFMDPLMSTVMKSDALKGKDLIFMAPFTGSNAVRMWDNDVYFTRGDPWTEMTIILTHMLKRIRARRTAFMYLTGAQFGDSEYKMVVSVLSSFSLDPPAVYSAPYSTKNTAVNKKTFDAMADTRPQVIIVWGIPGEQVVKFLQAVLTDPRTSSAYIMTCFPLQRIVFRVYYDLAMAGKLTPVDGQIMSSATSLPISHIEIEHVRLFRTEMGEYMKKTGRVDASLWADEAKAVQKYGPRGREASSSDSAAYADKFYNEHPSTGQLMIAGWLSGKLIDQTLHEPLWTIDRKTYKAGLFDQTRYVIGGDIVLGDYGGPCTPIAEFLGAVCYCNQGGRASILQGLKKAAWELLPDAIFHYAQSACYLNKIVLSKPLNVVTLNVSDLPKLRKAAADMAKVIPLAISEERLDFSAFNPATLNATQTTAQGVLDWEFLNYSVDVVTGPLLRSIDLSGLLVISPVFNRPNVLVEKENYLFLMPTLEQEMYVMYSELSSVRALTSIGEDVNLVLHEYTSANVKDISAVALRTAATFNAPDPTVKAVSSGTSLKSSLEPSMINYVLGITDDDVDAIAAFLSTHPLAIVVISFGDLAHEYELLTDTFAKLPNAEQARLLTFTNLPLWSDMSPSSLESYPLLKLFNAIFPKPADHTPSLLRDLLSIVFIHVVAYGDGGFEKPTSLQESAYKKGVINAYSVTLGRFTWNCTNTTSGLECLYRNYGAQGIVMLSVQRMLDPTVPQVSSPSTPTMEYRPRQKADKMTSAQRNGLIAGLVMFTIILLTAAPLILYWCTEGRDNDAAPKDGDEPVTLLFTDIESSTALWAALPQLMADAIAAHHRVIRQLVKKYGCYEVKTIGDSFMIACRSAHSAVSLACEIQTKLLKHDWGTEALDRAYREFELARVDTLDDYEPPTARLSEEEYAALWCGLRVRVGIHTGLTDIRYDEVTRGYDYYGDTSNMAARTEAVANGGQAVATEAAWWALSNDERAGIAHTAMGPQGLRGVPFAVEMFQLNAVPGRRHAALRTEIEAILPDDTATDTASSAAGALLSSVGTINGPAAGIAFVLASCFAPYPVAQRVRELQPLLSKWGVGAPPRSRLVSEEDYCQGLMNRLAIRIATVSQARQRMGSNETGVSGDLQNIISSGVLNPLLGEGSFISDGARARHSGLTAVPPSAEPSAMRESRLWRRSTMNGLTLSRGPSSRKESLSVNTAGFHDDVVPFTAQASRRLSEEHNSRSASISCEVVVVRMPMKLGRRRRPSLLEPLAEDVADEA
;
A
#
# COMPACT_ATOMS: atom_id res chain seq x y z
N MET A 1 15.87 12.23 39.60
CA MET A 1 14.71 11.51 40.16
C MET A 1 13.97 12.30 41.23
N ALA A 2 14.52 12.52 42.43
CA ALA A 2 13.78 13.24 43.48
C ALA A 2 13.36 14.65 43.05
N ASP A 3 14.23 15.36 42.33
CA ASP A 3 13.92 16.70 41.83
C ASP A 3 12.96 16.67 40.61
N ASP A 4 12.92 15.56 39.85
CA ASP A 4 11.95 15.37 38.74
C ASP A 4 10.55 15.18 39.30
N ALA A 5 10.43 14.28 40.29
CA ALA A 5 9.18 14.07 41.01
C ALA A 5 8.72 15.36 41.70
N LYS A 6 9.66 16.17 42.21
CA LYS A 6 9.37 17.50 42.76
C LYS A 6 8.86 18.48 41.71
N ALA A 7 9.46 18.53 40.52
CA ALA A 7 8.98 19.38 39.42
C ALA A 7 7.56 19.00 38.98
N LEU A 8 7.31 17.70 38.75
CA LEU A 8 5.98 17.19 38.42
C LEU A 8 4.94 17.55 39.49
N TRP A 9 5.30 17.37 40.77
CA TRP A 9 4.44 17.76 41.88
C TRP A 9 4.13 19.26 41.90
N LEU A 10 5.13 20.11 41.69
CA LEU A 10 4.93 21.56 41.68
C LEU A 10 3.95 21.97 40.57
N GLY A 11 3.97 21.28 39.43
CA GLY A 11 2.95 21.41 38.39
C GLY A 11 1.55 21.11 38.91
N ILE A 12 1.35 19.94 39.51
CA ILE A 12 0.05 19.52 40.08
C ILE A 12 -0.44 20.51 41.15
N ASP A 13 0.44 20.89 42.07
CA ASP A 13 0.15 21.83 43.16
C ASP A 13 -0.21 23.21 42.62
N SER A 14 0.44 23.68 41.54
CA SER A 14 0.13 24.96 40.92
C SER A 14 -1.26 25.00 40.29
N ALA A 15 -1.71 23.90 39.67
CA ALA A 15 -3.06 23.80 39.11
C ALA A 15 -4.14 23.83 40.20
N LEU A 16 -3.94 23.10 41.30
CA LEU A 16 -4.86 23.08 42.45
C LEU A 16 -4.85 24.40 43.25
N HIS A 17 -3.70 25.08 43.28
CA HIS A 17 -3.62 26.43 43.85
C HIS A 17 -4.44 27.43 43.02
N ALA A 18 -4.48 27.28 41.70
CA ALA A 18 -5.25 28.17 40.82
C ALA A 18 -6.78 28.10 41.10
N SER A 19 -7.30 26.95 41.53
CA SER A 19 -8.68 26.79 41.99
C SER A 19 -8.88 27.10 43.48
N GLY A 20 -7.82 27.50 44.19
CA GLY A 20 -7.86 27.84 45.61
C GLY A 20 -8.01 26.64 46.54
N TYR A 21 -7.63 25.43 46.10
CA TYR A 21 -7.78 24.18 46.85
C TYR A 21 -9.23 23.93 47.32
N LYS A 22 -10.20 24.16 46.43
CA LYS A 22 -11.63 23.98 46.73
C LYS A 22 -12.32 23.16 45.64
N THR A 23 -13.29 22.35 46.06
CA THR A 23 -14.25 21.73 45.13
C THR A 23 -15.29 22.75 44.66
N ALA A 24 -16.12 22.39 43.68
CA ALA A 24 -17.22 23.24 43.21
C ALA A 24 -18.19 23.67 44.33
N ASN A 25 -18.41 22.82 45.34
CA ASN A 25 -19.24 23.14 46.50
C ASN A 25 -18.50 23.94 47.60
N GLY A 26 -17.28 24.41 47.31
CA GLY A 26 -16.44 25.15 48.25
C GLY A 26 -15.79 24.32 49.35
N ARG A 27 -15.86 22.98 49.28
CA ARG A 27 -15.19 22.10 50.26
C ARG A 27 -13.67 22.23 50.12
N PRO A 28 -12.90 22.44 51.19
CA PRO A 28 -11.45 22.47 51.12
C PRO A 28 -10.89 21.10 50.67
N VAL A 29 -9.88 21.15 49.81
CA VAL A 29 -9.10 20.00 49.35
C VAL A 29 -7.82 19.94 50.18
N GLU A 30 -7.68 18.93 51.03
CA GLU A 30 -6.47 18.67 51.82
C GLU A 30 -5.54 17.71 51.06
N ILE A 31 -4.32 18.17 50.78
CA ILE A 31 -3.28 17.32 50.19
C ILE A 31 -2.35 16.82 51.30
N VAL A 32 -2.43 15.52 51.59
CA VAL A 32 -1.70 14.88 52.68
C VAL A 32 -0.37 14.32 52.18
N ASN A 33 0.72 14.64 52.89
CA ASN A 33 2.03 14.06 52.60
C ASN A 33 2.16 12.63 53.18
N PRO A 34 3.02 11.76 52.61
CA PRO A 34 3.29 10.44 53.17
C PRO A 34 3.78 10.55 54.61
N ASP A 35 3.28 9.67 55.48
CA ASP A 35 3.70 9.64 56.89
C ASP A 35 5.23 9.46 56.99
N PRO A 36 5.94 10.35 57.71
CA PRO A 36 7.39 10.30 57.81
C PRO A 36 7.93 9.04 58.50
N SER A 37 7.10 8.35 59.30
CA SER A 37 7.48 7.09 59.96
C SER A 37 7.54 5.89 59.01
N ILE A 38 6.93 6.00 57.83
CA ILE A 38 6.84 4.91 56.86
C ILE A 38 7.94 5.04 55.81
N LYS A 39 8.51 3.90 55.42
CA LYS A 39 9.45 3.83 54.30
C LYS A 39 8.73 4.26 53.03
N LYS A 40 9.12 5.40 52.49
CA LYS A 40 8.63 5.98 51.22
C LYS A 40 8.67 5.03 50.01
N SER A 41 9.50 4.00 50.02
CA SER A 41 9.54 2.98 48.96
C SER A 41 8.43 1.92 49.07
N ASP A 42 7.82 1.79 50.25
CA ASP A 42 6.70 0.89 50.51
C ASP A 42 5.38 1.64 50.29
N ILE A 43 4.98 1.67 49.02
CA ILE A 43 3.79 2.39 48.57
C ILE A 43 2.51 1.87 49.23
N ILE A 44 2.42 0.58 49.49
CA ILE A 44 1.24 -0.05 50.09
C ILE A 44 1.10 0.41 51.54
N ALA A 45 2.19 0.38 52.31
CA ALA A 45 2.17 0.86 53.70
C ALA A 45 1.83 2.36 53.78
N VAL A 46 2.36 3.18 52.86
CA VAL A 46 2.04 4.62 52.81
C VAL A 46 0.54 4.85 52.60
N VAL A 47 -0.06 4.14 51.64
CA VAL A 47 -1.48 4.27 51.32
C VAL A 47 -2.36 3.73 52.45
N GLN A 48 -2.03 2.57 53.01
CA GLN A 48 -2.76 2.00 54.15
C GLN A 48 -2.76 2.94 55.35
N LYS A 49 -1.61 3.55 55.67
CA LYS A 49 -1.54 4.50 56.78
C LYS A 49 -2.36 5.75 56.54
N ALA A 50 -2.36 6.23 55.30
CA ALA A 50 -3.19 7.37 54.95
C ALA A 50 -4.70 7.02 55.03
N LEU A 51 -5.11 5.82 54.61
CA LEU A 51 -6.49 5.33 54.78
C LEU A 51 -6.90 5.20 56.25
N GLU A 52 -5.99 4.73 57.12
CA GLU A 52 -6.23 4.68 58.57
C GLU A 52 -6.48 6.08 59.14
N LYS A 53 -5.65 7.05 58.75
CA LYS A 53 -5.69 8.42 59.28
C LYS A 53 -6.82 9.25 58.65
N TYR A 54 -7.16 8.99 57.39
CA TYR A 54 -8.14 9.72 56.60
C TYR A 54 -9.10 8.74 55.91
N PRO A 55 -10.14 8.25 56.60
CA PRO A 55 -11.10 7.30 56.04
C PRO A 55 -11.86 7.81 54.81
N THR A 56 -11.94 9.12 54.62
CA THR A 56 -12.59 9.81 53.50
C THR A 56 -11.66 10.13 52.32
N LEU A 57 -10.42 9.63 52.36
CA LEU A 57 -9.46 9.70 51.25
C LEU A 57 -10.12 9.21 49.95
N LEU A 58 -10.19 10.09 48.94
CA LEU A 58 -10.80 9.79 47.64
C LEU A 58 -9.83 9.11 46.67
N GLY A 59 -8.57 9.55 46.65
CA GLY A 59 -7.57 9.06 45.71
C GLY A 59 -6.13 9.41 46.09
N VAL A 60 -5.20 8.88 45.33
CA VAL A 60 -3.76 9.06 45.53
C VAL A 60 -3.14 9.60 44.24
N ILE A 61 -2.38 10.69 44.34
CA ILE A 61 -1.70 11.29 43.18
C ILE A 61 -0.37 10.57 42.95
N GLY A 62 -0.24 9.86 41.83
CA GLY A 62 0.87 8.98 41.48
C GLY A 62 0.44 7.51 41.34
N PRO A 63 1.37 6.53 41.39
CA PRO A 63 2.80 6.66 41.72
C PRO A 63 3.72 7.27 40.66
N PHE A 64 4.93 7.59 41.09
CA PHE A 64 6.05 7.94 40.21
C PHE A 64 6.94 6.71 40.00
N MET A 65 7.11 6.30 38.73
CA MET A 65 7.85 5.13 38.25
C MET A 65 7.12 3.78 38.25
N ASP A 66 7.49 2.97 37.27
CA ASP A 66 6.88 1.68 36.92
C ASP A 66 6.96 0.63 38.04
N PRO A 67 8.07 0.48 38.81
CA PRO A 67 8.12 -0.49 39.91
C PRO A 67 7.10 -0.23 41.01
N LEU A 68 6.85 1.03 41.33
CA LEU A 68 5.83 1.41 42.31
C LEU A 68 4.43 1.17 41.76
N MET A 69 4.20 1.51 40.49
CA MET A 69 2.94 1.23 39.79
C MET A 69 2.62 -0.27 39.78
N SER A 70 3.60 -1.09 39.40
CA SER A 70 3.50 -2.55 39.39
C SER A 70 3.21 -3.14 40.78
N THR A 71 3.78 -2.55 41.84
CA THR A 71 3.49 -2.95 43.22
C THR A 71 2.05 -2.62 43.60
N VAL A 72 1.53 -1.46 43.20
CA VAL A 72 0.11 -1.09 43.40
C VAL A 72 -0.81 -2.05 42.68
N MET A 73 -0.60 -2.29 41.38
CA MET A 73 -1.48 -3.15 40.56
C MET A 73 -1.51 -4.61 41.01
N LYS A 74 -0.43 -5.10 41.64
CA LYS A 74 -0.34 -6.47 42.16
C LYS A 74 -0.80 -6.61 43.61
N SER A 75 -1.19 -5.52 44.27
CA SER A 75 -1.51 -5.54 45.70
C SER A 75 -2.97 -5.91 45.95
N ASP A 76 -3.19 -7.08 46.54
CA ASP A 76 -4.52 -7.44 47.07
C ASP A 76 -4.96 -6.55 48.24
N ALA A 77 -4.01 -5.91 48.94
CA ALA A 77 -4.28 -5.11 50.13
C ALA A 77 -5.11 -3.85 49.85
N LEU A 78 -5.07 -3.36 48.61
CA LEU A 78 -5.79 -2.16 48.15
C LEU A 78 -7.01 -2.50 47.30
N LYS A 79 -7.13 -3.76 46.86
CA LYS A 79 -8.23 -4.23 46.01
C LYS A 79 -9.57 -4.09 46.73
N GLY A 80 -10.57 -3.55 46.02
CA GLY A 80 -11.92 -3.35 46.57
C GLY A 80 -12.06 -2.22 47.59
N LYS A 81 -11.03 -1.37 47.74
CA LYS A 81 -11.13 -0.14 48.55
C LYS A 81 -11.74 1.05 47.80
N ASP A 82 -12.02 0.88 46.50
CA ASP A 82 -12.50 1.93 45.58
C ASP A 82 -11.60 3.17 45.52
N LEU A 83 -10.30 3.00 45.81
CA LEU A 83 -9.31 4.07 45.82
C LEU A 83 -8.71 4.25 44.43
N ILE A 84 -8.67 5.48 43.92
CA ILE A 84 -8.14 5.77 42.59
C ILE A 84 -6.72 6.35 42.65
N PHE A 85 -5.80 5.75 41.90
CA PHE A 85 -4.45 6.22 41.64
C PHE A 85 -4.45 7.14 40.42
N MET A 86 -4.39 8.45 40.66
CA MET A 86 -4.52 9.49 39.65
C MET A 86 -3.16 9.96 39.14
N ALA A 87 -3.05 10.12 37.83
CA ALA A 87 -1.87 10.66 37.15
C ALA A 87 -0.53 9.96 37.52
N PRO A 88 -0.46 8.62 37.52
CA PRO A 88 0.83 7.94 37.65
C PRO A 88 1.79 8.33 36.53
N PHE A 89 3.06 8.53 36.89
CA PHE A 89 4.12 8.90 35.94
C PHE A 89 5.00 7.69 35.65
N THR A 90 4.71 7.02 34.53
CA THR A 90 5.36 5.77 34.11
C THR A 90 6.04 5.90 32.75
N GLY A 91 7.02 5.04 32.46
CA GLY A 91 7.81 5.08 31.22
C GLY A 91 7.83 3.78 30.40
N SER A 92 7.21 2.71 30.90
CA SER A 92 6.98 1.47 30.14
C SER A 92 5.51 1.14 29.96
N ASN A 93 5.21 0.57 28.80
CA ASN A 93 3.92 0.01 28.47
C ASN A 93 3.58 -1.24 29.30
N ALA A 94 4.58 -1.87 29.96
CA ALA A 94 4.38 -3.04 30.82
C ALA A 94 3.45 -2.78 32.03
N VAL A 95 3.22 -1.51 32.38
CA VAL A 95 2.28 -1.08 33.43
C VAL A 95 1.12 -0.24 32.86
N ARG A 96 0.97 -0.12 31.53
CA ARG A 96 -0.12 0.59 30.86
C ARG A 96 -1.18 -0.39 30.38
N MET A 97 -1.97 -0.87 31.31
CA MET A 97 -3.07 -1.81 31.06
C MET A 97 -4.31 -1.39 31.83
N TRP A 98 -5.47 -1.92 31.42
CA TRP A 98 -6.71 -1.64 32.10
C TRP A 98 -6.64 -2.10 33.56
N ASP A 99 -6.87 -1.16 34.45
CA ASP A 99 -7.01 -1.35 35.88
C ASP A 99 -8.04 -0.35 36.37
N ASN A 100 -9.04 -0.86 37.09
CA ASN A 100 -10.19 -0.10 37.57
C ASN A 100 -9.81 0.89 38.68
N ASP A 101 -8.62 0.77 39.27
CA ASP A 101 -8.14 1.62 40.34
C ASP A 101 -7.10 2.65 39.86
N VAL A 102 -6.83 2.74 38.55
CA VAL A 102 -5.74 3.56 37.98
C VAL A 102 -6.27 4.51 36.92
N TYR A 103 -5.78 5.75 36.90
CA TYR A 103 -6.26 6.81 36.00
C TYR A 103 -5.09 7.60 35.37
N PHE A 104 -4.70 7.25 34.15
CA PHE A 104 -3.54 7.82 33.47
C PHE A 104 -3.89 9.11 32.71
N THR A 105 -3.02 10.12 32.80
CA THR A 105 -3.21 11.43 32.15
C THR A 105 -2.30 11.67 30.95
N ARG A 106 -1.26 10.83 30.77
CA ARG A 106 -0.31 10.91 29.66
C ARG A 106 -0.49 9.75 28.70
N GLY A 107 -0.13 9.98 27.44
CA GLY A 107 0.01 8.94 26.43
C GLY A 107 0.81 7.73 26.91
N ASP A 108 0.49 6.57 26.35
CA ASP A 108 1.25 5.36 26.59
C ASP A 108 2.68 5.47 26.01
N PRO A 109 3.68 4.80 26.61
CA PRO A 109 5.07 4.85 26.12
C PRO A 109 5.27 4.28 24.71
N TRP A 110 4.37 3.44 24.20
CA TRP A 110 4.44 2.99 22.81
C TRP A 110 4.13 4.11 21.83
N THR A 111 3.29 5.07 22.19
CA THR A 111 3.05 6.31 21.42
C THR A 111 4.32 7.17 21.34
N GLU A 112 5.04 7.29 22.46
CA GLU A 112 6.37 7.94 22.52
C GLU A 112 7.42 7.21 21.67
N MET A 113 7.42 5.87 21.69
CA MET A 113 8.35 5.09 20.88
C MET A 113 8.00 5.14 19.39
N THR A 114 6.71 5.13 19.05
CA THR A 114 6.23 5.18 17.65
C THR A 114 6.70 6.45 16.97
N ILE A 115 6.69 7.60 17.66
CA ILE A 115 7.19 8.85 17.07
C ILE A 115 8.71 8.84 16.87
N ILE A 116 9.46 8.23 17.79
CA ILE A 116 10.91 8.04 17.67
C ILE A 116 11.25 7.16 16.47
N LEU A 117 10.55 6.02 16.33
CA LEU A 117 10.71 5.12 15.18
C LEU A 117 10.32 5.81 13.87
N THR A 118 9.24 6.58 13.86
CA THR A 118 8.81 7.35 12.69
C THR A 118 9.91 8.30 12.23
N HIS A 119 10.47 9.11 13.13
CA HIS A 119 11.53 10.05 12.78
C HIS A 119 12.84 9.36 12.38
N MET A 120 13.23 8.31 13.11
CA MET A 120 14.42 7.51 12.82
C MET A 120 14.38 6.92 11.41
N LEU A 121 13.23 6.37 11.02
CA LEU A 121 13.04 5.72 9.73
C LEU A 121 12.82 6.75 8.60
N LYS A 122 11.94 7.75 8.80
CA LYS A 122 11.56 8.72 7.75
C LYS A 122 12.53 9.88 7.58
N ARG A 123 13.27 10.31 8.60
CA ARG A 123 14.16 11.48 8.49
C ARG A 123 15.63 11.08 8.55
N ILE A 124 16.02 10.25 9.51
CA ILE A 124 17.42 9.86 9.67
C ILE A 124 17.83 8.75 8.68
N ARG A 125 16.91 7.84 8.31
CA ARG A 125 17.19 6.65 7.49
C ARG A 125 18.27 5.76 8.12
N ALA A 126 18.23 5.64 9.44
CA ALA A 126 19.27 4.97 10.21
C ALA A 126 19.34 3.47 9.86
N ARG A 127 20.51 3.02 9.40
CA ARG A 127 20.76 1.60 9.13
C ARG A 127 21.25 0.87 10.36
N ARG A 128 22.15 1.50 11.12
CA ARG A 128 22.76 0.92 12.33
C ARG A 128 22.15 1.58 13.55
N THR A 129 21.31 0.83 14.25
CA THR A 129 20.61 1.30 15.43
C THR A 129 21.11 0.55 16.66
N ALA A 130 21.05 1.18 17.82
CA ALA A 130 21.30 0.54 19.11
C ALA A 130 20.17 0.87 20.08
N PHE A 131 19.93 -0.04 21.02
CA PHE A 131 18.89 0.09 22.03
C PHE A 131 19.46 -0.18 23.42
N MET A 132 19.27 0.76 24.34
CA MET A 132 19.69 0.67 25.72
C MET A 132 18.49 0.52 26.65
N TYR A 133 18.50 -0.53 27.47
CA TYR A 133 17.54 -0.69 28.56
C TYR A 133 18.16 -1.43 29.75
N LEU A 134 17.43 -1.49 30.86
CA LEU A 134 17.85 -2.15 32.09
C LEU A 134 16.90 -3.29 32.43
N THR A 135 17.41 -4.52 32.51
CA THR A 135 16.59 -5.71 32.74
C THR A 135 16.13 -5.80 34.20
N GLY A 136 14.93 -6.33 34.42
CA GLY A 136 14.35 -6.50 35.76
C GLY A 136 13.82 -5.21 36.40
N ALA A 137 13.77 -4.10 35.65
CA ALA A 137 13.20 -2.83 36.11
C ALA A 137 11.76 -2.58 35.63
N GLN A 138 11.23 -3.44 34.74
CA GLN A 138 9.99 -3.19 33.98
C GLN A 138 10.03 -1.86 33.21
N PHE A 139 11.20 -1.56 32.61
CA PHE A 139 11.44 -0.32 31.89
C PHE A 139 12.35 -0.61 30.68
N GLY A 140 11.74 -0.72 29.50
CA GLY A 140 12.43 -0.93 28.22
C GLY A 140 12.31 -2.34 27.63
N ASP A 141 12.00 -3.38 28.41
CA ASP A 141 11.89 -4.76 27.90
C ASP A 141 10.75 -4.91 26.85
N SER A 142 9.59 -4.29 27.13
CA SER A 142 8.44 -4.30 26.22
C SER A 142 8.72 -3.47 24.97
N GLU A 143 9.34 -2.31 25.17
CA GLU A 143 9.67 -1.37 24.10
C GLU A 143 10.77 -1.92 23.19
N TYR A 144 11.76 -2.62 23.72
CA TYR A 144 12.78 -3.31 22.92
C TYR A 144 12.16 -4.36 21.99
N LYS A 145 11.24 -5.20 22.52
CA LYS A 145 10.53 -6.20 21.70
C LYS A 145 9.71 -5.54 20.60
N MET A 146 9.07 -4.42 20.92
CA MET A 146 8.32 -3.61 19.96
C MET A 146 9.23 -3.08 18.84
N VAL A 147 10.39 -2.51 19.18
CA VAL A 147 11.37 -2.01 18.19
C VAL A 147 11.88 -3.13 17.28
N VAL A 148 12.22 -4.30 17.83
CA VAL A 148 12.65 -5.48 17.04
C VAL A 148 11.54 -5.92 16.08
N SER A 149 10.28 -5.95 16.53
CA SER A 149 9.15 -6.31 15.69
C SER A 149 8.94 -5.32 14.54
N VAL A 150 9.09 -4.01 14.78
CA VAL A 150 8.95 -2.99 13.73
C VAL A 150 10.10 -3.08 12.72
N LEU A 151 11.35 -3.15 13.19
CA LEU A 151 12.52 -3.19 12.29
C LEU A 151 12.53 -4.47 11.42
N SER A 152 12.20 -5.62 12.01
CA SER A 152 12.06 -6.87 11.25
C SER A 152 10.94 -6.81 10.20
N SER A 153 9.84 -6.10 10.47
CA SER A 153 8.77 -5.89 9.48
C SER A 153 9.21 -5.08 8.25
N PHE A 154 10.30 -4.32 8.37
CA PHE A 154 10.92 -3.55 7.29
C PHE A 154 12.18 -4.21 6.71
N SER A 155 12.48 -5.45 7.09
CA SER A 155 13.72 -6.17 6.74
C SER A 155 14.99 -5.43 7.15
N LEU A 156 14.93 -4.70 8.27
CA LEU A 156 16.09 -4.06 8.89
C LEU A 156 16.65 -4.94 10.01
N ASP A 157 17.96 -4.83 10.23
CA ASP A 157 18.64 -5.53 11.32
C ASP A 157 18.08 -5.10 12.68
N PRO A 158 17.96 -6.01 13.66
CA PRO A 158 17.61 -5.64 15.03
C PRO A 158 18.68 -4.70 15.62
N PRO A 159 18.31 -3.82 16.56
CA PRO A 159 19.25 -2.85 17.09
C PRO A 159 20.31 -3.55 17.95
N ALA A 160 21.55 -3.07 17.90
CA ALA A 160 22.60 -3.50 18.80
C ALA A 160 22.19 -3.22 20.26
N VAL A 161 22.20 -4.24 21.11
CA VAL A 161 21.60 -4.12 22.45
C VAL A 161 22.65 -3.85 23.50
N TYR A 162 22.44 -2.79 24.28
CA TYR A 162 23.00 -2.70 25.62
C TYR A 162 21.92 -3.02 26.65
N SER A 163 22.10 -4.13 27.34
CA SER A 163 21.28 -4.47 28.50
C SER A 163 22.17 -4.78 29.70
N ALA A 164 21.72 -4.38 30.88
CA ALA A 164 22.33 -4.71 32.15
C ALA A 164 21.25 -4.90 33.22
N PRO A 165 21.42 -5.82 34.18
CA PRO A 165 20.52 -5.92 35.32
C PRO A 165 20.42 -4.59 36.06
N TYR A 166 19.19 -4.16 36.34
CA TYR A 166 18.97 -2.96 37.13
C TYR A 166 19.60 -3.11 38.53
N SER A 167 20.40 -2.13 38.94
CA SER A 167 21.04 -2.11 40.24
C SER A 167 21.23 -0.69 40.75
N THR A 168 20.79 -0.45 41.99
CA THR A 168 21.07 0.80 42.71
C THR A 168 22.48 0.84 43.30
N LYS A 169 23.18 -0.30 43.37
CA LYS A 169 24.53 -0.43 43.92
C LYS A 169 25.58 -0.49 42.81
N ASN A 170 25.45 -1.44 41.89
CA ASN A 170 26.37 -1.61 40.78
C ASN A 170 25.93 -0.74 39.60
N THR A 171 26.45 0.47 39.55
CA THR A 171 26.06 1.47 38.55
C THR A 171 27.06 1.57 37.40
N ALA A 172 28.18 0.84 37.46
CA ALA A 172 29.22 0.91 36.43
C ALA A 172 28.68 0.40 35.08
N VAL A 173 29.18 0.98 33.99
CA VAL A 173 28.88 0.50 32.65
C VAL A 173 29.45 -0.91 32.52
N ASN A 174 28.61 -1.89 32.21
CA ASN A 174 29.09 -3.22 31.83
C ASN A 174 29.90 -3.10 30.53
N LYS A 175 31.22 -3.17 30.66
CA LYS A 175 32.16 -2.92 29.56
C LYS A 175 31.99 -3.91 28.41
N LYS A 176 31.74 -5.19 28.71
CA LYS A 176 31.57 -6.23 27.68
C LYS A 176 30.37 -5.96 26.77
N THR A 177 29.22 -5.62 27.35
CA THR A 177 28.01 -5.32 26.56
C THR A 177 28.08 -3.96 25.90
N PHE A 178 28.76 -3.00 26.52
CA PHE A 178 29.02 -1.69 25.92
C PHE A 178 29.90 -1.81 24.68
N ASP A 179 31.04 -2.51 24.77
CA ASP A 179 31.96 -2.68 23.65
C ASP A 179 31.28 -3.44 22.49
N ALA A 180 30.54 -4.50 22.77
CA ALA A 180 29.80 -5.24 21.73
C ALA A 180 28.78 -4.36 20.97
N MET A 181 28.12 -3.43 21.67
CA MET A 181 27.19 -2.49 21.04
C MET A 181 27.93 -1.35 20.32
N ALA A 182 28.98 -0.79 20.93
CA ALA A 182 29.80 0.28 20.37
C ALA A 182 30.56 -0.15 19.11
N ASP A 183 31.01 -1.40 19.04
CA ASP A 183 31.71 -1.96 17.87
C ASP A 183 30.83 -2.03 16.62
N THR A 184 29.50 -2.01 16.78
CA THR A 184 28.57 -1.87 15.64
C THR A 184 28.56 -0.47 15.04
N ARG A 185 29.12 0.54 15.74
CA ARG A 185 29.12 1.97 15.39
C ARG A 185 27.71 2.47 15.04
N PRO A 186 26.77 2.41 15.99
CA PRO A 186 25.39 2.82 15.78
C PRO A 186 25.30 4.30 15.42
N GLN A 187 24.40 4.64 14.52
CA GLN A 187 24.09 6.02 14.14
C GLN A 187 22.98 6.60 15.01
N VAL A 188 22.09 5.74 15.50
CA VAL A 188 21.00 6.10 16.41
C VAL A 188 21.06 5.18 17.61
N ILE A 189 21.05 5.76 18.80
CA ILE A 189 21.02 5.04 20.07
C ILE A 189 19.74 5.44 20.80
N ILE A 190 18.79 4.51 20.89
CA ILE A 190 17.55 4.69 21.64
C ILE A 190 17.83 4.33 23.10
N VAL A 191 17.64 5.29 24.01
CA VAL A 191 17.87 5.14 25.44
C VAL A 191 16.52 5.04 26.16
N TRP A 192 16.21 3.85 26.67
CA TRP A 192 14.94 3.50 27.31
C TRP A 192 15.14 2.70 28.60
N GLY A 193 16.04 3.17 29.47
CA GLY A 193 16.28 2.58 30.79
C GLY A 193 15.60 3.36 31.91
N ILE A 194 15.35 2.70 33.04
CA ILE A 194 14.83 3.40 34.24
C ILE A 194 15.76 4.58 34.62
N PRO A 195 15.22 5.80 34.79
CA PRO A 195 15.99 6.98 35.19
C PRO A 195 16.86 6.72 36.41
N GLY A 196 18.18 6.84 36.26
CA GLY A 196 19.10 6.50 37.35
C GLY A 196 20.57 6.63 36.99
N GLU A 197 21.43 6.31 37.97
CA GLU A 197 22.89 6.44 37.85
C GLU A 197 23.47 5.54 36.75
N GLN A 198 22.88 4.36 36.52
CA GLN A 198 23.28 3.46 35.43
C GLN A 198 23.10 4.13 34.06
N VAL A 199 21.96 4.78 33.82
CA VAL A 199 21.70 5.52 32.58
C VAL A 199 22.64 6.71 32.44
N VAL A 200 22.91 7.44 33.54
CA VAL A 200 23.89 8.55 33.55
C VAL A 200 25.26 8.08 33.09
N LYS A 201 25.78 6.99 33.68
CA LYS A 201 27.10 6.45 33.35
C LYS A 201 27.15 5.88 31.94
N PHE A 202 26.06 5.26 31.47
CA PHE A 202 25.93 4.82 30.10
C PHE A 202 26.01 5.99 29.11
N LEU A 203 25.22 7.06 29.33
CA LEU A 203 25.23 8.26 28.50
C LEU A 203 26.61 8.92 28.49
N GLN A 204 27.29 8.98 29.64
CA GLN A 204 28.66 9.48 29.72
C GLN A 204 29.61 8.68 28.83
N ALA A 205 29.50 7.35 28.82
CA ALA A 205 30.32 6.49 27.97
C ALA A 205 29.99 6.68 26.49
N VAL A 206 28.71 6.64 26.10
CA VAL A 206 28.27 6.80 24.70
C VAL A 206 28.67 8.16 24.12
N LEU A 207 28.47 9.23 24.87
CA LEU A 207 28.74 10.60 24.39
C LEU A 207 30.24 10.95 24.33
N THR A 208 31.12 10.08 24.85
CA THR A 208 32.58 10.32 24.86
C THR A 208 33.39 9.23 24.15
N ASP A 209 32.82 8.06 23.88
CA ASP A 209 33.51 7.00 23.13
C ASP A 209 33.56 7.36 21.64
N PRO A 210 34.74 7.33 20.98
CA PRO A 210 34.88 7.66 19.57
C PRO A 210 34.01 6.83 18.61
N ARG A 211 33.59 5.63 19.01
CA ARG A 211 32.74 4.75 18.19
C ARG A 211 31.25 5.13 18.22
N THR A 212 30.83 5.93 19.21
CA THR A 212 29.41 6.22 19.47
C THR A 212 29.09 7.70 19.71
N SER A 213 30.10 8.54 19.94
CA SER A 213 29.94 9.98 20.26
C SER A 213 29.31 10.82 19.15
N SER A 214 29.31 10.35 17.91
CA SER A 214 28.63 10.99 16.76
C SER A 214 27.19 10.51 16.55
N ALA A 215 26.72 9.52 17.31
CA ALA A 215 25.38 8.99 17.17
C ALA A 215 24.32 9.99 17.65
N TYR A 216 23.14 9.94 17.03
CA TYR A 216 21.93 10.57 17.55
C TYR A 216 21.46 9.82 18.80
N ILE A 217 21.14 10.55 19.86
CA ILE A 217 20.60 9.99 21.10
C ILE A 217 19.11 10.30 21.15
N MET A 218 18.28 9.26 21.07
CA MET A 218 16.82 9.37 21.16
C MET A 218 16.33 8.79 22.46
N THR A 219 15.44 9.48 23.18
CA THR A 219 14.98 9.03 24.50
C THR A 219 13.52 9.37 24.77
N CYS A 220 12.98 8.83 25.88
CA CYS A 220 11.63 9.10 26.33
C CYS A 220 11.54 10.29 27.29
N PHE A 221 10.33 10.84 27.45
CA PHE A 221 10.11 12.00 28.31
C PHE A 221 10.62 11.85 29.76
N PRO A 222 10.48 10.69 30.43
CA PRO A 222 11.06 10.47 31.76
C PRO A 222 12.59 10.61 31.84
N LEU A 223 13.31 10.49 30.72
CA LEU A 223 14.77 10.58 30.64
C LEU A 223 15.27 11.92 30.10
N GLN A 224 14.38 12.77 29.56
CA GLN A 224 14.71 14.04 28.92
C GLN A 224 15.69 14.90 29.74
N ARG A 225 15.40 15.16 31.02
CA ARG A 225 16.29 15.97 31.88
C ARG A 225 17.62 15.29 32.18
N ILE A 226 17.64 13.95 32.33
CA ILE A 226 18.89 13.21 32.56
C ILE A 226 19.82 13.36 31.36
N VAL A 227 19.29 13.21 30.14
CA VAL A 227 20.09 13.36 28.92
C VAL A 227 20.56 14.81 28.77
N PHE A 228 19.68 15.80 28.97
CA PHE A 228 20.05 17.22 28.96
C PHE A 228 21.24 17.50 29.89
N ARG A 229 21.11 17.07 31.16
CA ARG A 229 22.14 17.30 32.17
C ARG A 229 23.46 16.64 31.79
N VAL A 230 23.44 15.35 31.45
CA VAL A 230 24.68 14.62 31.13
C VAL A 230 25.37 15.24 29.92
N TYR A 231 24.61 15.60 28.88
CA TYR A 231 25.14 16.22 27.68
C TYR A 231 25.86 17.54 27.96
N TYR A 232 25.22 18.44 28.72
CA TYR A 232 25.81 19.73 29.04
C TYR A 232 26.85 19.67 30.15
N ASP A 233 26.78 18.74 31.11
CA ASP A 233 27.86 18.51 32.08
C ASP A 233 29.17 18.11 31.37
N LEU A 234 29.07 17.24 30.36
CA LEU A 234 30.21 16.86 29.52
C LEU A 234 30.72 18.04 28.69
N ALA A 235 29.82 18.83 28.09
CA ALA A 235 30.19 20.03 27.34
C ALA A 235 30.88 21.08 28.23
N MET A 236 30.35 21.30 29.45
CA MET A 236 30.92 22.19 30.46
C MET A 236 32.31 21.73 30.89
N ALA A 237 32.50 20.41 31.02
CA ALA A 237 33.79 19.79 31.31
C ALA A 237 34.74 19.74 30.10
N GLY A 238 34.36 20.25 28.93
CA GLY A 238 35.17 20.22 27.71
C GLY A 238 35.36 18.84 27.11
N LYS A 239 34.54 17.85 27.49
CA LYS A 239 34.63 16.46 27.02
C LYS A 239 33.91 16.20 25.69
N LEU A 240 32.99 17.09 25.30
CA LEU A 240 32.33 17.07 23.99
C LEU A 240 32.00 18.49 23.55
N THR A 241 31.73 18.66 22.26
CA THR A 241 31.18 19.90 21.70
C THR A 241 29.71 19.67 21.36
N PRO A 242 28.76 20.46 21.90
CA PRO A 242 27.35 20.31 21.57
C PRO A 242 27.08 20.46 20.07
N VAL A 243 26.25 19.56 19.53
CA VAL A 243 25.78 19.53 18.15
C VAL A 243 24.26 19.66 18.17
N ASP A 244 23.73 20.72 17.57
CA ASP A 244 22.30 20.99 17.52
C ASP A 244 21.53 19.82 16.86
N GLY A 245 20.50 19.32 17.53
CA GLY A 245 19.65 18.22 17.04
C GLY A 245 20.21 16.81 17.26
N GLN A 246 21.43 16.65 17.81
CA GLN A 246 21.98 15.33 18.12
C GLN A 246 21.14 14.59 19.17
N ILE A 247 20.64 15.32 20.16
CA ILE A 247 19.81 14.80 21.24
C ILE A 247 18.35 15.04 20.91
N MET A 248 17.54 14.00 21.00
CA MET A 248 16.09 14.06 20.79
C MET A 248 15.34 13.36 21.93
N SER A 249 14.19 13.91 22.31
CA SER A 249 13.31 13.33 23.32
C SER A 249 11.87 13.37 22.85
N SER A 250 11.14 12.26 23.05
CA SER A 250 9.69 12.31 23.00
C SER A 250 9.14 13.12 24.17
N ALA A 251 7.93 13.65 24.00
CA ALA A 251 7.15 14.27 25.07
C ALA A 251 5.66 14.13 24.79
N THR A 252 4.85 14.30 25.84
CA THR A 252 3.37 14.34 25.77
C THR A 252 2.83 15.76 25.96
N SER A 253 3.72 16.76 25.97
CA SER A 253 3.38 18.18 26.06
C SER A 253 4.40 18.99 25.26
N LEU A 254 3.98 20.15 24.74
CA LEU A 254 4.84 21.04 23.97
C LEU A 254 5.95 21.66 24.85
N PRO A 255 7.10 22.05 24.26
CA PRO A 255 8.11 22.80 24.98
C PRO A 255 7.55 24.12 25.52
N ILE A 256 8.00 24.51 26.71
CA ILE A 256 7.58 25.75 27.40
C ILE A 256 7.88 27.06 26.62
N SER A 257 8.70 26.95 25.57
CA SER A 257 9.01 28.04 24.64
C SER A 257 7.88 28.38 23.67
N HIS A 258 6.90 27.49 23.47
CA HIS A 258 5.79 27.67 22.51
C HIS A 258 4.66 28.49 23.14
N ILE A 259 4.90 29.79 23.33
CA ILE A 259 3.98 30.74 24.00
C ILE A 259 2.73 31.05 23.17
N GLU A 260 2.77 30.77 21.87
CA GLU A 260 1.66 30.89 20.93
C GLU A 260 0.54 29.87 21.19
N ILE A 261 0.80 28.87 22.03
CA ILE A 261 -0.13 27.79 22.34
C ILE A 261 -0.91 28.08 23.63
N GLU A 262 -2.22 27.83 23.63
CA GLU A 262 -3.13 28.31 24.66
C GLU A 262 -2.86 27.69 26.04
N HIS A 263 -2.72 26.36 26.14
CA HIS A 263 -2.40 25.73 27.42
C HIS A 263 -1.03 26.13 27.97
N VAL A 264 -0.03 26.38 27.11
CA VAL A 264 1.31 26.82 27.53
C VAL A 264 1.23 28.23 28.11
N ARG A 265 0.51 29.14 27.45
CA ARG A 265 0.27 30.51 27.96
C ARG A 265 -0.49 30.49 29.29
N LEU A 266 -1.52 29.66 29.40
CA LEU A 266 -2.29 29.51 30.64
C LEU A 266 -1.42 28.96 31.77
N PHE A 267 -0.65 27.90 31.51
CA PHE A 267 0.32 27.34 32.46
C PHE A 267 1.30 28.40 32.97
N ARG A 268 1.93 29.17 32.07
CA ARG A 268 2.90 30.21 32.46
C ARG A 268 2.27 31.27 33.35
N THR A 269 1.02 31.61 33.11
CA THR A 269 0.27 32.57 33.93
C THR A 269 0.03 32.03 35.34
N GLU A 270 -0.53 30.81 35.45
CA GLU A 270 -0.88 30.22 36.74
C GLU A 270 0.34 29.79 37.55
N MET A 271 1.34 29.18 36.91
CA MET A 271 2.58 28.81 37.56
C MET A 271 3.37 30.05 37.99
N GLY A 272 3.38 31.12 37.20
CA GLY A 272 4.03 32.39 37.58
C GLY A 272 3.40 33.01 38.82
N GLU A 273 2.07 33.02 38.90
CA GLU A 273 1.32 33.46 40.08
C GLU A 273 1.57 32.54 41.30
N TYR A 274 1.64 31.23 41.09
CA TYR A 274 1.95 30.25 42.14
C TYR A 274 3.37 30.44 42.69
N MET A 275 4.37 30.65 41.83
CA MET A 275 5.75 30.95 42.22
C MET A 275 5.81 32.21 43.08
N LYS A 276 5.10 33.27 42.67
CA LYS A 276 5.04 34.55 43.36
C LYS A 276 4.37 34.46 44.73
N LYS A 277 3.24 33.75 44.84
CA LYS A 277 2.42 33.71 46.05
C LYS A 277 2.92 32.73 47.10
N THR A 278 3.53 31.60 46.69
CA THR A 278 3.86 30.52 47.61
C THR A 278 5.33 30.44 47.98
N GLY A 279 6.24 30.92 47.11
CA GLY A 279 7.69 30.76 47.28
C GLY A 279 8.16 29.29 47.33
N ARG A 280 7.31 28.33 46.92
CA ARG A 280 7.60 26.87 47.03
C ARG A 280 8.52 26.33 45.94
N VAL A 281 8.78 27.13 44.89
CA VAL A 281 9.66 26.76 43.79
C VAL A 281 11.07 27.23 44.11
N ASP A 282 11.95 26.27 44.43
CA ASP A 282 13.37 26.50 44.64
C ASP A 282 14.13 26.17 43.36
N ALA A 283 14.45 27.19 42.57
CA ALA A 283 15.20 27.04 41.32
C ALA A 283 16.61 26.46 41.54
N SER A 284 17.18 26.54 42.74
CA SER A 284 18.53 26.02 43.01
C SER A 284 18.64 24.49 42.86
N LEU A 285 17.50 23.78 42.95
CA LEU A 285 17.41 22.34 42.71
C LEU A 285 17.76 21.92 41.27
N TRP A 286 17.71 22.87 40.33
CA TRP A 286 17.97 22.67 38.89
C TRP A 286 19.01 23.66 38.35
N ALA A 287 19.92 24.14 39.20
CA ALA A 287 20.93 25.13 38.84
C ALA A 287 21.93 24.65 37.77
N ASP A 288 22.08 23.34 37.59
CA ASP A 288 22.82 22.72 36.49
C ASP A 288 22.21 23.06 35.13
N GLU A 289 20.88 23.01 35.03
CA GLU A 289 20.14 23.36 33.82
C GLU A 289 20.31 24.84 33.46
N ALA A 290 20.10 25.74 34.43
CA ALA A 290 20.29 27.18 34.22
C ALA A 290 21.70 27.55 33.74
N LYS A 291 22.74 26.94 34.33
CA LYS A 291 24.13 27.15 33.92
C LYS A 291 24.38 26.71 32.47
N ALA A 292 23.82 25.58 32.08
CA ALA A 292 23.92 25.08 30.71
C ALA A 292 23.26 26.04 29.71
N VAL A 293 22.04 26.49 30.01
CA VAL A 293 21.32 27.45 29.16
C VAL A 293 22.03 28.80 29.10
N GLN A 294 22.56 29.31 30.21
CA GLN A 294 23.29 30.58 30.21
C GLN A 294 24.54 30.55 29.30
N LYS A 295 25.21 29.39 29.20
CA LYS A 295 26.43 29.25 28.38
C LYS A 295 26.15 28.90 26.93
N TYR A 296 25.23 27.95 26.68
CA TYR A 296 24.96 27.37 25.36
C TYR A 296 23.64 27.81 24.73
N GLY A 297 22.81 28.55 25.48
CA GLY A 297 21.54 29.10 25.03
C GLY A 297 21.68 30.25 24.03
N PRO A 298 20.57 30.66 23.40
CA PRO A 298 20.54 31.82 22.53
C PRO A 298 20.89 33.09 23.32
N ARG A 299 22.02 33.74 22.97
CA ARG A 299 22.36 35.09 23.46
C ARG A 299 21.33 36.07 22.90
N GLY A 300 20.40 36.55 23.73
CA GLY A 300 19.42 37.55 23.29
C GLY A 300 18.01 37.47 23.86
N ARG A 301 17.68 36.52 24.77
CA ARG A 301 16.49 36.70 25.60
C ARG A 301 16.81 37.80 26.62
N GLU A 302 16.36 39.02 26.33
CA GLU A 302 16.49 40.18 27.22
C GLU A 302 16.13 39.81 28.66
N ALA A 303 16.93 40.28 29.61
CA ALA A 303 16.56 40.24 31.01
C ALA A 303 15.34 41.16 31.17
N SER A 304 14.14 40.58 31.30
CA SER A 304 12.97 41.33 31.73
C SER A 304 13.25 41.95 33.11
N SER A 305 12.75 43.17 33.28
CA SER A 305 12.96 44.08 34.42
C SER A 305 12.80 43.44 35.79
N SER A 306 13.38 44.03 36.84
CA SER A 306 13.46 43.53 38.23
C SER A 306 12.14 43.28 39.00
N ASP A 307 11.01 43.10 38.33
CA ASP A 307 9.73 42.75 38.95
C ASP A 307 9.57 41.23 39.11
N SER A 308 8.70 40.80 40.02
CA SER A 308 8.41 39.37 40.27
C SER A 308 8.02 38.59 39.01
N ALA A 309 7.46 39.25 37.98
CA ALA A 309 7.18 38.64 36.68
C ALA A 309 8.46 38.17 35.98
N ALA A 310 9.57 38.90 36.14
CA ALA A 310 10.86 38.49 35.61
C ALA A 310 11.46 37.27 36.32
N TYR A 311 11.11 36.99 37.58
CA TYR A 311 11.55 35.74 38.20
C TYR A 311 10.97 34.52 37.49
N ALA A 312 9.65 34.52 37.22
CA ALA A 312 8.98 33.43 36.51
C ALA A 312 9.45 33.32 35.06
N ASP A 313 9.53 34.45 34.33
CA ASP A 313 10.01 34.44 32.95
C ASP A 313 11.47 34.00 32.84
N LYS A 314 12.33 34.46 33.76
CA LYS A 314 13.72 33.98 33.87
C LYS A 314 13.75 32.48 34.11
N PHE A 315 12.94 31.97 35.03
CA PHE A 315 12.86 30.54 35.29
C PHE A 315 12.49 29.74 34.03
N TYR A 316 11.43 30.16 33.31
CA TYR A 316 11.00 29.50 32.08
C TYR A 316 12.05 29.54 30.96
N ASN A 317 12.87 30.59 30.93
CA ASN A 317 13.95 30.72 29.96
C ASN A 317 15.16 29.86 30.33
N GLU A 318 15.48 29.70 31.62
CA GLU A 318 16.66 29.01 32.11
C GLU A 318 16.44 27.51 32.36
N HIS A 319 15.19 27.03 32.48
CA HIS A 319 14.87 25.66 32.88
C HIS A 319 13.91 24.95 31.91
N PRO A 320 14.31 24.72 30.65
CA PRO A 320 13.41 24.19 29.61
C PRO A 320 12.85 22.79 29.90
N SER A 321 13.67 21.85 30.39
CA SER A 321 13.27 20.47 30.71
C SER A 321 12.47 20.42 32.00
N THR A 322 12.91 21.16 33.04
CA THR A 322 12.19 21.23 34.31
C THR A 322 10.83 21.91 34.15
N GLY A 323 10.76 22.99 33.39
CA GLY A 323 9.50 23.68 33.06
C GLY A 323 8.52 22.77 32.34
N GLN A 324 9.00 21.92 31.43
CA GLN A 324 8.15 20.96 30.73
C GLN A 324 7.64 19.82 31.64
N LEU A 325 8.46 19.34 32.58
CA LEU A 325 7.99 18.43 33.63
C LEU A 325 6.91 19.08 34.51
N MET A 326 7.04 20.37 34.80
CA MET A 326 6.00 21.13 35.50
C MET A 326 4.72 21.25 34.67
N ILE A 327 4.79 21.43 33.34
CA ILE A 327 3.61 21.40 32.46
C ILE A 327 2.91 20.05 32.56
N ALA A 328 3.64 18.94 32.45
CA ALA A 328 3.04 17.59 32.56
C ALA A 328 2.34 17.36 33.92
N GLY A 329 2.93 17.91 34.98
CA GLY A 329 2.31 17.92 36.31
C GLY A 329 1.07 18.81 36.34
N TRP A 330 1.15 20.00 35.78
CA TRP A 330 0.03 20.95 35.74
C TRP A 330 -1.15 20.42 34.94
N LEU A 331 -0.93 19.77 33.79
CA LEU A 331 -1.99 19.11 33.02
C LEU A 331 -2.70 18.04 33.87
N SER A 332 -1.92 17.24 34.59
CA SER A 332 -2.47 16.25 35.51
C SER A 332 -3.26 16.90 36.65
N GLY A 333 -2.75 18.00 37.20
CA GLY A 333 -3.42 18.77 38.25
C GLY A 333 -4.70 19.45 37.77
N LYS A 334 -4.74 19.93 36.51
CA LYS A 334 -5.95 20.49 35.89
C LYS A 334 -7.02 19.46 35.68
N LEU A 335 -6.64 18.25 35.25
CA LEU A 335 -7.57 17.14 35.17
C LEU A 335 -8.14 16.81 36.56
N ILE A 336 -7.27 16.65 37.58
CA ILE A 336 -7.70 16.38 38.96
C ILE A 336 -8.60 17.50 39.50
N ASP A 337 -8.28 18.75 39.19
CA ASP A 337 -9.09 19.89 39.58
C ASP A 337 -10.49 19.81 38.96
N GLN A 338 -10.60 19.52 37.66
CA GLN A 338 -11.89 19.35 36.99
C GLN A 338 -12.70 18.18 37.57
N THR A 339 -12.06 17.06 37.93
CA THR A 339 -12.75 15.92 38.56
C THR A 339 -13.29 16.24 39.95
N LEU A 340 -12.65 17.17 40.67
CA LEU A 340 -13.08 17.68 41.97
C LEU A 340 -14.15 18.78 41.86
N HIS A 341 -14.36 19.34 40.67
CA HIS A 341 -15.45 20.28 40.39
C HIS A 341 -16.78 19.58 40.10
N GLU A 342 -16.83 18.24 40.06
CA GLU A 342 -18.07 17.48 39.93
C GLU A 342 -18.70 17.18 41.30
N PRO A 343 -19.76 17.91 41.72
CA PRO A 343 -20.26 17.89 43.09
C PRO A 343 -20.84 16.53 43.49
N LEU A 344 -21.40 15.78 42.53
CA LEU A 344 -21.99 14.46 42.78
C LEU A 344 -20.92 13.37 42.94
N TRP A 345 -19.74 13.54 42.35
CA TRP A 345 -18.69 12.51 42.37
C TRP A 345 -17.94 12.49 43.69
N THR A 346 -17.78 13.65 44.34
CA THR A 346 -16.94 13.79 45.56
C THR A 346 -17.62 13.37 46.87
N ILE A 347 -18.75 12.67 46.81
CA ILE A 347 -19.52 12.20 47.98
C ILE A 347 -18.76 11.08 48.71
N ASP A 348 -18.35 10.06 47.97
CA ASP A 348 -17.58 8.93 48.47
C ASP A 348 -16.68 8.34 47.38
N ARG A 349 -15.79 7.42 47.76
CA ARG A 349 -14.83 6.77 46.84
C ARG A 349 -15.51 6.04 45.68
N LYS A 350 -16.63 5.36 45.95
CA LYS A 350 -17.34 4.55 44.96
C LYS A 350 -17.96 5.43 43.87
N THR A 351 -18.60 6.52 44.28
CA THR A 351 -19.22 7.50 43.38
C THR A 351 -18.16 8.27 42.61
N TYR A 352 -17.04 8.62 43.27
CA TYR A 352 -15.91 9.27 42.61
C TYR A 352 -15.34 8.41 41.49
N LYS A 353 -15.03 7.15 41.80
CA LYS A 353 -14.55 6.17 40.83
C LYS A 353 -15.53 5.92 39.70
N ALA A 354 -16.83 5.77 40.01
CA ALA A 354 -17.85 5.57 39.00
C ALA A 354 -17.95 6.76 38.04
N GLY A 355 -17.95 7.99 38.56
CA GLY A 355 -17.99 9.22 37.76
C GLY A 355 -16.78 9.36 36.83
N LEU A 356 -15.56 9.08 37.32
CA LEU A 356 -14.35 9.16 36.51
C LEU A 356 -14.37 8.30 35.24
N PHE A 357 -15.07 7.16 35.27
CA PHE A 357 -15.15 6.19 34.19
C PHE A 357 -16.50 6.20 33.45
N ASP A 358 -17.34 7.22 33.68
CA ASP A 358 -18.63 7.37 33.00
C ASP A 358 -18.49 8.14 31.68
N GLN A 359 -17.69 7.61 30.75
CA GLN A 359 -17.46 8.19 29.40
C GLN A 359 -17.00 9.65 29.45
N THR A 360 -16.02 9.96 30.31
CA THR A 360 -15.62 11.35 30.61
C THR A 360 -14.50 11.87 29.72
N ARG A 361 -14.59 13.16 29.35
CA ARG A 361 -13.57 13.92 28.62
C ARG A 361 -13.27 15.25 29.30
N TYR A 362 -12.00 15.64 29.28
CA TYR A 362 -11.53 16.90 29.85
C TYR A 362 -10.85 17.74 28.79
N VAL A 363 -11.24 19.01 28.71
CA VAL A 363 -10.59 20.00 27.85
C VAL A 363 -9.84 20.98 28.74
N ILE A 364 -8.53 21.09 28.54
CA ILE A 364 -7.62 21.92 29.32
C ILE A 364 -7.03 22.98 28.40
N GLY A 365 -7.14 24.25 28.79
CA GLY A 365 -6.54 25.35 28.03
C GLY A 365 -7.21 25.68 26.70
N GLY A 366 -8.24 24.93 26.27
CA GLY A 366 -8.92 25.09 24.98
C GLY A 366 -8.38 24.15 23.88
N ASP A 367 -7.17 23.61 24.07
CA ASP A 367 -6.40 22.92 23.04
C ASP A 367 -5.88 21.53 23.45
N ILE A 368 -5.93 21.16 24.74
CA ILE A 368 -5.61 19.82 25.22
C ILE A 368 -6.89 19.05 25.56
N VAL A 369 -7.07 17.90 24.93
CA VAL A 369 -8.17 16.97 25.22
C VAL A 369 -7.62 15.69 25.85
N LEU A 370 -8.13 15.31 27.03
CA LEU A 370 -7.81 14.07 27.71
C LEU A 370 -9.07 13.21 27.86
N GLY A 371 -9.03 11.97 27.37
CA GLY A 371 -10.16 11.04 27.33
C GLY A 371 -10.41 10.47 25.92
N ASP A 372 -11.54 9.81 25.66
CA ASP A 372 -12.59 9.47 26.65
C ASP A 372 -12.11 8.37 27.61
N TYR A 373 -12.42 8.55 28.89
CA TYR A 373 -12.23 7.53 29.92
C TYR A 373 -13.52 6.75 30.10
N GLY A 374 -13.43 5.42 30.19
CA GLY A 374 -14.63 4.60 30.24
C GLY A 374 -14.47 3.28 30.98
N GLY A 375 -15.49 2.94 31.77
CA GLY A 375 -15.54 1.71 32.53
C GLY A 375 -15.94 0.49 31.69
N PRO A 376 -16.25 -0.63 32.35
CA PRO A 376 -16.93 -1.76 31.71
C PRO A 376 -18.26 -1.31 31.11
N CYS A 377 -18.49 -1.63 29.84
CA CYS A 377 -19.70 -1.28 29.11
C CYS A 377 -20.30 -2.53 28.44
N THR A 378 -21.49 -2.40 27.83
CA THR A 378 -22.07 -3.48 27.03
C THR A 378 -21.59 -3.40 25.57
N PRO A 379 -21.57 -4.52 24.82
CA PRO A 379 -21.21 -4.50 23.40
C PRO A 379 -22.04 -3.53 22.55
N ILE A 380 -23.30 -3.28 22.94
CA ILE A 380 -24.16 -2.29 22.27
C ILE A 380 -23.64 -0.88 22.51
N ALA A 381 -23.22 -0.55 23.74
CA ALA A 381 -22.65 0.76 24.03
C ALA A 381 -21.35 0.99 23.25
N GLU A 382 -20.47 -0.02 23.22
CA GLU A 382 -19.23 0.01 22.42
C GLU A 382 -19.53 0.22 20.93
N PHE A 383 -20.51 -0.53 20.39
CA PHE A 383 -20.97 -0.36 19.00
C PHE A 383 -21.51 1.05 18.71
N LEU A 384 -22.20 1.66 19.67
CA LEU A 384 -22.71 3.04 19.56
C LEU A 384 -21.63 4.12 19.80
N GLY A 385 -20.37 3.73 20.04
CA GLY A 385 -19.24 4.65 20.16
C GLY A 385 -18.70 4.85 21.59
N ALA A 386 -19.20 4.12 22.59
CA ALA A 386 -18.63 4.20 23.94
C ALA A 386 -17.20 3.63 23.96
N VAL A 387 -16.28 4.33 24.62
CA VAL A 387 -14.92 3.85 24.84
C VAL A 387 -14.91 3.01 26.11
N CYS A 388 -14.71 1.71 25.98
CA CYS A 388 -14.87 0.77 27.10
C CYS A 388 -13.54 0.30 27.64
N TYR A 389 -13.49 0.00 28.95
CA TYR A 389 -12.28 -0.46 29.64
C TYR A 389 -11.07 0.46 29.38
N CYS A 390 -11.29 1.77 29.46
CA CYS A 390 -10.29 2.78 29.19
C CYS A 390 -9.93 3.67 30.37
N ASN A 391 -8.67 3.56 30.80
CA ASN A 391 -8.09 4.39 31.84
C ASN A 391 -6.94 5.31 31.34
N GLN A 392 -6.83 5.50 30.03
CA GLN A 392 -5.82 6.33 29.37
C GLN A 392 -6.44 7.57 28.75
N GLY A 393 -6.02 8.76 29.21
CA GLY A 393 -6.53 10.01 28.64
C GLY A 393 -5.68 10.60 27.53
N GLY A 394 -4.37 10.38 27.55
CA GLY A 394 -3.47 10.91 26.53
C GLY A 394 -3.32 9.95 25.36
N ARG A 395 -3.34 10.47 24.13
CA ARG A 395 -3.21 9.67 22.90
C ARG A 395 -2.22 10.25 21.89
N ALA A 396 -1.54 11.33 22.27
CA ALA A 396 -0.62 12.05 21.42
C ALA A 396 0.77 12.14 22.06
N SER A 397 1.79 12.02 21.21
CA SER A 397 3.18 12.27 21.56
C SER A 397 3.84 13.11 20.47
N ILE A 398 4.84 13.88 20.87
CA ILE A 398 5.67 14.67 19.97
C ILE A 398 7.14 14.30 20.13
N LEU A 399 7.97 14.64 19.13
CA LEU A 399 9.43 14.56 19.22
C LEU A 399 10.05 15.95 19.18
N GLN A 400 11.05 16.15 20.04
CA GLN A 400 11.76 17.41 20.16
C GLN A 400 13.26 17.19 19.99
N GLY A 401 13.92 18.12 19.31
CA GLY A 401 15.38 18.18 19.22
C GLY A 401 15.94 19.20 20.20
N LEU A 402 17.08 18.89 20.80
CA LEU A 402 17.83 19.82 21.63
C LEU A 402 18.70 20.71 20.73
N LYS A 403 18.39 22.01 20.65
CA LYS A 403 19.19 23.00 19.92
C LYS A 403 19.49 24.18 20.83
N LYS A 404 20.76 24.59 20.92
CA LYS A 404 21.20 25.70 21.78
C LYS A 404 20.57 25.66 23.18
N ALA A 405 20.71 24.52 23.86
CA ALA A 405 20.16 24.26 25.18
C ALA A 405 18.64 24.49 25.33
N ALA A 406 17.86 24.47 24.25
CA ALA A 406 16.41 24.54 24.27
C ALA A 406 15.79 23.36 23.51
N TRP A 407 14.62 22.90 23.96
CA TRP A 407 13.84 21.90 23.26
C TRP A 407 12.99 22.57 22.17
N GLU A 408 13.20 22.16 20.92
CA GLU A 408 12.44 22.61 19.76
C GLU A 408 11.61 21.45 19.20
N LEU A 409 10.34 21.70 18.88
CA LEU A 409 9.49 20.74 18.20
C LEU A 409 10.05 20.44 16.81
N LEU A 410 10.07 19.17 16.42
CA LEU A 410 10.40 18.78 15.06
C LEU A 410 9.11 18.82 14.21
N PRO A 411 9.05 19.58 13.09
CA PRO A 411 7.81 19.92 12.37
C PRO A 411 6.93 18.74 11.91
N ASP A 412 7.50 17.54 11.73
CA ASP A 412 6.79 16.34 11.26
C ASP A 412 6.80 15.20 12.28
N ALA A 413 6.93 15.55 13.56
CA ALA A 413 7.07 14.58 14.62
C ALA A 413 5.99 14.75 15.68
N ILE A 414 4.73 14.72 15.24
CA ILE A 414 3.54 14.58 16.07
C ILE A 414 2.84 13.28 15.67
N PHE A 415 2.53 12.45 16.66
CA PHE A 415 1.80 11.19 16.44
C PHE A 415 0.62 11.10 17.40
N HIS A 416 -0.53 10.66 16.89
CA HIS A 416 -1.72 10.37 17.69
C HIS A 416 -2.47 9.16 17.12
N TYR A 417 -3.26 8.48 17.96
CA TYR A 417 -4.18 7.42 17.55
C TYR A 417 -5.63 7.77 17.86
N ALA A 418 -6.56 7.07 17.21
CA ALA A 418 -7.99 7.36 17.23
C ALA A 418 -8.60 7.39 18.65
N GLN A 419 -9.59 8.25 18.86
CA GLN A 419 -10.35 8.38 20.12
C GLN A 419 -11.17 7.11 20.46
N SER A 420 -11.45 6.25 19.48
CA SER A 420 -12.10 4.95 19.73
C SER A 420 -11.18 3.93 20.40
N ALA A 421 -9.85 4.03 20.26
CA ALA A 421 -8.91 3.01 20.74
C ALA A 421 -8.24 3.44 22.04
N CYS A 422 -8.48 2.79 23.18
CA CYS A 422 -7.90 3.25 24.45
C CYS A 422 -6.36 3.14 24.56
N TYR A 423 -5.80 2.08 23.99
CA TYR A 423 -4.37 1.82 24.00
C TYR A 423 -3.90 1.63 22.56
N LEU A 424 -2.64 1.98 22.29
CA LEU A 424 -2.01 1.66 21.03
C LEU A 424 -1.75 0.13 20.95
N ASN A 425 -2.72 -0.62 20.46
CA ASN A 425 -2.65 -2.10 20.41
C ASN A 425 -1.85 -2.62 19.20
N LYS A 426 -1.84 -1.87 18.09
CA LYS A 426 -1.13 -2.21 16.86
C LYS A 426 -0.38 -0.98 16.37
N ILE A 427 0.88 -1.18 15.99
CA ILE A 427 1.69 -0.14 15.37
C ILE A 427 1.70 -0.40 13.88
N VAL A 428 1.06 0.49 13.14
CA VAL A 428 1.13 0.51 11.69
C VAL A 428 2.01 1.70 11.32
N LEU A 429 3.28 1.41 11.07
CA LEU A 429 4.21 2.36 10.48
C LEU A 429 4.29 2.06 8.99
N SER A 430 4.14 3.08 8.15
CA SER A 430 4.45 2.96 6.73
C SER A 430 5.96 2.84 6.56
N LYS A 431 6.44 1.79 5.88
CA LYS A 431 7.85 1.69 5.49
C LYS A 431 8.19 2.93 4.65
N PRO A 432 9.15 3.79 5.05
CA PRO A 432 9.59 4.86 4.18
C PRO A 432 10.26 4.26 2.94
N LEU A 433 9.98 4.86 1.80
CA LEU A 433 10.66 4.56 0.56
C LEU A 433 11.79 5.56 0.36
N ASN A 434 13.03 5.13 0.62
CA ASN A 434 14.19 5.99 0.56
C ASN A 434 14.71 6.09 -0.87
N VAL A 435 14.50 7.25 -1.49
CA VAL A 435 14.85 7.50 -2.89
C VAL A 435 16.02 8.47 -2.98
N VAL A 436 17.12 8.03 -3.60
CA VAL A 436 18.34 8.81 -3.74
C VAL A 436 18.48 9.33 -5.17
N THR A 437 18.85 10.61 -5.29
CA THR A 437 19.20 11.26 -6.55
C THR A 437 20.61 11.84 -6.43
N LEU A 438 21.42 11.73 -7.49
CA LEU A 438 22.74 12.35 -7.51
C LEU A 438 22.69 13.75 -8.13
N ASN A 439 23.43 14.67 -7.55
CA ASN A 439 23.76 15.95 -8.13
C ASN A 439 25.25 15.99 -8.47
N VAL A 440 25.57 15.70 -9.74
CA VAL A 440 26.95 15.69 -10.24
C VAL A 440 27.34 17.09 -10.70
N SER A 441 27.99 17.83 -9.80
CA SER A 441 28.22 19.27 -9.91
C SER A 441 29.13 19.70 -11.08
N ASP A 442 30.06 18.85 -11.49
CA ASP A 442 31.04 19.08 -12.55
C ASP A 442 30.55 18.67 -13.96
N LEU A 443 29.33 18.12 -14.07
CA LEU A 443 28.68 17.83 -15.35
C LEU A 443 27.43 18.71 -15.52
N PRO A 444 27.47 19.78 -16.35
CA PRO A 444 26.37 20.73 -16.48
C PRO A 444 25.01 20.10 -16.78
N LYS A 445 24.97 19.12 -17.69
CA LYS A 445 23.75 18.40 -18.08
C LYS A 445 23.14 17.60 -16.92
N LEU A 446 23.96 16.85 -16.20
CA LEU A 446 23.51 16.08 -15.02
C LEU A 446 23.13 16.98 -13.85
N ARG A 447 23.85 18.08 -13.64
CA ARG A 447 23.51 19.11 -12.65
C ARG A 447 22.14 19.75 -12.94
N LYS A 448 21.84 20.04 -14.21
CA LYS A 448 20.52 20.54 -14.65
C LYS A 448 19.43 19.50 -14.38
N ALA A 449 19.65 18.25 -14.79
CA ALA A 449 18.71 17.16 -14.54
C ALA A 449 18.47 16.91 -13.03
N ALA A 450 19.48 17.11 -12.17
CA ALA A 450 19.30 17.04 -10.72
C ALA A 450 18.43 18.18 -10.19
N ALA A 451 18.62 19.40 -10.72
CA ALA A 451 17.83 20.57 -10.36
C ALA A 451 16.36 20.43 -10.79
N ASP A 452 16.11 19.89 -11.99
CA ASP A 452 14.76 19.58 -12.49
C ASP A 452 14.05 18.58 -11.57
N MET A 453 14.72 17.49 -11.21
CA MET A 453 14.16 16.49 -10.30
C MET A 453 13.91 17.04 -8.88
N ALA A 454 14.81 17.89 -8.37
CA ALA A 454 14.63 18.57 -7.09
C ALA A 454 13.44 19.57 -7.09
N LYS A 455 13.06 20.09 -8.27
CA LYS A 455 11.85 20.91 -8.46
C LYS A 455 10.58 20.06 -8.48
N VAL A 456 10.61 18.91 -9.16
CA VAL A 456 9.46 18.01 -9.33
C VAL A 456 9.05 17.32 -8.03
N ILE A 457 9.99 16.71 -7.32
CA ILE A 457 9.73 15.86 -6.15
C ILE A 457 8.79 16.52 -5.12
N PRO A 458 9.11 17.69 -4.53
CA PRO A 458 8.28 18.27 -3.47
C PRO A 458 6.90 18.71 -3.98
N LEU A 459 6.78 19.04 -5.27
CA LEU A 459 5.51 19.38 -5.87
C LEU A 459 4.68 18.11 -6.13
N ALA A 460 5.26 17.02 -6.60
CA ALA A 460 4.50 15.82 -6.92
C ALA A 460 3.93 15.12 -5.67
N ILE A 461 4.68 15.07 -4.56
CA ILE A 461 4.37 14.23 -3.39
C ILE A 461 3.44 14.87 -2.34
N SER A 462 2.94 16.08 -2.54
CA SER A 462 2.06 16.75 -1.57
C SER A 462 0.75 15.97 -1.32
N GLU A 463 0.16 16.14 -0.14
CA GLU A 463 -1.12 15.48 0.25
C GLU A 463 -2.25 15.75 -0.76
N GLU A 464 -2.31 16.93 -1.37
CA GLU A 464 -3.33 17.28 -2.38
C GLU A 464 -3.13 16.59 -3.75
N ARG A 465 -2.04 15.82 -3.93
CA ARG A 465 -1.62 15.30 -5.25
C ARG A 465 -1.43 13.78 -5.24
N LEU A 466 -0.19 13.29 -5.12
CA LEU A 466 0.06 11.85 -5.08
C LEU A 466 -0.20 11.24 -3.69
N ASP A 467 -0.31 12.07 -2.63
CA ASP A 467 -0.42 11.61 -1.24
C ASP A 467 0.62 10.52 -0.89
N PHE A 468 1.88 10.78 -1.25
CA PHE A 468 2.95 9.80 -1.17
C PHE A 468 3.71 9.91 0.17
N SER A 469 3.01 9.70 1.29
CA SER A 469 3.54 9.95 2.65
C SER A 469 4.74 9.08 3.08
N ALA A 470 5.03 7.99 2.37
CA ALA A 470 6.23 7.19 2.55
C ALA A 470 7.44 7.67 1.73
N PHE A 471 7.26 8.53 0.73
CA PHE A 471 8.34 8.97 -0.14
C PHE A 471 9.37 9.80 0.65
N ASN A 472 10.60 9.32 0.70
CA ASN A 472 11.67 9.95 1.46
C ASN A 472 12.88 10.24 0.55
N PRO A 473 12.95 11.44 -0.05
CA PRO A 473 14.00 11.79 -0.99
C PRO A 473 15.31 12.23 -0.31
N ALA A 474 16.43 11.89 -0.92
CA ALA A 474 17.74 12.44 -0.58
C ALA A 474 18.52 12.78 -1.86
N THR A 475 19.06 14.01 -1.93
CA THR A 475 19.94 14.43 -3.03
C THR A 475 21.38 14.48 -2.55
N LEU A 476 22.25 13.69 -3.17
CA LEU A 476 23.66 13.62 -2.82
C LEU A 476 24.50 14.46 -3.78
N ASN A 477 25.26 15.40 -3.23
CA ASN A 477 26.19 16.21 -4.02
C ASN A 477 27.49 15.44 -4.25
N ALA A 478 27.89 15.34 -5.51
CA ALA A 478 29.13 14.66 -5.91
C ALA A 478 29.78 15.33 -7.13
N THR A 479 30.97 14.86 -7.45
CA THR A 479 31.68 15.08 -8.72
C THR A 479 31.86 13.74 -9.43
N GLN A 480 32.27 13.74 -10.70
CA GLN A 480 32.54 12.50 -11.44
C GLN A 480 33.49 11.54 -10.69
N THR A 481 34.52 12.09 -10.03
CA THR A 481 35.54 11.32 -9.32
C THR A 481 35.13 10.90 -7.91
N THR A 482 34.19 11.60 -7.28
CA THR A 482 33.77 11.34 -5.89
C THR A 482 32.47 10.55 -5.79
N ALA A 483 31.69 10.44 -6.88
CA ALA A 483 30.35 9.86 -6.86
C ALA A 483 30.27 8.44 -6.30
N GLN A 484 31.21 7.55 -6.66
CA GLN A 484 31.26 6.19 -6.09
C GLN A 484 31.43 6.24 -4.57
N GLY A 485 32.43 6.99 -4.08
CA GLY A 485 32.70 7.09 -2.64
C GLY A 485 31.56 7.73 -1.85
N VAL A 486 30.85 8.70 -2.43
CA VAL A 486 29.66 9.31 -1.82
C VAL A 486 28.53 8.28 -1.70
N LEU A 487 28.27 7.49 -2.74
CA LEU A 487 27.26 6.44 -2.71
C LEU A 487 27.63 5.28 -1.79
N ASP A 488 28.88 4.81 -1.82
CA ASP A 488 29.35 3.76 -0.91
C ASP A 488 29.20 4.20 0.56
N TRP A 489 29.54 5.46 0.84
CA TRP A 489 29.35 6.05 2.16
C TRP A 489 27.87 6.17 2.53
N GLU A 490 27.02 6.55 1.57
CA GLU A 490 25.58 6.57 1.74
C GLU A 490 25.03 5.17 2.04
N PHE A 491 25.42 4.15 1.29
CA PHE A 491 24.93 2.78 1.46
C PHE A 491 25.42 2.14 2.76
N LEU A 492 26.63 2.47 3.20
CA LEU A 492 27.17 1.98 4.46
C LEU A 492 26.42 2.55 5.67
N ASN A 493 25.95 3.79 5.56
CA ASN A 493 25.38 4.52 6.68
C ASN A 493 23.85 4.57 6.63
N TYR A 494 23.23 4.73 5.47
CA TYR A 494 21.80 4.99 5.37
C TYR A 494 21.09 3.90 4.60
N SER A 495 19.81 3.72 4.92
CA SER A 495 18.91 2.91 4.10
C SER A 495 18.63 3.64 2.79
N VAL A 496 18.82 2.92 1.69
CA VAL A 496 18.49 3.36 0.33
C VAL A 496 17.72 2.24 -0.34
N ASP A 497 16.55 2.55 -0.88
CA ASP A 497 15.68 1.58 -1.56
C ASP A 497 15.73 1.76 -3.09
N VAL A 498 15.82 3.00 -3.58
CA VAL A 498 15.81 3.32 -5.02
C VAL A 498 16.80 4.43 -5.34
N VAL A 499 17.48 4.33 -6.49
CA VAL A 499 18.20 5.45 -7.13
C VAL A 499 17.44 5.89 -8.38
N THR A 500 17.23 7.19 -8.56
CA THR A 500 16.54 7.73 -9.74
C THR A 500 17.11 9.06 -10.19
N GLY A 501 16.94 9.39 -11.47
CA GLY A 501 17.45 10.62 -12.07
C GLY A 501 18.92 10.52 -12.48
N PRO A 502 19.71 11.61 -12.37
CA PRO A 502 21.09 11.67 -12.83
C PRO A 502 21.98 10.55 -12.30
N LEU A 503 22.72 9.90 -13.19
CA LEU A 503 23.61 8.80 -12.85
C LEU A 503 24.84 8.77 -13.77
N LEU A 504 25.99 8.35 -13.23
CA LEU A 504 27.18 8.05 -14.04
C LEU A 504 27.19 6.55 -14.38
N ARG A 505 27.48 6.21 -15.63
CA ARG A 505 27.57 4.80 -16.06
C ARG A 505 28.70 4.02 -15.38
N SER A 506 29.72 4.71 -14.88
CA SER A 506 30.88 4.10 -14.20
C SER A 506 30.59 3.69 -12.76
N ILE A 507 29.46 4.11 -12.20
CA ILE A 507 29.11 3.82 -10.81
C ILE A 507 28.63 2.37 -10.70
N ASP A 508 29.17 1.65 -9.73
CA ASP A 508 28.57 0.41 -9.26
C ASP A 508 27.56 0.69 -8.14
N LEU A 509 26.37 0.11 -8.29
CA LEU A 509 25.25 0.25 -7.35
C LEU A 509 24.96 -1.05 -6.61
N SER A 510 25.83 -2.07 -6.74
CA SER A 510 25.78 -3.32 -5.97
C SER A 510 24.39 -3.99 -5.90
N GLY A 511 23.64 -3.96 -7.03
CA GLY A 511 22.31 -4.57 -7.14
C GLY A 511 21.12 -3.69 -6.70
N LEU A 512 21.34 -2.45 -6.26
CA LEU A 512 20.27 -1.54 -5.84
C LEU A 512 19.35 -1.13 -6.99
N LEU A 513 18.03 -1.07 -6.75
CA LEU A 513 17.06 -0.71 -7.78
C LEU A 513 17.27 0.71 -8.32
N VAL A 514 17.44 0.82 -9.64
CA VAL A 514 17.61 2.06 -10.40
C VAL A 514 16.39 2.26 -11.28
N ILE A 515 15.67 3.35 -11.09
CA ILE A 515 14.48 3.66 -11.88
C ILE A 515 14.74 4.91 -12.71
N SER A 516 14.56 4.78 -14.03
CA SER A 516 14.69 5.86 -15.01
C SER A 516 15.98 6.69 -14.84
N PRO A 517 17.16 6.05 -14.95
CA PRO A 517 18.42 6.78 -14.85
C PRO A 517 18.61 7.77 -16.00
N VAL A 518 19.19 8.93 -15.70
CA VAL A 518 19.50 9.99 -16.65
C VAL A 518 21.01 10.06 -16.80
N PHE A 519 21.51 9.68 -17.97
CA PHE A 519 22.94 9.73 -18.28
C PHE A 519 23.33 11.04 -18.94
N ASN A 520 24.59 11.43 -18.79
CA ASN A 520 25.12 12.69 -19.36
C ASN A 520 24.96 12.77 -20.88
N ARG A 521 24.93 11.61 -21.54
CA ARG A 521 24.80 11.44 -23.00
C ARG A 521 24.02 10.14 -23.28
N PRO A 522 23.30 10.05 -24.41
CA PRO A 522 22.64 8.81 -24.83
C PRO A 522 23.65 7.71 -25.09
N ASN A 523 23.34 6.48 -24.71
CA ASN A 523 24.27 5.37 -24.86
C ASN A 523 23.47 4.05 -24.78
N VAL A 524 24.10 2.93 -25.15
CA VAL A 524 23.45 1.61 -25.15
C VAL A 524 22.90 1.24 -23.77
N LEU A 525 21.89 0.38 -23.71
CA LEU A 525 21.25 -0.10 -22.50
C LEU A 525 22.27 -0.64 -21.50
N VAL A 526 22.01 -0.41 -20.20
CA VAL A 526 22.72 -1.12 -19.13
C VAL A 526 21.93 -2.40 -18.83
N GLU A 527 22.44 -3.53 -19.30
CA GLU A 527 21.82 -4.86 -19.14
C GLU A 527 22.03 -5.42 -17.72
N LYS A 528 21.46 -4.76 -16.70
CA LYS A 528 21.49 -5.20 -15.30
C LYS A 528 20.09 -5.38 -14.75
N GLU A 529 19.88 -6.40 -13.92
CA GLU A 529 18.57 -6.77 -13.36
C GLU A 529 17.90 -5.68 -12.53
N ASN A 530 18.70 -4.83 -11.92
CA ASN A 530 18.27 -3.77 -11.03
C ASN A 530 17.98 -2.45 -11.75
N TYR A 531 18.08 -2.37 -13.08
CA TYR A 531 17.84 -1.14 -13.84
C TYR A 531 16.50 -1.20 -14.58
N LEU A 532 15.60 -0.25 -14.35
CA LEU A 532 14.33 -0.10 -15.08
C LEU A 532 14.35 1.21 -15.89
N PHE A 533 14.22 1.11 -17.22
CA PHE A 533 14.23 2.28 -18.10
C PHE A 533 12.80 2.65 -18.50
N LEU A 534 12.34 3.84 -18.13
CA LEU A 534 10.95 4.27 -18.42
C LEU A 534 10.84 5.09 -19.71
N MET A 535 11.95 5.66 -20.16
CA MET A 535 12.08 6.40 -21.41
C MET A 535 12.61 5.48 -22.53
N PRO A 536 12.43 5.84 -23.81
CA PRO A 536 12.95 5.05 -24.92
C PRO A 536 14.45 4.85 -24.75
N THR A 537 14.91 3.60 -24.79
CA THR A 537 16.35 3.31 -24.79
C THR A 537 16.90 3.55 -26.19
N LEU A 538 18.22 3.76 -26.32
CA LEU A 538 18.83 4.03 -27.63
C LEU A 538 18.56 2.91 -28.64
N GLU A 539 18.51 1.65 -28.18
CA GLU A 539 18.13 0.49 -28.99
C GLU A 539 16.68 0.59 -29.47
N GLN A 540 15.74 0.96 -28.60
CA GLN A 540 14.33 1.12 -28.98
C GLN A 540 14.17 2.26 -29.98
N GLU A 541 14.85 3.39 -29.76
CA GLU A 541 14.87 4.54 -30.67
C GLU A 541 15.39 4.13 -32.05
N MET A 542 16.54 3.43 -32.11
CA MET A 542 17.08 2.90 -33.36
C MET A 542 16.10 1.94 -34.04
N TYR A 543 15.51 1.01 -33.29
CA TYR A 543 14.57 0.03 -33.82
C TYR A 543 13.34 0.70 -34.45
N VAL A 544 12.76 1.67 -33.74
CA VAL A 544 11.60 2.45 -34.21
C VAL A 544 11.97 3.30 -35.43
N MET A 545 13.14 3.94 -35.42
CA MET A 545 13.62 4.72 -36.57
C MET A 545 13.71 3.86 -37.84
N TYR A 546 14.30 2.67 -37.74
CA TYR A 546 14.45 1.77 -38.88
C TYR A 546 13.11 1.17 -39.31
N SER A 547 12.19 0.85 -38.39
CA SER A 547 10.85 0.37 -38.76
C SER A 547 10.01 1.43 -39.45
N GLU A 548 10.22 2.71 -39.12
CA GLU A 548 9.45 3.85 -39.63
C GLU A 548 10.19 4.63 -40.74
N LEU A 549 11.21 4.04 -41.39
CA LEU A 549 11.96 4.68 -42.47
C LEU A 549 11.05 5.19 -43.61
N SER A 550 9.95 4.51 -43.92
CA SER A 550 8.97 5.01 -44.90
C SER A 550 8.33 6.33 -44.48
N SER A 551 7.94 6.43 -43.20
CA SER A 551 7.32 7.62 -42.61
C SER A 551 8.30 8.78 -42.58
N VAL A 552 9.57 8.54 -42.20
CA VAL A 552 10.63 9.55 -42.22
C VAL A 552 10.91 10.05 -43.64
N ARG A 553 10.95 9.15 -44.63
CA ARG A 553 11.23 9.51 -46.03
C ARG A 553 10.12 10.34 -46.68
N ALA A 554 8.88 10.20 -46.22
CA ALA A 554 7.76 10.97 -46.72
C ALA A 554 7.93 12.49 -46.55
N LEU A 555 8.82 12.94 -45.65
CA LEU A 555 9.07 14.37 -45.42
C LEU A 555 9.89 15.06 -46.53
N THR A 556 10.90 14.40 -47.12
CA THR A 556 11.83 15.04 -48.08
C THR A 556 12.12 14.23 -49.35
N SER A 557 11.56 13.01 -49.52
CA SER A 557 11.91 12.07 -50.60
C SER A 557 13.37 11.58 -50.58
N ILE A 558 13.99 11.56 -49.40
CA ILE A 558 15.36 11.11 -49.17
C ILE A 558 15.51 9.57 -49.31
N GLY A 559 16.74 9.09 -49.54
CA GLY A 559 17.07 7.66 -49.58
C GLY A 559 16.98 6.96 -48.21
N GLU A 560 17.31 5.67 -48.17
CA GLU A 560 17.34 4.86 -46.92
C GLU A 560 18.68 4.96 -46.18
N ASP A 561 19.66 5.69 -46.73
CA ASP A 561 20.98 5.75 -46.15
C ASP A 561 21.00 6.63 -44.89
N VAL A 562 21.43 6.02 -43.78
CA VAL A 562 21.56 6.67 -42.48
C VAL A 562 23.02 7.04 -42.22
N ASN A 563 23.27 8.30 -41.86
CA ASN A 563 24.55 8.79 -41.36
C ASN A 563 24.46 8.93 -39.83
N LEU A 564 25.07 7.99 -39.11
CA LEU A 564 25.14 7.97 -37.65
C LEU A 564 26.33 8.80 -37.18
N VAL A 565 26.06 9.96 -36.58
CA VAL A 565 27.08 10.89 -36.08
C VAL A 565 27.16 10.81 -34.57
N LEU A 566 28.34 10.45 -34.06
CA LEU A 566 28.61 10.25 -32.64
C LEU A 566 29.56 11.35 -32.17
N HIS A 567 29.02 12.41 -31.55
CA HIS A 567 29.83 13.53 -31.09
C HIS A 567 30.40 13.26 -29.70
N GLU A 568 31.71 13.45 -29.50
CA GLU A 568 32.42 13.27 -28.22
C GLU A 568 32.29 11.88 -27.57
N TYR A 569 32.13 10.82 -28.38
CA TYR A 569 32.15 9.44 -27.88
C TYR A 569 33.54 8.84 -27.89
N THR A 570 33.84 7.98 -26.91
CA THR A 570 35.05 7.17 -26.90
C THR A 570 35.00 6.10 -28.00
N SER A 571 36.16 5.64 -28.49
CA SER A 571 36.21 4.57 -29.50
C SER A 571 35.49 3.29 -29.09
N ALA A 572 35.46 2.98 -27.78
CA ALA A 572 34.71 1.84 -27.25
C ALA A 572 33.19 2.04 -27.41
N ASN A 573 32.67 3.19 -26.98
CA ASN A 573 31.24 3.47 -27.15
C ASN A 573 30.84 3.60 -28.62
N VAL A 574 31.71 4.15 -29.47
CA VAL A 574 31.49 4.18 -30.92
C VAL A 574 31.29 2.76 -31.44
N LYS A 575 32.14 1.80 -31.05
CA LYS A 575 32.01 0.41 -31.46
C LYS A 575 30.68 -0.21 -30.99
N ASP A 576 30.31 -0.02 -29.72
CA ASP A 576 29.11 -0.63 -29.14
C ASP A 576 27.83 -0.08 -29.78
N ILE A 577 27.73 1.24 -29.90
CA ILE A 577 26.58 1.91 -30.53
C ILE A 577 26.48 1.54 -32.02
N SER A 578 27.62 1.50 -32.72
CA SER A 578 27.65 1.07 -34.14
C SER A 578 27.17 -0.36 -34.32
N ALA A 579 27.52 -1.26 -33.39
CA ALA A 579 27.09 -2.65 -33.45
C ALA A 579 25.56 -2.80 -33.32
N VAL A 580 24.93 -2.00 -32.44
CA VAL A 580 23.47 -1.94 -32.31
C VAL A 580 22.86 -1.41 -33.61
N ALA A 581 23.39 -0.31 -34.15
CA ALA A 581 22.88 0.29 -35.38
C ALA A 581 22.98 -0.65 -36.58
N LEU A 582 24.10 -1.35 -36.76
CA LEU A 582 24.33 -2.35 -37.81
C LEU A 582 23.35 -3.53 -37.69
N ARG A 583 23.15 -4.06 -36.48
CA ARG A 583 22.22 -5.17 -36.23
C ARG A 583 20.77 -4.76 -36.49
N THR A 584 20.42 -3.52 -36.12
CA THR A 584 19.09 -2.95 -36.37
C THR A 584 18.84 -2.78 -37.87
N ALA A 585 19.77 -2.15 -38.60
CA ALA A 585 19.69 -2.00 -40.06
C ALA A 585 19.54 -3.35 -40.77
N ALA A 586 20.33 -4.36 -40.35
CA ALA A 586 20.23 -5.72 -40.86
C ALA A 586 18.83 -6.34 -40.64
N THR A 587 18.21 -6.09 -39.49
CA THR A 587 16.87 -6.63 -39.16
C THR A 587 15.80 -6.16 -40.14
N PHE A 588 15.91 -4.93 -40.63
CA PHE A 588 14.97 -4.31 -41.58
C PHE A 588 15.45 -4.36 -43.04
N ASN A 589 16.54 -5.09 -43.34
CA ASN A 589 17.18 -5.11 -44.67
C ASN A 589 17.59 -3.72 -45.20
N ALA A 590 17.78 -2.73 -44.33
CA ALA A 590 18.25 -1.41 -44.70
C ALA A 590 19.78 -1.40 -44.96
N PRO A 591 20.30 -0.40 -45.71
CA PRO A 591 21.75 -0.19 -45.87
C PRO A 591 22.45 -0.03 -44.51
N ASP A 592 23.71 -0.47 -44.44
CA ASP A 592 24.51 -0.26 -43.23
C ASP A 592 24.74 1.25 -43.01
N PRO A 593 24.56 1.76 -41.78
CA PRO A 593 24.73 3.18 -41.51
C PRO A 593 26.20 3.58 -41.69
N THR A 594 26.41 4.77 -42.27
CA THR A 594 27.74 5.40 -42.25
C THR A 594 27.97 5.97 -40.86
N VAL A 595 29.02 5.52 -40.17
CA VAL A 595 29.33 5.98 -38.80
C VAL A 595 30.44 7.02 -38.83
N LYS A 596 30.19 8.19 -38.24
CA LYS A 596 31.19 9.24 -38.06
C LYS A 596 31.32 9.63 -36.60
N ALA A 597 32.52 9.44 -36.04
CA ALA A 597 32.85 9.95 -34.71
C ALA A 597 33.43 11.37 -34.82
N VAL A 598 32.88 12.31 -34.07
CA VAL A 598 33.35 13.71 -34.03
C VAL A 598 34.06 13.95 -32.71
N SER A 599 35.31 14.43 -32.79
CA SER A 599 36.10 14.79 -31.61
C SER A 599 35.56 16.04 -30.93
N SER A 600 35.82 16.16 -29.63
CA SER A 600 35.45 17.35 -28.85
C SER A 600 36.03 18.64 -29.45
N GLY A 601 35.23 19.70 -29.41
CA GLY A 601 35.56 21.02 -29.99
C GLY A 601 35.55 21.09 -31.52
N THR A 602 35.17 20.02 -32.22
CA THR A 602 35.05 20.01 -33.68
C THR A 602 33.59 20.25 -34.08
N SER A 603 33.34 21.16 -35.02
CA SER A 603 31.97 21.43 -35.48
C SER A 603 31.33 20.18 -36.12
N LEU A 604 30.10 19.87 -35.72
CA LEU A 604 29.30 18.79 -36.30
C LEU A 604 29.01 18.98 -37.80
N LYS A 605 29.00 20.24 -38.28
CA LYS A 605 28.54 20.61 -39.63
C LYS A 605 29.26 19.88 -40.75
N SER A 606 30.56 19.57 -40.61
CA SER A 606 31.34 18.83 -41.62
C SER A 606 31.05 17.33 -41.64
N SER A 607 30.42 16.81 -40.58
CA SER A 607 30.10 15.39 -40.45
C SER A 607 28.68 15.06 -40.92
N LEU A 608 27.80 16.05 -40.99
CA LEU A 608 26.44 15.91 -41.52
C LEU A 608 26.45 15.77 -43.04
N GLU A 609 25.55 14.94 -43.56
CA GLU A 609 25.43 14.59 -44.98
C GLU A 609 24.17 15.22 -45.62
N PRO A 610 24.30 16.02 -46.70
CA PRO A 610 23.20 16.82 -47.27
C PRO A 610 21.96 16.06 -47.78
N SER A 611 22.09 14.78 -48.11
CA SER A 611 21.03 13.97 -48.74
C SER A 611 20.83 12.63 -48.03
N MET A 612 21.14 12.57 -46.73
CA MET A 612 20.98 11.38 -45.88
C MET A 612 20.20 11.70 -44.60
N ILE A 613 19.68 10.66 -43.95
CA ILE A 613 19.09 10.78 -42.61
C ILE A 613 20.26 10.86 -41.63
N ASN A 614 20.46 12.01 -40.99
CA ASN A 614 21.54 12.23 -40.05
C ASN A 614 21.06 11.92 -38.63
N TYR A 615 21.37 10.73 -38.11
CA TYR A 615 21.10 10.42 -36.71
C TYR A 615 22.28 10.87 -35.86
N VAL A 616 22.10 11.97 -35.12
CA VAL A 616 23.13 12.60 -34.30
C VAL A 616 22.90 12.24 -32.83
N LEU A 617 23.93 11.73 -32.17
CA LEU A 617 23.92 11.43 -30.74
C LEU A 617 24.94 12.30 -29.99
N GLY A 618 24.56 12.77 -28.81
CA GLY A 618 25.43 13.50 -27.91
C GLY A 618 25.67 14.95 -28.34
N ILE A 619 24.60 15.63 -28.75
CA ILE A 619 24.65 17.04 -29.15
C ILE A 619 25.11 17.93 -28.00
N THR A 620 25.76 19.04 -28.32
CA THR A 620 26.09 20.13 -27.39
C THR A 620 25.32 21.40 -27.75
N ASP A 621 25.34 22.41 -26.88
CA ASP A 621 24.71 23.70 -27.12
C ASP A 621 25.18 24.34 -28.45
N ASP A 622 26.49 24.26 -28.74
CA ASP A 622 27.10 24.76 -29.98
C ASP A 622 26.61 24.02 -31.24
N ASP A 623 26.18 22.76 -31.11
CA ASP A 623 25.69 21.97 -32.23
C ASP A 623 24.29 22.41 -32.67
N VAL A 624 23.49 22.99 -31.78
CA VAL A 624 22.09 23.38 -32.07
C VAL A 624 22.05 24.40 -33.22
N ASP A 625 22.88 25.44 -33.14
CA ASP A 625 22.98 26.46 -34.19
C ASP A 625 23.58 25.88 -35.49
N ALA A 626 24.54 24.96 -35.37
CA ALA A 626 25.13 24.28 -36.52
C ALA A 626 24.11 23.42 -37.28
N ILE A 627 23.26 22.68 -36.56
CA ILE A 627 22.19 21.85 -37.11
C ILE A 627 21.12 22.74 -37.78
N ALA A 628 20.68 23.80 -37.11
CA ALA A 628 19.74 24.78 -37.64
C ALA A 628 20.20 25.39 -38.97
N ALA A 629 21.46 25.85 -39.02
CA ALA A 629 22.06 26.41 -40.22
C ALA A 629 22.23 25.35 -41.34
N PHE A 630 22.57 24.11 -40.98
CA PHE A 630 22.72 23.01 -41.92
C PHE A 630 21.39 22.64 -42.59
N LEU A 631 20.32 22.48 -41.81
CA LEU A 631 18.98 22.17 -42.33
C LEU A 631 18.46 23.29 -43.23
N SER A 632 18.73 24.55 -42.89
CA SER A 632 18.38 25.71 -43.74
C SER A 632 19.10 25.70 -45.09
N THR A 633 20.32 25.15 -45.15
CA THR A 633 21.12 25.08 -46.39
C THR A 633 20.80 23.85 -47.24
N HIS A 634 20.41 22.74 -46.61
CA HIS A 634 20.20 21.46 -47.28
C HIS A 634 18.75 20.98 -47.11
N PRO A 635 17.84 21.29 -48.05
CA PRO A 635 16.41 21.02 -47.91
C PRO A 635 16.05 19.53 -47.92
N LEU A 636 16.90 18.66 -48.47
CA LEU A 636 16.68 17.22 -48.51
C LEU A 636 17.13 16.50 -47.23
N ALA A 637 17.97 17.14 -46.40
CA ALA A 637 18.49 16.52 -45.19
C ALA A 637 17.44 16.46 -44.07
N ILE A 638 17.47 15.36 -43.32
CA ILE A 638 16.73 15.16 -42.07
C ILE A 638 17.76 14.95 -40.96
N VAL A 639 17.53 15.54 -39.79
CA VAL A 639 18.34 15.30 -38.59
C VAL A 639 17.45 14.63 -37.54
N VAL A 640 17.91 13.53 -36.98
CA VAL A 640 17.25 12.79 -35.90
C VAL A 640 18.14 12.90 -34.67
N ILE A 641 17.55 13.16 -33.49
CA ILE A 641 18.24 13.18 -32.20
C ILE A 641 17.54 12.25 -31.21
N SER A 642 18.28 11.71 -30.24
CA SER A 642 17.70 10.87 -29.19
C SER A 642 16.77 11.66 -28.26
N PHE A 643 15.88 10.97 -27.53
CA PHE A 643 15.08 11.60 -26.49
C PHE A 643 15.96 12.19 -25.38
N GLY A 644 17.07 11.50 -25.06
CA GLY A 644 18.04 11.98 -24.07
C GLY A 644 18.62 13.33 -24.47
N ASP A 645 19.06 13.48 -25.71
CA ASP A 645 19.59 14.74 -26.24
C ASP A 645 18.52 15.85 -26.25
N LEU A 646 17.31 15.52 -26.71
CA LEU A 646 16.16 16.42 -26.65
C LEU A 646 15.94 16.94 -25.22
N ALA A 647 15.88 16.05 -24.23
CA ALA A 647 15.59 16.42 -22.86
C ALA A 647 16.67 17.33 -22.24
N HIS A 648 17.93 17.17 -22.64
CA HIS A 648 19.00 18.05 -22.18
C HIS A 648 18.93 19.44 -22.84
N GLU A 649 18.74 19.49 -24.16
CA GLU A 649 18.84 20.71 -24.97
C GLU A 649 17.50 21.35 -25.35
N TYR A 650 16.38 20.89 -24.76
CA TYR A 650 15.03 21.25 -25.18
C TYR A 650 14.79 22.77 -25.32
N GLU A 651 15.21 23.54 -24.32
CA GLU A 651 15.03 25.00 -24.30
C GLU A 651 15.77 25.67 -25.46
N LEU A 652 17.04 25.31 -25.65
CA LEU A 652 17.85 25.89 -26.72
C LEU A 652 17.36 25.44 -28.12
N LEU A 653 17.02 24.15 -28.26
CA LEU A 653 16.46 23.60 -29.49
C LEU A 653 15.16 24.33 -29.88
N THR A 654 14.22 24.47 -28.95
CA THR A 654 12.95 25.14 -29.22
C THR A 654 13.12 26.63 -29.48
N ASP A 655 13.96 27.34 -28.71
CA ASP A 655 14.24 28.76 -28.92
C ASP A 655 14.93 29.07 -30.26
N THR A 656 15.83 28.19 -30.71
CA THR A 656 16.51 28.35 -32.01
C THR A 656 15.57 27.98 -33.16
N PHE A 657 14.86 26.86 -33.08
CA PHE A 657 13.98 26.41 -34.16
C PHE A 657 12.66 27.18 -34.27
N ALA A 658 12.16 27.79 -33.19
CA ALA A 658 11.00 28.68 -33.24
C ALA A 658 11.22 29.92 -34.13
N LYS A 659 12.49 30.28 -34.40
CA LYS A 659 12.87 31.38 -35.29
C LYS A 659 12.97 30.95 -36.77
N LEU A 660 12.96 29.65 -37.04
CA LEU A 660 13.07 29.09 -38.38
C LEU A 660 11.68 28.83 -38.99
N PRO A 661 11.55 28.77 -40.32
CA PRO A 661 10.31 28.36 -40.96
C PRO A 661 9.90 26.91 -40.64
N ASN A 662 8.62 26.60 -40.83
CA ASN A 662 8.05 25.28 -40.54
C ASN A 662 8.73 24.12 -41.30
N ALA A 663 9.28 24.38 -42.49
CA ALA A 663 9.94 23.37 -43.31
C ALA A 663 11.24 22.85 -42.68
N GLU A 664 11.98 23.71 -41.97
CA GLU A 664 13.17 23.37 -41.19
C GLU A 664 12.78 22.69 -39.88
N GLN A 665 11.76 23.21 -39.19
CA GLN A 665 11.23 22.63 -37.95
C GLN A 665 10.73 21.19 -38.15
N ALA A 666 10.13 20.88 -39.30
CA ALA A 666 9.60 19.56 -39.63
C ALA A 666 10.71 18.50 -39.77
N ARG A 667 11.95 18.89 -40.06
CA ARG A 667 13.06 17.99 -40.42
C ARG A 667 14.05 17.72 -39.29
N LEU A 668 13.85 18.30 -38.11
CA LEU A 668 14.50 17.88 -36.88
C LEU A 668 13.55 16.97 -36.10
N LEU A 669 13.88 15.70 -36.02
CA LEU A 669 13.04 14.64 -35.45
C LEU A 669 13.64 14.07 -34.16
N THR A 670 12.78 13.53 -33.31
CA THR A 670 13.17 12.80 -32.10
C THR A 670 12.11 11.77 -31.71
N PHE A 671 12.35 11.05 -30.61
CA PHE A 671 11.51 9.99 -30.09
C PHE A 671 10.91 10.39 -28.76
N THR A 672 9.72 9.90 -28.44
CA THR A 672 9.19 9.93 -27.07
C THR A 672 8.14 8.86 -26.87
N ASN A 673 7.96 8.39 -25.64
CA ASN A 673 6.77 7.67 -25.18
C ASN A 673 5.88 8.52 -24.26
N LEU A 674 6.26 9.78 -24.04
CA LEU A 674 5.49 10.69 -23.21
C LEU A 674 4.34 11.30 -24.02
N PRO A 675 3.20 11.61 -23.39
CA PRO A 675 2.24 12.50 -24.02
C PRO A 675 2.90 13.85 -24.29
N LEU A 676 2.49 14.53 -25.37
CA LEU A 676 3.13 15.78 -25.76
C LEU A 676 2.94 16.82 -24.65
N TRP A 677 4.05 17.22 -24.04
CA TRP A 677 4.07 18.15 -22.90
C TRP A 677 3.53 19.55 -23.25
N SER A 678 3.54 19.96 -24.52
CA SER A 678 2.96 21.22 -24.99
C SER A 678 1.47 21.14 -25.38
N ASP A 679 0.86 19.96 -25.42
CA ASP A 679 -0.56 19.79 -25.78
C ASP A 679 -1.48 19.99 -24.58
N MET A 680 -1.99 21.22 -24.45
CA MET A 680 -2.88 21.65 -23.39
C MET A 680 -4.37 21.57 -23.78
N SER A 681 -4.71 20.86 -24.86
CA SER A 681 -6.10 20.70 -25.27
C SER A 681 -6.92 19.94 -24.21
N PRO A 682 -8.21 20.28 -24.00
CA PRO A 682 -9.06 19.58 -23.04
C PRO A 682 -9.10 18.06 -23.25
N SER A 683 -9.11 17.63 -24.52
CA SER A 683 -9.06 16.21 -24.90
C SER A 683 -7.76 15.51 -24.49
N SER A 684 -6.61 16.19 -24.64
CA SER A 684 -5.30 15.65 -24.22
C SER A 684 -5.24 15.51 -22.70
N LEU A 685 -5.67 16.55 -21.98
CA LEU A 685 -5.74 16.53 -20.53
C LEU A 685 -6.66 15.42 -20.02
N GLU A 686 -7.85 15.25 -20.60
CA GLU A 686 -8.76 14.16 -20.26
C GLU A 686 -8.17 12.77 -20.50
N SER A 687 -7.40 12.60 -21.58
CA SER A 687 -6.79 11.32 -21.96
C SER A 687 -5.61 10.92 -21.05
N TYR A 688 -4.84 11.92 -20.57
CA TYR A 688 -3.62 11.70 -19.78
C TYR A 688 -3.72 12.37 -18.41
N PRO A 689 -4.14 11.62 -17.35
CA PRO A 689 -4.08 12.08 -15.97
C PRO A 689 -2.70 12.58 -15.56
N LEU A 690 -1.62 12.04 -16.16
CA LEU A 690 -0.25 12.51 -15.95
C LEU A 690 -0.09 13.98 -16.37
N LEU A 691 -0.67 14.40 -17.50
CA LEU A 691 -0.63 15.80 -17.94
C LEU A 691 -1.49 16.71 -17.05
N LYS A 692 -2.63 16.23 -16.55
CA LYS A 692 -3.42 16.98 -15.56
C LYS A 692 -2.59 17.28 -14.31
N LEU A 693 -1.90 16.26 -13.78
CA LEU A 693 -1.01 16.41 -12.63
C LEU A 693 0.17 17.34 -12.95
N PHE A 694 0.79 17.16 -14.12
CA PHE A 694 1.90 17.99 -14.58
C PHE A 694 1.53 19.48 -14.63
N ASN A 695 0.33 19.80 -15.12
CA ASN A 695 -0.17 21.18 -15.19
C ASN A 695 -0.56 21.74 -13.82
N ALA A 696 -1.08 20.90 -12.92
CA ALA A 696 -1.37 21.30 -11.55
C ALA A 696 -0.09 21.65 -10.76
N ILE A 697 1.05 21.01 -11.08
CA ILE A 697 2.35 21.32 -10.45
C ILE A 697 3.11 22.43 -11.18
N PHE A 698 2.98 22.52 -12.50
CA PHE A 698 3.60 23.52 -13.36
C PHE A 698 2.54 24.26 -14.19
N PRO A 699 1.91 25.31 -13.62
CA PRO A 699 0.84 26.04 -14.31
C PRO A 699 1.35 26.94 -15.45
N LYS A 700 2.65 27.23 -15.52
CA LYS A 700 3.23 28.11 -16.54
C LYS A 700 3.70 27.30 -17.75
N PRO A 701 3.34 27.70 -18.98
CA PRO A 701 3.80 27.01 -20.20
C PRO A 701 5.32 26.91 -20.35
N ALA A 702 6.07 27.87 -19.79
CA ALA A 702 7.54 27.84 -19.81
C ALA A 702 8.13 26.65 -19.02
N ASP A 703 7.38 26.09 -18.08
CA ASP A 703 7.78 24.92 -17.30
C ASP A 703 7.34 23.60 -17.98
N HIS A 704 6.72 23.65 -19.17
CA HIS A 704 6.25 22.47 -19.88
C HIS A 704 7.35 21.85 -20.75
N THR A 705 8.29 21.17 -20.09
CA THR A 705 9.45 20.55 -20.74
C THR A 705 9.39 19.01 -20.67
N PRO A 706 10.03 18.31 -21.62
CA PRO A 706 10.14 16.85 -21.56
C PRO A 706 10.94 16.36 -20.35
N SER A 707 11.93 17.13 -19.87
CA SER A 707 12.73 16.74 -18.70
C SER A 707 11.88 16.70 -17.43
N LEU A 708 11.07 17.73 -17.18
CA LEU A 708 10.20 17.80 -16.02
C LEU A 708 9.08 16.74 -16.09
N LEU A 709 8.53 16.46 -17.28
CA LEU A 709 7.52 15.42 -17.46
C LEU A 709 8.10 14.00 -17.28
N ARG A 710 9.31 13.73 -17.78
CA ARG A 710 10.05 12.48 -17.53
C ARG A 710 10.26 12.27 -16.03
N ASP A 711 10.71 13.31 -15.34
CA ASP A 711 11.00 13.24 -13.90
C ASP A 711 9.70 13.01 -13.11
N LEU A 712 8.61 13.67 -13.49
CA LEU A 712 7.29 13.42 -12.90
C LEU A 712 6.84 11.98 -13.15
N LEU A 713 6.97 11.46 -14.37
CA LEU A 713 6.61 10.06 -14.67
C LEU A 713 7.45 9.09 -13.84
N SER A 714 8.72 9.39 -13.59
CA SER A 714 9.58 8.58 -12.74
C SER A 714 9.04 8.50 -11.30
N ILE A 715 8.60 9.63 -10.73
CA ILE A 715 7.98 9.66 -9.39
C ILE A 715 6.62 8.95 -9.37
N VAL A 716 5.78 9.19 -10.39
CA VAL A 716 4.46 8.53 -10.53
C VAL A 716 4.62 7.02 -10.69
N PHE A 717 5.61 6.55 -11.45
CA PHE A 717 5.91 5.13 -11.59
C PHE A 717 6.32 4.52 -10.24
N ILE A 718 7.23 5.17 -9.51
CA ILE A 718 7.64 4.75 -8.17
C ILE A 718 6.42 4.64 -7.25
N HIS A 719 5.51 5.63 -7.31
CA HIS A 719 4.26 5.63 -6.55
C HIS A 719 3.37 4.43 -6.90
N VAL A 720 3.12 4.18 -8.19
CA VAL A 720 2.24 3.09 -8.65
C VAL A 720 2.83 1.71 -8.34
N VAL A 721 4.15 1.54 -8.40
CA VAL A 721 4.81 0.28 -8.02
C VAL A 721 4.76 0.05 -6.51
N ALA A 722 4.88 1.12 -5.71
CA ALA A 722 4.82 1.06 -4.26
C ALA A 722 3.40 0.88 -3.71
N TYR A 723 2.40 1.55 -4.28
CA TYR A 723 1.04 1.66 -3.72
C TYR A 723 -0.10 1.20 -4.63
N GLY A 724 0.12 1.00 -5.93
CA GLY A 724 -0.98 0.66 -6.84
C GLY A 724 -1.62 -0.70 -6.53
N ASP A 725 -2.94 -0.80 -6.72
CA ASP A 725 -3.81 -1.98 -6.49
C ASP A 725 -3.04 -3.31 -6.57
N GLY A 726 -3.01 -4.04 -5.45
CA GLY A 726 -2.25 -5.29 -5.29
C GLY A 726 -0.81 -5.13 -4.79
N GLY A 727 -0.41 -3.93 -4.37
CA GLY A 727 0.80 -3.73 -3.59
C GLY A 727 0.73 -4.60 -2.33
N PHE A 728 1.65 -5.55 -2.19
CA PHE A 728 1.79 -6.30 -0.94
C PHE A 728 1.81 -5.30 0.22
N GLU A 729 1.04 -5.53 1.27
CA GLU A 729 1.22 -4.86 2.57
C GLU A 729 2.66 -5.05 3.13
N LYS A 730 3.53 -5.79 2.42
CA LYS A 730 4.98 -5.90 2.62
C LYS A 730 5.69 -6.09 1.27
N PRO A 731 6.24 -5.06 0.61
CA PRO A 731 7.05 -5.29 -0.59
C PRO A 731 8.34 -5.99 -0.17
N THR A 732 8.48 -7.30 -0.44
CA THR A 732 9.76 -8.01 -0.29
C THR A 732 10.83 -7.43 -1.23
N SER A 733 10.43 -6.80 -2.35
CA SER A 733 11.23 -5.82 -3.09
C SER A 733 10.36 -5.03 -4.08
N LEU A 734 10.58 -3.72 -4.25
CA LEU A 734 9.94 -2.93 -5.32
C LEU A 734 10.25 -3.49 -6.72
N GLN A 735 11.45 -4.07 -6.87
CA GLN A 735 11.89 -4.69 -8.10
C GLN A 735 11.02 -5.91 -8.44
N GLU A 736 10.75 -6.77 -7.46
CA GLU A 736 9.84 -7.91 -7.62
C GLU A 736 8.43 -7.45 -8.00
N SER A 737 7.93 -6.37 -7.39
CA SER A 737 6.63 -5.79 -7.76
C SER A 737 6.60 -5.38 -9.23
N ALA A 738 7.65 -4.72 -9.72
CA ALA A 738 7.75 -4.30 -11.12
C ALA A 738 7.81 -5.50 -12.10
N TYR A 739 8.63 -6.51 -11.83
CA TYR A 739 8.73 -7.71 -12.67
C TYR A 739 7.48 -8.61 -12.58
N LYS A 740 6.86 -8.73 -11.39
CA LYS A 740 5.65 -9.53 -11.19
C LYS A 740 4.45 -8.93 -11.92
N LYS A 741 4.27 -7.60 -11.85
CA LYS A 741 3.22 -6.90 -12.63
C LYS A 741 3.51 -6.96 -14.13
N GLY A 742 4.80 -6.92 -14.51
CA GLY A 742 5.26 -6.99 -15.89
C GLY A 742 4.96 -5.69 -16.65
N VAL A 743 3.69 -5.32 -16.81
CA VAL A 743 3.24 -4.07 -17.43
C VAL A 743 2.59 -3.19 -16.35
N ILE A 744 2.98 -1.92 -16.29
CA ILE A 744 2.52 -0.95 -15.30
C ILE A 744 1.87 0.23 -16.02
N ASN A 745 0.61 0.51 -15.69
CA ASN A 745 -0.07 1.71 -16.15
C ASN A 745 0.11 2.84 -15.12
N ALA A 746 0.97 3.80 -15.44
CA ALA A 746 1.24 4.98 -14.63
C ALA A 746 0.47 6.17 -15.20
N TYR A 747 -0.74 6.45 -14.68
CA TYR A 747 -1.53 7.63 -15.05
C TYR A 747 -1.78 7.72 -16.57
N SER A 748 -2.28 6.61 -17.15
CA SER A 748 -2.48 6.39 -18.59
C SER A 748 -1.22 6.32 -19.45
N VAL A 749 -0.02 6.26 -18.85
CA VAL A 749 1.21 5.88 -19.57
C VAL A 749 1.52 4.41 -19.27
N THR A 750 1.44 3.56 -20.30
CA THR A 750 1.75 2.14 -20.18
C THR A 750 3.25 1.91 -20.28
N LEU A 751 3.83 1.25 -19.27
CA LEU A 751 5.26 0.99 -19.16
C LEU A 751 5.52 -0.52 -18.99
N GLY A 752 6.55 -1.05 -19.66
CA GLY A 752 6.95 -2.47 -19.63
C GLY A 752 6.94 -3.11 -21.02
N ARG A 753 6.90 -4.44 -21.17
CA ARG A 753 6.85 -5.46 -20.12
C ARG A 753 8.25 -5.70 -19.55
N PHE A 754 8.41 -5.50 -18.24
CA PHE A 754 9.62 -5.88 -17.51
C PHE A 754 9.63 -7.40 -17.31
N THR A 755 10.60 -8.10 -17.89
CA THR A 755 10.75 -9.56 -17.71
C THR A 755 12.20 -9.92 -17.50
N TRP A 756 12.46 -10.94 -16.68
CA TRP A 756 13.78 -11.54 -16.54
C TRP A 756 13.65 -13.07 -16.60
N ASN A 757 14.57 -13.73 -17.31
CA ASN A 757 14.67 -15.19 -17.35
C ASN A 757 16.16 -15.57 -17.32
N CYS A 758 16.52 -16.62 -16.58
CA CYS A 758 17.85 -17.20 -16.64
C CYS A 758 17.81 -18.62 -17.20
N THR A 759 18.73 -18.92 -18.10
CA THR A 759 18.93 -20.25 -18.68
C THR A 759 20.30 -20.78 -18.31
N ASN A 760 20.37 -22.03 -17.85
CA ASN A 760 21.66 -22.72 -17.67
C ASN A 760 22.21 -23.09 -19.06
N THR A 761 23.29 -22.42 -19.47
CA THR A 761 24.07 -22.76 -20.66
C THR A 761 25.31 -23.57 -20.27
N THR A 762 25.99 -24.18 -21.24
CA THR A 762 27.28 -24.87 -21.01
C THR A 762 28.38 -23.93 -20.49
N SER A 763 28.26 -22.62 -20.71
CA SER A 763 29.12 -21.56 -20.18
C SER A 763 28.72 -21.05 -18.79
N GLY A 764 27.58 -21.49 -18.24
CA GLY A 764 27.05 -21.04 -16.95
C GLY A 764 25.63 -20.48 -17.06
N LEU A 765 25.15 -19.84 -15.99
CA LEU A 765 23.84 -19.20 -15.96
C LEU A 765 23.86 -17.94 -16.85
N GLU A 766 23.12 -17.93 -17.96
CA GLU A 766 22.89 -16.73 -18.78
C GLU A 766 21.52 -16.15 -18.47
N CYS A 767 21.47 -14.91 -18.00
CA CYS A 767 20.24 -14.21 -17.67
C CYS A 767 19.93 -13.13 -18.69
N LEU A 768 18.73 -13.17 -19.27
CA LEU A 768 18.22 -12.16 -20.19
C LEU A 768 17.25 -11.23 -19.45
N TYR A 769 17.59 -9.95 -19.41
CA TYR A 769 16.78 -8.90 -18.76
C TYR A 769 16.15 -8.00 -19.82
N ARG A 770 14.82 -7.99 -19.93
CA ARG A 770 14.08 -7.08 -20.81
C ARG A 770 13.56 -5.91 -19.98
N ASN A 771 14.40 -4.88 -19.87
CA ASN A 771 14.13 -3.70 -19.04
C ASN A 771 13.66 -2.49 -19.84
N TYR A 772 13.14 -2.74 -21.05
CA TYR A 772 12.55 -1.75 -21.94
C TYR A 772 11.16 -1.35 -21.43
N GLY A 773 11.09 -0.30 -20.63
CA GLY A 773 9.82 0.19 -20.08
C GLY A 773 9.04 1.05 -21.05
N ALA A 774 9.67 1.73 -22.01
CA ALA A 774 8.94 2.61 -22.92
C ALA A 774 8.08 1.82 -23.93
N GLN A 775 6.78 2.08 -23.93
CA GLN A 775 5.82 1.61 -24.93
C GLN A 775 5.21 2.78 -25.69
N GLY A 776 4.61 2.52 -26.86
CA GLY A 776 3.95 3.56 -27.65
C GLY A 776 4.90 4.67 -28.07
N ILE A 777 6.13 4.31 -28.44
CA ILE A 777 7.17 5.24 -28.87
C ILE A 777 6.76 5.84 -30.20
N VAL A 778 6.77 7.17 -30.27
CA VAL A 778 6.44 7.96 -31.45
C VAL A 778 7.63 8.76 -31.91
N MET A 779 7.75 8.95 -33.23
CA MET A 779 8.63 9.94 -33.82
C MET A 779 7.89 11.25 -34.00
N LEU A 780 8.45 12.35 -33.52
CA LEU A 780 7.88 13.68 -33.71
C LEU A 780 8.93 14.71 -34.13
N SER A 781 8.48 15.73 -34.85
CA SER A 781 9.31 16.85 -35.26
C SER A 781 9.31 17.96 -34.20
N VAL A 782 10.33 18.82 -34.23
CA VAL A 782 10.31 20.05 -33.41
C VAL A 782 9.11 20.94 -33.78
N GLN A 783 8.66 20.91 -35.04
CA GLN A 783 7.42 21.58 -35.45
C GLN A 783 6.20 21.13 -34.62
N ARG A 784 6.04 19.82 -34.36
CA ARG A 784 4.98 19.28 -33.48
C ARG A 784 5.12 19.80 -32.04
N MET A 785 6.33 19.95 -31.54
CA MET A 785 6.56 20.43 -30.17
C MET A 785 6.14 21.89 -30.02
N LEU A 786 6.43 22.70 -31.04
CA LEU A 786 6.07 24.12 -31.09
C LEU A 786 4.58 24.34 -31.42
N ASP A 787 3.99 23.45 -32.22
CA ASP A 787 2.57 23.46 -32.60
C ASP A 787 1.94 22.06 -32.43
N PRO A 788 1.18 21.83 -31.34
CA PRO A 788 0.48 20.58 -31.08
C PRO A 788 -0.53 20.15 -32.15
N THR A 789 -0.90 21.02 -33.10
CA THR A 789 -1.86 20.68 -34.16
C THR A 789 -1.21 19.92 -35.33
N VAL A 790 0.10 20.04 -35.52
CA VAL A 790 0.87 19.32 -36.55
C VAL A 790 0.86 17.84 -36.21
N PRO A 791 0.59 16.87 -37.10
CA PRO A 791 0.60 15.45 -36.73
C PRO A 791 2.01 14.94 -36.40
N GLN A 792 2.09 13.87 -35.58
CA GLN A 792 3.32 13.11 -35.36
C GLN A 792 3.79 12.41 -36.65
N VAL A 793 5.10 12.15 -36.76
CA VAL A 793 5.71 11.57 -37.97
C VAL A 793 5.39 10.07 -38.10
N SER A 794 5.38 9.35 -36.99
CA SER A 794 5.04 7.92 -36.95
C SER A 794 3.83 7.67 -36.05
N SER A 795 3.15 6.56 -36.27
CA SER A 795 2.18 6.06 -35.29
C SER A 795 2.91 5.56 -34.02
N PRO A 796 2.24 5.54 -32.85
CA PRO A 796 2.82 4.94 -31.65
C PRO A 796 3.15 3.48 -31.88
N SER A 797 4.39 3.10 -31.62
CA SER A 797 4.92 1.76 -31.84
C SER A 797 5.61 1.23 -30.58
N THR A 798 5.38 -0.04 -30.25
CA THR A 798 6.10 -0.72 -29.17
C THR A 798 6.97 -1.79 -29.81
N PRO A 799 8.29 -1.57 -29.96
CA PRO A 799 9.16 -2.51 -30.67
C PRO A 799 9.27 -3.83 -29.91
N THR A 800 9.22 -4.96 -30.63
CA THR A 800 9.40 -6.30 -30.03
C THR A 800 10.84 -6.56 -29.59
N MET A 801 11.78 -5.75 -30.08
CA MET A 801 13.23 -5.89 -29.88
C MET A 801 13.80 -7.24 -30.36
N GLU A 802 13.13 -7.87 -31.33
CA GLU A 802 13.66 -9.05 -32.03
C GLU A 802 14.58 -8.63 -33.16
N TYR A 803 15.88 -8.93 -33.01
CA TYR A 803 16.86 -8.72 -34.06
C TYR A 803 16.93 -9.92 -35.00
N ARG A 804 16.86 -9.67 -36.31
CA ARG A 804 16.96 -10.71 -37.34
C ARG A 804 18.19 -10.47 -38.20
N PRO A 805 18.88 -11.52 -38.67
CA PRO A 805 19.95 -11.35 -39.64
C PRO A 805 19.36 -10.81 -40.96
N ARG A 806 20.16 -10.01 -41.68
CA ARG A 806 19.80 -9.52 -43.03
C ARG A 806 19.43 -10.71 -43.90
N GLN A 807 18.22 -10.68 -44.45
CA GLN A 807 17.84 -11.68 -45.44
C GLN A 807 18.75 -11.44 -46.65
N LYS A 808 19.53 -12.45 -47.04
CA LYS A 808 20.22 -12.40 -48.34
C LYS A 808 19.11 -12.18 -49.37
N ALA A 809 19.15 -11.06 -50.09
CA ALA A 809 18.30 -10.86 -51.25
C ALA A 809 18.38 -12.15 -52.07
N ASP A 810 17.24 -12.82 -52.26
CA ASP A 810 17.16 -14.12 -52.93
C ASP A 810 17.66 -14.01 -54.37
N LYS A 811 18.98 -14.08 -54.55
CA LYS A 811 19.57 -14.74 -55.72
C LYS A 811 19.65 -16.21 -55.34
N MET A 812 18.66 -16.98 -55.79
CA MET A 812 18.60 -18.43 -55.61
C MET A 812 19.96 -19.10 -55.78
N THR A 813 20.38 -19.86 -54.77
CA THR A 813 21.60 -20.70 -54.82
C THR A 813 21.50 -21.74 -55.94
N SER A 814 22.63 -22.28 -56.44
CA SER A 814 22.62 -23.28 -57.52
C SER A 814 21.74 -24.51 -57.21
N ALA A 815 21.62 -24.90 -55.94
CA ALA A 815 20.71 -25.96 -55.50
C ALA A 815 19.25 -25.52 -55.55
N GLN A 816 18.92 -24.27 -55.20
CA GLN A 816 17.58 -23.70 -55.38
C GLN A 816 17.23 -23.45 -56.85
N ARG A 817 18.20 -23.09 -57.71
CA ARG A 817 18.01 -22.95 -59.16
C ARG A 817 17.84 -24.30 -59.84
N ASN A 818 18.62 -25.30 -59.45
CA ASN A 818 18.46 -26.67 -59.96
C ASN A 818 17.20 -27.32 -59.37
N GLY A 819 16.84 -26.98 -58.12
CA GLY A 819 15.57 -27.32 -57.50
C GLY A 819 14.38 -26.60 -58.14
N LEU A 820 14.57 -25.38 -58.67
CA LEU A 820 13.57 -24.65 -59.46
C LEU A 820 13.45 -25.25 -60.86
N ILE A 821 14.53 -25.72 -61.49
CA ILE A 821 14.49 -26.39 -62.80
C ILE A 821 13.87 -27.79 -62.67
N ALA A 822 14.34 -28.59 -61.71
CA ALA A 822 13.74 -29.88 -61.38
C ALA A 822 12.29 -29.69 -60.90
N GLY A 823 12.06 -28.62 -60.13
CA GLY A 823 10.75 -28.17 -59.68
C GLY A 823 9.86 -27.73 -60.82
N LEU A 824 10.36 -27.06 -61.86
CA LEU A 824 9.60 -26.65 -63.06
C LEU A 824 9.24 -27.85 -63.92
N VAL A 825 10.17 -28.79 -64.12
CA VAL A 825 9.93 -30.06 -64.84
C VAL A 825 8.92 -30.92 -64.06
N MET A 826 9.11 -31.06 -62.75
CA MET A 826 8.15 -31.71 -61.87
C MET A 826 6.83 -30.94 -61.82
N PHE A 827 6.84 -29.60 -61.85
CA PHE A 827 5.65 -28.74 -61.84
C PHE A 827 4.91 -28.80 -63.16
N THR A 828 5.55 -29.11 -64.29
CA THR A 828 4.85 -29.36 -65.55
C THR A 828 4.19 -30.74 -65.55
N ILE A 829 4.89 -31.75 -65.00
CA ILE A 829 4.35 -33.10 -64.79
C ILE A 829 3.22 -33.09 -63.74
N ILE A 830 3.38 -32.27 -62.70
CA ILE A 830 2.40 -32.01 -61.65
C ILE A 830 1.29 -31.12 -62.20
N LEU A 831 1.49 -30.15 -63.09
CA LEU A 831 0.36 -29.38 -63.66
C LEU A 831 -0.58 -30.27 -64.47
N LEU A 832 -0.01 -31.21 -65.22
CA LEU A 832 -0.76 -32.16 -66.04
C LEU A 832 -1.47 -33.23 -65.19
N THR A 833 -1.03 -33.47 -63.95
CA THR A 833 -1.67 -34.40 -63.00
C THR A 833 -2.46 -33.70 -61.87
N ALA A 834 -2.19 -32.42 -61.63
CA ALA A 834 -2.69 -31.61 -60.51
C ALA A 834 -3.56 -30.44 -60.93
N ALA A 835 -3.74 -30.11 -62.22
CA ALA A 835 -4.92 -29.31 -62.58
C ALA A 835 -6.24 -30.02 -62.17
N PRO A 836 -6.37 -31.35 -62.28
CA PRO A 836 -7.48 -32.09 -61.66
C PRO A 836 -7.39 -32.15 -60.12
N LEU A 837 -6.17 -32.17 -59.55
CA LEU A 837 -5.94 -32.36 -58.11
C LEU A 837 -5.97 -31.03 -57.30
N ILE A 838 -5.76 -29.89 -57.93
CA ILE A 838 -5.83 -28.53 -57.36
C ILE A 838 -7.28 -28.03 -57.40
N LEU A 839 -8.06 -28.45 -58.40
CA LEU A 839 -9.53 -28.40 -58.32
C LEU A 839 -10.09 -29.32 -57.22
N TYR A 840 -9.34 -30.36 -56.83
CA TYR A 840 -9.66 -31.24 -55.69
C TYR A 840 -9.15 -30.69 -54.33
N TRP A 841 -8.12 -29.84 -54.30
CA TRP A 841 -7.50 -29.32 -53.04
C TRP A 841 -7.82 -27.85 -52.74
N CYS A 842 -8.35 -27.08 -53.68
CA CYS A 842 -8.90 -25.73 -53.40
C CYS A 842 -10.33 -25.78 -52.82
N THR A 843 -10.80 -26.98 -52.48
CA THR A 843 -12.05 -27.22 -51.75
C THR A 843 -11.78 -27.92 -50.41
N GLU A 844 -10.79 -27.47 -49.64
CA GLU A 844 -10.84 -27.68 -48.18
C GLU A 844 -11.68 -26.57 -47.54
N GLY A 845 -12.95 -26.52 -47.95
CA GLY A 845 -13.96 -26.07 -47.02
C GLY A 845 -13.92 -26.99 -45.81
N ARG A 846 -14.32 -26.48 -44.66
CA ARG A 846 -14.56 -27.31 -43.49
C ARG A 846 -15.36 -28.55 -43.91
N ASP A 847 -14.79 -29.73 -43.66
CA ASP A 847 -15.41 -31.00 -44.04
C ASP A 847 -16.75 -31.16 -43.31
N ASN A 848 -17.82 -30.87 -44.04
CA ASN A 848 -19.19 -30.98 -43.56
C ASN A 848 -19.80 -32.35 -43.88
N ASP A 849 -19.05 -33.31 -44.46
CA ASP A 849 -19.61 -34.60 -44.85
C ASP A 849 -20.01 -35.44 -43.64
N ALA A 850 -19.30 -35.28 -42.52
CA ALA A 850 -19.67 -35.87 -41.24
C ALA A 850 -20.77 -35.11 -40.49
N ALA A 851 -21.08 -33.85 -40.87
CA ALA A 851 -22.03 -33.02 -40.13
C ALA A 851 -23.45 -33.60 -40.20
N PRO A 852 -24.14 -33.79 -39.06
CA PRO A 852 -25.60 -33.88 -39.02
C PRO A 852 -26.22 -32.60 -39.60
N LYS A 853 -27.10 -32.74 -40.59
CA LYS A 853 -27.66 -31.59 -41.35
C LYS A 853 -29.18 -31.53 -41.27
N ASP A 854 -29.82 -32.66 -41.00
CA ASP A 854 -31.28 -32.76 -40.91
C ASP A 854 -31.73 -32.28 -39.53
N GLY A 855 -32.50 -31.19 -39.50
CA GLY A 855 -33.04 -30.63 -38.25
C GLY A 855 -34.18 -31.47 -37.66
N ASP A 856 -34.75 -32.40 -38.45
CA ASP A 856 -35.83 -33.29 -38.02
C ASP A 856 -35.31 -34.61 -37.41
N GLU A 857 -34.01 -34.89 -37.52
CA GLU A 857 -33.36 -36.04 -36.90
C GLU A 857 -32.60 -35.66 -35.61
N PRO A 858 -32.61 -36.51 -34.57
CA PRO A 858 -31.86 -36.24 -33.35
C PRO A 858 -30.35 -36.27 -33.61
N VAL A 859 -29.65 -35.29 -33.06
CA VAL A 859 -28.19 -35.17 -33.13
C VAL A 859 -27.58 -35.51 -31.77
N THR A 860 -26.48 -36.26 -31.75
CA THR A 860 -25.69 -36.45 -30.53
C THR A 860 -24.57 -35.42 -30.47
N LEU A 861 -24.64 -34.54 -29.47
CA LEU A 861 -23.62 -33.52 -29.20
C LEU A 861 -22.71 -33.96 -28.05
N LEU A 862 -21.42 -33.74 -28.24
CA LEU A 862 -20.35 -34.04 -27.30
C LEU A 862 -19.56 -32.76 -27.04
N PHE A 863 -19.45 -32.39 -25.76
CA PHE A 863 -18.57 -31.31 -25.31
C PHE A 863 -17.39 -31.91 -24.55
N THR A 864 -16.21 -31.36 -24.78
CA THR A 864 -15.01 -31.67 -24.00
C THR A 864 -14.46 -30.42 -23.35
N ASP A 865 -13.70 -30.57 -22.27
CA ASP A 865 -12.86 -29.51 -21.72
C ASP A 865 -11.72 -30.10 -20.88
N ILE A 866 -10.64 -29.35 -20.66
CA ILE A 866 -9.54 -29.82 -19.79
C ILE A 866 -9.84 -29.39 -18.35
N GLU A 867 -9.70 -30.31 -17.42
CA GLU A 867 -9.86 -30.02 -16.00
C GLU A 867 -8.80 -29.03 -15.52
N SER A 868 -9.24 -27.96 -14.84
CA SER A 868 -8.35 -26.98 -14.21
C SER A 868 -7.34 -26.36 -15.18
N SER A 869 -7.69 -26.20 -16.47
CA SER A 869 -6.77 -25.69 -17.48
C SER A 869 -6.19 -24.32 -17.15
N THR A 870 -6.99 -23.42 -16.56
CA THR A 870 -6.50 -22.13 -16.05
C THR A 870 -5.43 -22.29 -14.98
N ALA A 871 -5.61 -23.22 -14.03
CA ALA A 871 -4.62 -23.50 -13.00
C ALA A 871 -3.36 -24.15 -13.58
N LEU A 872 -3.51 -25.02 -14.59
CA LEU A 872 -2.38 -25.59 -15.32
C LEU A 872 -1.60 -24.55 -16.13
N TRP A 873 -2.28 -23.60 -16.78
CA TRP A 873 -1.63 -22.47 -17.46
C TRP A 873 -0.84 -21.60 -16.47
N ALA A 874 -1.35 -21.43 -15.24
CA ALA A 874 -0.63 -20.70 -14.19
C ALA A 874 0.58 -21.48 -13.65
N ALA A 875 0.43 -22.79 -13.43
CA ALA A 875 1.49 -23.63 -12.86
C ALA A 875 2.57 -24.04 -13.88
N LEU A 876 2.19 -24.29 -15.14
CA LEU A 876 3.02 -24.92 -16.18
C LEU A 876 2.90 -24.23 -17.56
N PRO A 877 3.06 -22.89 -17.66
CA PRO A 877 2.80 -22.15 -18.90
C PRO A 877 3.64 -22.61 -20.10
N GLN A 878 4.88 -23.06 -19.86
CA GLN A 878 5.79 -23.50 -20.91
C GLN A 878 5.43 -24.85 -21.52
N LEU A 879 4.72 -25.71 -20.78
CA LEU A 879 4.30 -27.04 -21.24
C LEU A 879 2.91 -27.03 -21.87
N MET A 880 2.05 -26.09 -21.47
CA MET A 880 0.64 -26.09 -21.84
C MET A 880 0.40 -25.87 -23.34
N ALA A 881 1.23 -25.08 -24.03
CA ALA A 881 1.08 -24.87 -25.47
C ALA A 881 1.24 -26.18 -26.27
N ASP A 882 2.29 -26.95 -25.98
CA ASP A 882 2.56 -28.23 -26.62
C ASP A 882 1.55 -29.30 -26.17
N ALA A 883 1.17 -29.29 -24.89
CA ALA A 883 0.17 -30.22 -24.36
C ALA A 883 -1.22 -30.01 -25.01
N ILE A 884 -1.67 -28.76 -25.18
CA ILE A 884 -2.91 -28.44 -25.88
C ILE A 884 -2.82 -28.81 -27.36
N ALA A 885 -1.69 -28.56 -28.02
CA ALA A 885 -1.48 -28.97 -29.41
C ALA A 885 -1.56 -30.50 -29.58
N ALA A 886 -0.99 -31.26 -28.64
CA ALA A 886 -1.09 -32.72 -28.60
C ALA A 886 -2.53 -33.20 -28.34
N HIS A 887 -3.21 -32.60 -27.36
CA HIS A 887 -4.63 -32.82 -27.06
C HIS A 887 -5.52 -32.61 -28.30
N HIS A 888 -5.37 -31.47 -28.99
CA HIS A 888 -6.12 -31.16 -30.21
C HIS A 888 -5.86 -32.19 -31.31
N ARG A 889 -4.59 -32.59 -31.48
CA ARG A 889 -4.21 -33.60 -32.48
C ARG A 889 -4.88 -34.95 -32.21
N VAL A 890 -4.87 -35.40 -30.95
CA VAL A 890 -5.49 -36.68 -30.56
C VAL A 890 -7.00 -36.65 -30.80
N ILE A 891 -7.70 -35.60 -30.34
CA ILE A 891 -9.15 -35.49 -30.52
C ILE A 891 -9.51 -35.44 -32.01
N ARG A 892 -8.83 -34.62 -32.81
CA ARG A 892 -9.11 -34.51 -34.26
C ARG A 892 -8.91 -35.82 -35.02
N GLN A 893 -7.89 -36.60 -34.66
CA GLN A 893 -7.68 -37.93 -35.23
C GLN A 893 -8.84 -38.87 -34.92
N LEU A 894 -9.37 -38.82 -33.70
CA LEU A 894 -10.49 -39.65 -33.26
C LEU A 894 -11.83 -39.17 -33.83
N VAL A 895 -12.08 -37.87 -33.89
CA VAL A 895 -13.28 -37.28 -34.53
C VAL A 895 -13.40 -37.79 -35.97
N LYS A 896 -12.30 -37.75 -36.73
CA LYS A 896 -12.24 -38.30 -38.09
C LYS A 896 -12.46 -39.80 -38.12
N LYS A 897 -11.87 -40.56 -37.19
CA LYS A 897 -12.02 -42.03 -37.10
C LYS A 897 -13.48 -42.46 -36.91
N TYR A 898 -14.24 -41.73 -36.08
CA TYR A 898 -15.64 -42.06 -35.77
C TYR A 898 -16.67 -41.40 -36.68
N GLY A 899 -16.22 -40.66 -37.70
CA GLY A 899 -17.11 -39.94 -38.62
C GLY A 899 -17.96 -38.89 -37.92
N CYS A 900 -17.43 -38.31 -36.83
CA CYS A 900 -18.06 -37.18 -36.16
C CYS A 900 -17.56 -35.87 -36.75
N TYR A 901 -18.24 -34.78 -36.40
CA TYR A 901 -18.03 -33.47 -36.97
C TYR A 901 -17.58 -32.49 -35.87
N GLU A 902 -16.38 -31.94 -36.01
CA GLU A 902 -15.89 -30.85 -35.14
C GLU A 902 -16.72 -29.60 -35.43
N VAL A 903 -17.49 -29.13 -34.45
CA VAL A 903 -18.34 -27.93 -34.54
C VAL A 903 -17.52 -26.66 -34.31
N LYS A 904 -16.73 -26.62 -33.25
CA LYS A 904 -15.81 -25.52 -32.94
C LYS A 904 -14.95 -25.91 -31.75
N THR A 905 -13.85 -25.21 -31.61
CA THR A 905 -13.02 -25.21 -30.40
C THR A 905 -13.14 -23.86 -29.71
N ILE A 906 -13.36 -23.85 -28.40
CA ILE A 906 -13.33 -22.64 -27.57
C ILE A 906 -12.21 -22.84 -26.56
N GLY A 907 -11.04 -22.28 -26.86
CA GLY A 907 -9.83 -22.56 -26.08
C GLY A 907 -9.45 -24.04 -26.19
N ASP A 908 -9.50 -24.73 -25.07
CA ASP A 908 -9.26 -26.17 -24.88
C ASP A 908 -10.53 -27.03 -24.97
N SER A 909 -11.71 -26.42 -25.09
CA SER A 909 -12.98 -27.14 -25.23
C SER A 909 -13.30 -27.47 -26.69
N PHE A 910 -13.72 -28.71 -26.96
CA PHE A 910 -14.30 -29.09 -28.26
C PHE A 910 -15.81 -29.22 -28.14
N MET A 911 -16.52 -28.68 -29.15
CA MET A 911 -17.89 -29.06 -29.44
C MET A 911 -17.88 -29.97 -30.68
N ILE A 912 -18.43 -31.17 -30.55
CA ILE A 912 -18.44 -32.21 -31.60
C ILE A 912 -19.88 -32.71 -31.78
N ALA A 913 -20.31 -32.89 -33.03
CA ALA A 913 -21.61 -33.44 -33.39
C ALA A 913 -21.44 -34.79 -34.09
N CYS A 914 -22.23 -35.79 -33.70
CA CYS A 914 -22.24 -37.11 -34.32
C CYS A 914 -23.68 -37.46 -34.75
N ARG A 915 -23.84 -38.11 -35.91
CA ARG A 915 -25.14 -38.63 -36.37
C ARG A 915 -25.63 -39.82 -35.55
N SER A 916 -24.69 -40.55 -34.94
CA SER A 916 -24.97 -41.73 -34.13
C SER A 916 -24.49 -41.50 -32.70
N ALA A 917 -25.35 -41.85 -31.74
CA ALA A 917 -24.99 -41.89 -30.32
C ALA A 917 -23.83 -42.85 -30.06
N HIS A 918 -23.75 -43.97 -30.78
CA HIS A 918 -22.67 -44.94 -30.64
C HIS A 918 -21.31 -44.38 -31.08
N SER A 919 -21.27 -43.60 -32.16
CA SER A 919 -20.05 -42.90 -32.57
C SER A 919 -19.58 -41.90 -31.51
N ALA A 920 -20.51 -41.12 -30.93
CA ALA A 920 -20.18 -40.16 -29.88
C ALA A 920 -19.64 -40.83 -28.61
N VAL A 921 -20.28 -41.93 -28.18
CA VAL A 921 -19.86 -42.69 -27.00
C VAL A 921 -18.52 -43.38 -27.23
N SER A 922 -18.32 -43.97 -28.41
CA SER A 922 -17.04 -44.62 -28.76
C SER A 922 -15.91 -43.59 -28.87
N LEU A 923 -16.19 -42.41 -29.45
CA LEU A 923 -15.28 -41.28 -29.48
C LEU A 923 -14.90 -40.83 -28.07
N ALA A 924 -15.88 -40.61 -27.18
CA ALA A 924 -15.62 -40.20 -25.80
C ALA A 924 -14.74 -41.22 -25.07
N CYS A 925 -15.03 -42.51 -25.20
CA CYS A 925 -14.22 -43.57 -24.57
C CYS A 925 -12.80 -43.64 -25.14
N GLU A 926 -12.64 -43.49 -26.46
CA GLU A 926 -11.31 -43.54 -27.06
C GLU A 926 -10.49 -42.28 -26.78
N ILE A 927 -11.10 -41.10 -26.61
CA ILE A 927 -10.41 -39.90 -26.13
C ILE A 927 -9.74 -40.20 -24.79
N GLN A 928 -10.47 -40.79 -23.84
CA GLN A 928 -9.94 -41.11 -22.52
C GLN A 928 -8.78 -42.11 -22.57
N THR A 929 -8.90 -43.17 -23.37
CA THR A 929 -7.86 -44.21 -23.45
C THR A 929 -6.67 -43.79 -24.29
N LYS A 930 -6.86 -42.94 -25.30
CA LYS A 930 -5.78 -42.45 -26.17
C LYS A 930 -4.92 -41.40 -25.47
N LEU A 931 -5.53 -40.51 -24.69
CA LEU A 931 -4.79 -39.53 -23.87
C LEU A 931 -3.99 -40.23 -22.76
N LEU A 932 -4.56 -41.27 -22.14
CA LEU A 932 -3.84 -42.09 -21.16
C LEU A 932 -2.60 -42.79 -21.76
N LYS A 933 -2.68 -43.24 -23.02
CA LYS A 933 -1.57 -43.90 -23.73
C LYS A 933 -0.65 -42.92 -24.45
N HIS A 934 -0.93 -41.61 -24.38
CA HIS A 934 -0.11 -40.62 -25.05
C HIS A 934 1.17 -40.38 -24.25
N ASP A 935 2.31 -40.38 -24.94
CA ASP A 935 3.57 -40.00 -24.32
C ASP A 935 3.64 -38.47 -24.23
N TRP A 936 3.42 -37.95 -23.03
CA TRP A 936 3.50 -36.52 -22.74
C TRP A 936 4.94 -36.02 -22.56
N GLY A 937 5.93 -36.91 -22.50
CA GLY A 937 7.35 -36.58 -22.30
C GLY A 937 7.68 -35.96 -20.93
N THR A 938 6.71 -35.89 -20.01
CA THR A 938 6.87 -35.26 -18.70
C THR A 938 5.82 -35.76 -17.70
N GLU A 939 6.20 -35.87 -16.43
CA GLU A 939 5.31 -36.15 -15.29
C GLU A 939 4.81 -34.85 -14.61
N ALA A 940 5.21 -33.68 -15.11
CA ALA A 940 4.89 -32.39 -14.48
C ALA A 940 3.38 -32.11 -14.43
N LEU A 941 2.64 -32.49 -15.48
CA LEU A 941 1.18 -32.39 -15.53
C LEU A 941 0.53 -33.21 -14.41
N ASP A 942 0.97 -34.45 -14.25
CA ASP A 942 0.45 -35.37 -13.24
C ASP A 942 0.75 -34.91 -11.81
N ARG A 943 1.96 -34.41 -11.56
CA ARG A 943 2.34 -33.80 -10.28
C ARG A 943 1.47 -32.59 -9.93
N ALA A 944 1.21 -31.70 -10.90
CA ALA A 944 0.36 -30.52 -10.68
C ALA A 944 -1.08 -30.92 -10.30
N TYR A 945 -1.68 -31.90 -10.97
CA TYR A 945 -3.01 -32.40 -10.59
C TYR A 945 -3.04 -32.99 -9.18
N ARG A 946 -2.02 -33.75 -8.78
CA ARG A 946 -1.94 -34.31 -7.42
C ARG A 946 -1.82 -33.22 -6.36
N GLU A 947 -1.03 -32.18 -6.62
CA GLU A 947 -0.92 -31.01 -5.72
C GLU A 947 -2.26 -30.26 -5.60
N PHE A 948 -2.99 -30.07 -6.71
CA PHE A 948 -4.30 -29.44 -6.69
C PHE A 948 -5.33 -30.25 -5.88
N GLU A 949 -5.29 -31.59 -5.98
CA GLU A 949 -6.14 -32.47 -5.18
C GLU A 949 -5.79 -32.43 -3.68
N LEU A 950 -4.51 -32.46 -3.32
CA LEU A 950 -4.08 -32.35 -1.91
C LEU A 950 -4.49 -31.02 -1.29
N ALA A 951 -4.33 -29.91 -2.02
CA ALA A 951 -4.76 -28.59 -1.56
C ALA A 951 -6.27 -28.53 -1.28
N ARG A 952 -7.07 -29.37 -1.96
CA ARG A 952 -8.51 -29.44 -1.74
C ARG A 952 -8.88 -30.25 -0.50
N VAL A 953 -8.10 -31.27 -0.14
CA VAL A 953 -8.26 -32.05 1.12
C VAL A 953 -8.16 -31.13 2.34
N ASP A 954 -7.25 -30.16 2.34
CA ASP A 954 -7.11 -29.19 3.44
C ASP A 954 -8.33 -28.26 3.62
N THR A 955 -9.26 -28.25 2.66
CA THR A 955 -10.39 -27.30 2.63
C THR A 955 -11.77 -27.92 2.84
N LEU A 956 -11.93 -29.23 2.62
CA LEU A 956 -13.23 -29.93 2.64
C LEU A 956 -13.11 -31.19 3.50
N ASP A 957 -13.83 -31.21 4.63
CA ASP A 957 -13.68 -32.22 5.70
C ASP A 957 -14.01 -33.67 5.29
N ASP A 958 -14.64 -33.90 4.13
CA ASP A 958 -15.02 -35.22 3.59
C ASP A 958 -14.50 -35.49 2.16
N TYR A 959 -13.58 -34.68 1.63
CA TYR A 959 -13.06 -34.89 0.27
C TYR A 959 -11.98 -35.98 0.23
N GLU A 960 -12.34 -37.14 -0.32
CA GLU A 960 -11.37 -38.21 -0.61
C GLU A 960 -10.74 -37.98 -2.01
N PRO A 961 -9.44 -37.69 -2.11
CA PRO A 961 -8.81 -37.36 -3.39
C PRO A 961 -8.69 -38.63 -4.24
N PRO A 962 -9.25 -38.66 -5.47
CA PRO A 962 -9.31 -39.87 -6.28
C PRO A 962 -7.94 -40.32 -6.79
N THR A 963 -6.95 -39.42 -6.88
CA THR A 963 -5.64 -39.74 -7.47
C THR A 963 -4.45 -39.44 -6.56
N ALA A 964 -4.54 -38.41 -5.70
CA ALA A 964 -3.39 -37.96 -4.92
C ALA A 964 -2.78 -39.02 -3.99
N ARG A 965 -3.61 -39.94 -3.46
CA ARG A 965 -3.22 -41.01 -2.53
C ARG A 965 -2.89 -42.36 -3.20
N LEU A 966 -3.02 -42.47 -4.53
CA LEU A 966 -2.63 -43.69 -5.25
C LEU A 966 -1.11 -43.86 -5.21
N SER A 967 -0.65 -45.12 -5.19
CA SER A 967 0.77 -45.42 -5.42
C SER A 967 1.18 -45.00 -6.84
N GLU A 968 2.48 -44.77 -7.08
CA GLU A 968 2.96 -44.36 -8.41
C GLU A 968 2.60 -45.38 -9.50
N GLU A 969 2.65 -46.67 -9.18
CA GLU A 969 2.28 -47.76 -10.09
C GLU A 969 0.78 -47.75 -10.41
N GLU A 970 -0.08 -47.59 -9.40
CA GLU A 970 -1.54 -47.48 -9.60
C GLU A 970 -1.92 -46.20 -10.34
N TYR A 971 -1.25 -45.09 -10.04
CA TYR A 971 -1.48 -43.81 -10.70
C TYR A 971 -1.15 -43.92 -12.19
N ALA A 972 0.05 -44.38 -12.55
CA ALA A 972 0.47 -44.48 -13.95
C ALA A 972 -0.40 -45.44 -14.78
N ALA A 973 -1.02 -46.46 -14.15
CA ALA A 973 -1.95 -47.36 -14.81
C ALA A 973 -3.31 -46.71 -15.12
N LEU A 974 -3.73 -45.69 -14.35
CA LEU A 974 -5.07 -45.09 -14.41
C LEU A 974 -5.07 -43.66 -14.97
N TRP A 975 -3.96 -42.93 -14.84
CA TRP A 975 -3.84 -41.49 -15.10
C TRP A 975 -2.48 -41.16 -15.74
N CYS A 976 -2.49 -40.34 -16.79
CA CYS A 976 -1.28 -39.79 -17.40
C CYS A 976 -1.61 -38.52 -18.19
N GLY A 977 -0.94 -37.42 -17.86
CA GLY A 977 -1.03 -36.13 -18.54
C GLY A 977 -2.39 -35.41 -18.42
N LEU A 978 -2.87 -34.79 -19.51
CA LEU A 978 -4.06 -33.95 -19.49
C LEU A 978 -5.35 -34.74 -19.22
N ARG A 979 -6.18 -34.25 -18.28
CA ARG A 979 -7.44 -34.85 -17.88
C ARG A 979 -8.61 -34.13 -18.54
N VAL A 980 -9.28 -34.80 -19.47
CA VAL A 980 -10.38 -34.22 -20.26
C VAL A 980 -11.72 -34.68 -19.71
N ARG A 981 -12.62 -33.75 -19.41
CA ARG A 981 -14.03 -34.02 -19.09
C ARG A 981 -14.86 -34.08 -20.37
N VAL A 982 -15.83 -34.98 -20.44
CA VAL A 982 -16.68 -35.18 -21.62
C VAL A 982 -18.15 -35.32 -21.22
N GLY A 983 -19.02 -34.55 -21.85
CA GLY A 983 -20.48 -34.62 -21.69
C GLY A 983 -21.20 -34.90 -22.99
N ILE A 984 -22.16 -35.82 -22.97
CA ILE A 984 -22.87 -36.31 -24.16
C ILE A 984 -24.39 -36.23 -23.98
N HIS A 985 -25.07 -35.62 -24.95
CA HIS A 985 -26.53 -35.59 -24.99
C HIS A 985 -27.05 -35.76 -26.43
N THR A 986 -28.22 -36.41 -26.57
CA THR A 986 -28.88 -36.64 -27.86
C THR A 986 -30.27 -36.02 -27.86
N GLY A 987 -30.60 -35.26 -28.90
CA GLY A 987 -31.91 -34.63 -29.07
C GLY A 987 -32.01 -33.79 -30.32
N LEU A 988 -33.16 -33.14 -30.51
CA LEU A 988 -33.40 -32.22 -31.63
C LEU A 988 -32.77 -30.86 -31.33
N THR A 989 -32.11 -30.28 -32.33
CA THR A 989 -31.38 -29.01 -32.19
C THR A 989 -31.60 -28.16 -33.44
N ASP A 990 -31.56 -26.84 -33.28
CA ASP A 990 -31.60 -25.91 -34.41
C ASP A 990 -30.24 -25.91 -35.11
N ILE A 991 -30.20 -26.48 -36.31
CA ILE A 991 -29.00 -26.63 -37.13
C ILE A 991 -28.92 -25.45 -38.09
N ARG A 992 -27.85 -24.66 -37.98
CA ARG A 992 -27.63 -23.49 -38.85
C ARG A 992 -26.31 -23.59 -39.57
N TYR A 993 -26.32 -23.33 -40.87
CA TYR A 993 -25.10 -23.19 -41.65
C TYR A 993 -24.61 -21.74 -41.54
N ASP A 994 -23.39 -21.56 -41.03
CA ASP A 994 -22.73 -20.25 -40.96
C ASP A 994 -21.97 -19.99 -42.27
N GLU A 995 -22.38 -18.94 -42.99
CA GLU A 995 -21.80 -18.55 -44.27
C GLU A 995 -20.33 -18.10 -44.15
N VAL A 996 -19.92 -17.60 -42.98
CA VAL A 996 -18.58 -17.08 -42.74
C VAL A 996 -17.61 -18.21 -42.44
N THR A 997 -17.94 -19.08 -41.49
CA THR A 997 -17.09 -20.22 -41.12
C THR A 997 -17.23 -21.41 -42.07
N ARG A 998 -18.21 -21.35 -42.99
CA ARG A 998 -18.56 -22.42 -43.95
C ARG A 998 -18.89 -23.75 -43.27
N GLY A 999 -19.35 -23.71 -42.02
CA GLY A 999 -19.68 -24.87 -41.20
C GLY A 999 -21.08 -24.81 -40.61
N TYR A 1000 -21.61 -25.98 -40.25
CA TYR A 1000 -22.82 -26.11 -39.42
C TYR A 1000 -22.52 -25.86 -37.94
N ASP A 1001 -23.43 -25.16 -37.26
CA ASP A 1001 -23.45 -24.92 -35.82
C ASP A 1001 -24.83 -25.34 -35.25
N TYR A 1002 -24.86 -25.69 -33.96
CA TYR A 1002 -26.01 -26.36 -33.33
C TYR A 1002 -26.46 -25.58 -32.10
N TYR A 1003 -27.71 -25.12 -32.13
CA TYR A 1003 -28.30 -24.24 -31.12
C TYR A 1003 -29.52 -24.89 -30.45
N GLY A 1004 -29.81 -24.45 -29.23
CA GLY A 1004 -30.99 -24.86 -28.48
C GLY A 1004 -30.68 -25.81 -27.32
N ASP A 1005 -31.74 -26.47 -26.84
CA ASP A 1005 -31.72 -27.22 -25.58
C ASP A 1005 -30.77 -28.41 -25.62
N THR A 1006 -30.62 -29.10 -26.75
CA THR A 1006 -29.68 -30.23 -26.87
C THR A 1006 -28.22 -29.81 -26.70
N SER A 1007 -27.83 -28.68 -27.31
CA SER A 1007 -26.49 -28.09 -27.17
C SER A 1007 -26.23 -27.62 -25.74
N ASN A 1008 -27.20 -26.94 -25.15
CA ASN A 1008 -27.15 -26.52 -23.75
C ASN A 1008 -27.03 -27.72 -22.81
N MET A 1009 -27.84 -28.77 -22.99
CA MET A 1009 -27.83 -29.96 -22.15
C MET A 1009 -26.49 -30.71 -22.23
N ALA A 1010 -25.92 -30.87 -23.44
CA ALA A 1010 -24.62 -31.50 -23.62
C ALA A 1010 -23.50 -30.72 -22.90
N ALA A 1011 -23.48 -29.39 -23.06
CA ALA A 1011 -22.52 -28.52 -22.38
C ALA A 1011 -22.69 -28.53 -20.85
N ARG A 1012 -23.93 -28.60 -20.34
CA ARG A 1012 -24.16 -28.71 -18.88
C ARG A 1012 -23.76 -30.08 -18.33
N THR A 1013 -23.90 -31.14 -19.12
CA THR A 1013 -23.44 -32.48 -18.76
C THR A 1013 -21.92 -32.55 -18.68
N GLU A 1014 -21.21 -31.89 -19.61
CA GLU A 1014 -19.74 -31.77 -19.55
C GLU A 1014 -19.30 -30.97 -18.31
N ALA A 1015 -19.99 -29.85 -18.04
CA ALA A 1015 -19.61 -28.94 -16.96
C ALA A 1015 -19.63 -29.59 -15.57
N VAL A 1016 -20.50 -30.59 -15.33
CA VAL A 1016 -20.59 -31.32 -14.06
C VAL A 1016 -19.62 -32.50 -13.96
N ALA A 1017 -19.03 -32.94 -15.09
CA ALA A 1017 -18.07 -34.03 -15.10
C ALA A 1017 -16.70 -33.60 -14.55
N ASN A 1018 -15.95 -34.56 -14.03
CA ASN A 1018 -14.57 -34.41 -13.58
C ASN A 1018 -13.57 -34.70 -14.70
N GLY A 1019 -12.32 -34.27 -14.54
CA GLY A 1019 -11.27 -34.58 -15.51
C GLY A 1019 -11.08 -36.09 -15.69
N GLY A 1020 -10.94 -36.53 -16.93
CA GLY A 1020 -10.81 -37.94 -17.29
C GLY A 1020 -12.12 -38.73 -17.27
N GLN A 1021 -13.26 -38.08 -17.01
CA GLN A 1021 -14.59 -38.68 -16.92
C GLN A 1021 -15.40 -38.41 -18.21
N ALA A 1022 -16.18 -39.38 -18.65
CA ALA A 1022 -17.14 -39.24 -19.74
C ALA A 1022 -18.55 -39.58 -19.24
N VAL A 1023 -19.49 -38.65 -19.39
CA VAL A 1023 -20.86 -38.76 -18.87
C VAL A 1023 -21.86 -38.58 -20.00
N ALA A 1024 -22.83 -39.47 -20.09
CA ALA A 1024 -23.95 -39.41 -21.01
C ALA A 1024 -25.25 -39.19 -20.26
N THR A 1025 -26.10 -38.31 -20.78
CA THR A 1025 -27.50 -38.21 -20.33
C THR A 1025 -28.28 -39.46 -20.71
N GLU A 1026 -29.40 -39.70 -20.02
CA GLU A 1026 -30.33 -40.77 -20.33
C GLU A 1026 -30.78 -40.79 -21.79
N ALA A 1027 -31.06 -39.62 -22.38
CA ALA A 1027 -31.44 -39.53 -23.79
C ALA A 1027 -30.34 -40.05 -24.72
N ALA A 1028 -29.06 -39.76 -24.43
CA ALA A 1028 -27.95 -40.31 -25.19
C ALA A 1028 -27.73 -41.81 -24.91
N TRP A 1029 -27.97 -42.26 -23.68
CA TRP A 1029 -27.84 -43.66 -23.30
C TRP A 1029 -28.90 -44.55 -23.95
N TRP A 1030 -30.16 -44.10 -24.00
CA TRP A 1030 -31.25 -44.83 -24.64
C TRP A 1030 -31.26 -44.69 -26.16
N ALA A 1031 -30.55 -43.72 -26.73
CA ALA A 1031 -30.32 -43.61 -28.18
C ALA A 1031 -29.40 -44.71 -28.73
N LEU A 1032 -28.64 -45.39 -27.87
CA LEU A 1032 -27.88 -46.59 -28.24
C LEU A 1032 -28.82 -47.79 -28.45
N SER A 1033 -28.44 -48.72 -29.31
CA SER A 1033 -29.08 -50.04 -29.37
C SER A 1033 -28.75 -50.89 -28.14
N ASN A 1034 -29.51 -51.97 -27.92
CA ASN A 1034 -29.25 -52.90 -26.82
C ASN A 1034 -27.84 -53.52 -26.90
N ASP A 1035 -27.40 -53.88 -28.11
CA ASP A 1035 -26.08 -54.50 -28.34
C ASP A 1035 -24.95 -53.50 -28.09
N GLU A 1036 -25.13 -52.24 -28.50
CA GLU A 1036 -24.15 -51.18 -28.23
C GLU A 1036 -24.03 -50.91 -26.74
N ARG A 1037 -25.15 -50.78 -26.01
CA ARG A 1037 -25.13 -50.64 -24.53
C ARG A 1037 -24.46 -51.82 -23.85
N ALA A 1038 -24.71 -53.05 -24.30
CA ALA A 1038 -24.10 -54.25 -23.74
C ALA A 1038 -22.57 -54.26 -23.92
N GLY A 1039 -22.06 -53.63 -24.97
CA GLY A 1039 -20.62 -53.48 -25.23
C GLY A 1039 -19.94 -52.37 -24.44
N ILE A 1040 -20.69 -51.51 -23.73
CA ILE A 1040 -20.16 -50.33 -23.05
C ILE A 1040 -20.17 -50.56 -21.53
N ALA A 1041 -18.97 -50.62 -20.93
CA ALA A 1041 -18.82 -50.56 -19.49
C ALA A 1041 -19.34 -49.21 -18.98
N HIS A 1042 -20.33 -49.23 -18.08
CA HIS A 1042 -20.98 -48.02 -17.59
C HIS A 1042 -21.36 -48.14 -16.11
N THR A 1043 -21.58 -46.99 -15.47
CA THR A 1043 -22.13 -46.87 -14.12
C THR A 1043 -23.31 -45.91 -14.17
N ALA A 1044 -24.50 -46.37 -13.78
CA ALA A 1044 -25.65 -45.49 -13.59
C ALA A 1044 -25.41 -44.57 -12.38
N MET A 1045 -25.54 -43.26 -12.58
CA MET A 1045 -25.28 -42.23 -11.57
C MET A 1045 -26.56 -41.66 -10.94
N GLY A 1046 -27.73 -42.12 -11.39
CA GLY A 1046 -29.03 -41.61 -10.98
C GLY A 1046 -29.34 -40.22 -11.54
N PRO A 1047 -30.46 -39.63 -11.10
CA PRO A 1047 -30.90 -38.31 -11.53
C PRO A 1047 -30.01 -37.20 -10.96
N GLN A 1048 -29.56 -36.30 -11.84
CA GLN A 1048 -28.65 -35.19 -11.51
C GLN A 1048 -29.28 -33.85 -11.89
N GLY A 1049 -29.20 -32.88 -10.98
CA GLY A 1049 -29.62 -31.50 -11.23
C GLY A 1049 -28.64 -30.77 -12.13
N LEU A 1050 -29.10 -30.31 -13.29
CA LEU A 1050 -28.29 -29.51 -14.22
C LEU A 1050 -28.70 -28.05 -14.20
N ARG A 1051 -27.72 -27.15 -14.19
CA ARG A 1051 -27.95 -25.70 -14.20
C ARG A 1051 -28.76 -25.28 -15.44
N GLY A 1052 -29.92 -24.68 -15.20
CA GLY A 1052 -30.83 -24.21 -16.26
C GLY A 1052 -31.74 -25.30 -16.84
N VAL A 1053 -31.66 -26.53 -16.33
CA VAL A 1053 -32.55 -27.63 -16.72
C VAL A 1053 -33.60 -27.80 -15.60
N PRO A 1054 -34.91 -27.72 -15.91
CA PRO A 1054 -35.96 -27.67 -14.90
C PRO A 1054 -36.25 -29.00 -14.21
N PHE A 1055 -35.66 -30.10 -14.67
CA PHE A 1055 -35.82 -31.45 -14.12
C PHE A 1055 -34.44 -32.10 -13.95
N ALA A 1056 -34.34 -33.03 -12.99
CA ALA A 1056 -33.15 -33.85 -12.85
C ALA A 1056 -33.03 -34.81 -14.03
N VAL A 1057 -31.82 -34.98 -14.54
CA VAL A 1057 -31.52 -35.82 -15.71
C VAL A 1057 -30.79 -37.06 -15.23
N GLU A 1058 -31.33 -38.24 -15.52
CA GLU A 1058 -30.66 -39.50 -15.24
C GLU A 1058 -29.35 -39.57 -16.06
N MET A 1059 -28.23 -39.88 -15.39
CA MET A 1059 -26.89 -39.86 -15.99
C MET A 1059 -26.18 -41.21 -15.93
N PHE A 1060 -25.36 -41.47 -16.94
CA PHE A 1060 -24.57 -42.68 -17.09
C PHE A 1060 -23.10 -42.31 -17.29
N GLN A 1061 -22.23 -42.76 -16.38
CA GLN A 1061 -20.79 -42.67 -16.57
C GLN A 1061 -20.32 -43.77 -17.51
N LEU A 1062 -19.53 -43.40 -18.53
CA LEU A 1062 -18.88 -44.32 -19.43
C LEU A 1062 -17.50 -44.70 -18.87
N ASN A 1063 -17.34 -45.96 -18.46
CA ASN A 1063 -16.13 -46.47 -17.80
C ASN A 1063 -15.06 -46.86 -18.83
N ALA A 1064 -14.56 -45.87 -19.56
CA ALA A 1064 -13.59 -46.07 -20.64
C ALA A 1064 -12.25 -46.68 -20.18
N VAL A 1065 -11.83 -46.37 -18.95
CA VAL A 1065 -10.61 -46.91 -18.33
C VAL A 1065 -11.02 -47.71 -17.09
N PRO A 1066 -10.95 -49.05 -17.14
CA PRO A 1066 -11.32 -49.91 -16.01
C PRO A 1066 -10.55 -49.55 -14.74
N GLY A 1067 -11.26 -49.44 -13.61
CA GLY A 1067 -10.67 -49.15 -12.30
C GLY A 1067 -10.48 -47.66 -11.98
N ARG A 1068 -10.66 -46.75 -12.95
CA ARG A 1068 -10.58 -45.31 -12.71
C ARG A 1068 -11.75 -44.84 -11.84
N ARG A 1069 -11.44 -44.19 -10.71
CA ARG A 1069 -12.42 -43.58 -9.79
C ARG A 1069 -12.39 -42.06 -9.96
N HIS A 1070 -13.56 -41.44 -9.83
CA HIS A 1070 -13.72 -39.99 -9.91
C HIS A 1070 -14.34 -39.48 -8.61
N ALA A 1071 -14.14 -38.20 -8.30
CA ALA A 1071 -14.92 -37.52 -7.28
C ALA A 1071 -16.41 -37.48 -7.68
N ALA A 1072 -17.28 -37.06 -6.76
CA ALA A 1072 -18.68 -36.78 -7.07
C ALA A 1072 -18.79 -35.76 -8.23
N LEU A 1073 -19.91 -35.78 -8.97
CA LEU A 1073 -20.17 -34.78 -10.00
C LEU A 1073 -20.18 -33.38 -9.37
N ARG A 1074 -19.71 -32.39 -10.15
CA ARG A 1074 -19.55 -31.00 -9.73
C ARG A 1074 -20.88 -30.25 -9.75
N THR A 1075 -21.83 -30.70 -8.94
CA THR A 1075 -23.18 -30.11 -8.82
C THR A 1075 -23.21 -28.78 -8.05
N GLU A 1076 -22.16 -28.50 -7.25
CA GLU A 1076 -22.03 -27.28 -6.44
C GLU A 1076 -21.78 -25.98 -7.24
N ILE A 1077 -21.81 -26.03 -8.58
CA ILE A 1077 -22.13 -24.83 -9.38
C ILE A 1077 -23.65 -24.57 -9.28
N GLU A 1078 -24.10 -24.22 -8.06
CA GLU A 1078 -25.42 -23.69 -7.69
C GLU A 1078 -26.63 -24.21 -8.48
N ALA A 1079 -26.76 -25.53 -8.60
CA ALA A 1079 -28.05 -26.16 -8.82
C ALA A 1079 -28.52 -26.75 -7.49
N ILE A 1080 -29.10 -25.92 -6.61
CA ILE A 1080 -29.79 -26.43 -5.41
C ILE A 1080 -31.08 -27.11 -5.91
N LEU A 1081 -31.00 -28.42 -6.14
CA LEU A 1081 -32.15 -29.31 -6.01
C LEU A 1081 -32.02 -30.04 -4.65
N PRO A 1082 -33.12 -30.17 -3.89
CA PRO A 1082 -33.08 -30.72 -2.53
C PRO A 1082 -32.75 -32.22 -2.53
N ASP A 1083 -31.85 -32.63 -1.65
CA ASP A 1083 -31.35 -34.01 -1.50
C ASP A 1083 -32.47 -35.05 -1.31
N ASP A 1084 -32.41 -36.12 -2.10
CA ASP A 1084 -33.29 -37.31 -2.08
C ASP A 1084 -32.98 -38.29 -0.93
N THR A 1085 -32.62 -37.79 0.25
CA THR A 1085 -32.41 -38.63 1.45
C THR A 1085 -33.10 -38.08 2.70
N ALA A 1086 -34.42 -37.89 2.64
CA ALA A 1086 -35.26 -38.02 3.84
C ALA A 1086 -36.75 -38.12 3.47
N THR A 1087 -37.24 -39.35 3.61
CA THR A 1087 -38.65 -39.71 3.77
C THR A 1087 -39.45 -38.73 4.65
N ASP A 1088 -40.65 -38.41 4.17
CA ASP A 1088 -41.83 -37.95 4.93
C ASP A 1088 -41.60 -36.97 6.09
N THR A 1089 -41.42 -35.69 5.77
CA THR A 1089 -42.19 -34.61 6.43
C THR A 1089 -41.98 -33.30 5.69
N ALA A 1090 -43.07 -32.59 5.41
CA ALA A 1090 -43.13 -31.30 4.70
C ALA A 1090 -42.49 -30.12 5.46
N SER A 1091 -41.34 -30.32 6.12
CA SER A 1091 -40.66 -29.33 6.96
C SER A 1091 -39.29 -28.87 6.42
N SER A 1092 -38.76 -29.40 5.31
CA SER A 1092 -37.39 -29.07 4.85
C SER A 1092 -37.25 -27.65 4.26
N ALA A 1093 -38.23 -27.15 3.50
CA ALA A 1093 -38.18 -25.79 2.96
C ALA A 1093 -38.26 -24.72 4.07
N ALA A 1094 -39.03 -24.99 5.14
CA ALA A 1094 -39.07 -24.15 6.33
C ALA A 1094 -37.79 -24.31 7.16
N GLY A 1095 -37.25 -25.52 7.30
CA GLY A 1095 -35.99 -25.79 8.01
C GLY A 1095 -34.77 -25.11 7.38
N ALA A 1096 -34.67 -25.11 6.04
CA ALA A 1096 -33.61 -24.44 5.29
C ALA A 1096 -33.73 -22.90 5.30
N LEU A 1097 -34.93 -22.36 5.54
CA LEU A 1097 -35.13 -20.92 5.77
C LEU A 1097 -34.83 -20.57 7.23
N LEU A 1098 -35.30 -21.36 8.20
CA LEU A 1098 -35.03 -21.15 9.62
C LEU A 1098 -33.55 -21.29 9.96
N SER A 1099 -32.80 -22.16 9.27
CA SER A 1099 -31.33 -22.23 9.40
C SER A 1099 -30.65 -20.96 8.88
N SER A 1100 -31.18 -20.34 7.83
CA SER A 1100 -30.66 -19.07 7.27
C SER A 1100 -31.06 -17.81 8.05
N VAL A 1101 -32.04 -17.91 8.96
CA VAL A 1101 -32.38 -16.85 9.95
C VAL A 1101 -31.45 -16.90 11.17
N GLY A 1102 -30.63 -17.95 11.31
CA GLY A 1102 -29.55 -18.01 12.28
C GLY A 1102 -28.48 -16.92 12.09
N THR A 1103 -27.67 -16.71 13.13
CA THR A 1103 -26.65 -15.64 13.21
C THR A 1103 -25.67 -15.69 12.04
N ILE A 1104 -25.81 -14.77 11.08
CA ILE A 1104 -24.78 -14.50 10.08
C ILE A 1104 -23.62 -13.77 10.76
N ASN A 1105 -22.39 -14.25 10.53
CA ASN A 1105 -21.16 -13.62 11.02
C ASN A 1105 -20.30 -13.10 9.84
N GLY A 1106 -19.37 -12.18 10.14
CA GLY A 1106 -18.38 -11.69 9.18
C GLY A 1106 -18.96 -10.74 8.10
N PRO A 1107 -18.32 -10.62 6.92
CA PRO A 1107 -18.72 -9.67 5.86
C PRO A 1107 -20.17 -9.86 5.38
N ALA A 1108 -20.68 -11.09 5.40
CA ALA A 1108 -22.07 -11.38 5.06
C ALA A 1108 -23.05 -10.66 6.01
N ALA A 1109 -22.70 -10.46 7.29
CA ALA A 1109 -23.56 -9.78 8.25
C ALA A 1109 -23.71 -8.29 7.90
N GLY A 1110 -22.59 -7.65 7.53
CA GLY A 1110 -22.58 -6.26 7.06
C GLY A 1110 -23.39 -6.10 5.77
N ILE A 1111 -23.23 -7.01 4.80
CA ILE A 1111 -24.00 -6.98 3.55
C ILE A 1111 -25.49 -7.20 3.80
N ALA A 1112 -25.86 -8.15 4.68
CA ALA A 1112 -27.25 -8.41 5.05
C ALA A 1112 -27.89 -7.17 5.70
N PHE A 1113 -27.15 -6.45 6.55
CA PHE A 1113 -27.61 -5.20 7.16
C PHE A 1113 -27.85 -4.09 6.13
N VAL A 1114 -26.94 -3.94 5.15
CA VAL A 1114 -27.10 -2.97 4.06
C VAL A 1114 -28.33 -3.32 3.21
N LEU A 1115 -28.50 -4.59 2.84
CA LEU A 1115 -29.69 -5.03 2.10
C LEU A 1115 -30.97 -4.75 2.89
N ALA A 1116 -31.02 -5.11 4.16
CA ALA A 1116 -32.17 -4.85 5.02
C ALA A 1116 -32.50 -3.35 5.09
N SER A 1117 -31.47 -2.49 5.20
CA SER A 1117 -31.63 -1.04 5.23
C SER A 1117 -32.14 -0.48 3.89
N CYS A 1118 -31.61 -0.96 2.76
CA CYS A 1118 -32.03 -0.55 1.42
C CYS A 1118 -33.47 -0.95 1.11
N PHE A 1119 -33.90 -2.12 1.59
CA PHE A 1119 -35.26 -2.63 1.36
C PHE A 1119 -36.26 -2.20 2.45
N ALA A 1120 -35.81 -1.66 3.58
CA ALA A 1120 -36.64 -1.23 4.70
C ALA A 1120 -37.83 -0.32 4.30
N PRO A 1121 -37.69 0.65 3.36
CA PRO A 1121 -38.79 1.52 2.96
C PRO A 1121 -39.96 0.79 2.26
N TYR A 1122 -39.74 -0.41 1.71
CA TYR A 1122 -40.78 -1.16 1.01
C TYR A 1122 -41.57 -2.07 1.97
N PRO A 1123 -42.88 -2.28 1.73
CA PRO A 1123 -43.64 -3.35 2.38
C PRO A 1123 -43.05 -4.72 2.06
N VAL A 1124 -43.16 -5.69 2.98
CA VAL A 1124 -42.51 -7.02 2.87
C VAL A 1124 -42.81 -7.73 1.55
N ALA A 1125 -44.07 -7.74 1.10
CA ALA A 1125 -44.46 -8.34 -0.17
C ALA A 1125 -43.80 -7.66 -1.40
N GLN A 1126 -43.50 -6.36 -1.30
CA GLN A 1126 -42.75 -5.64 -2.32
C GLN A 1126 -41.25 -5.91 -2.20
N ARG A 1127 -40.67 -5.96 -0.99
CA ARG A 1127 -39.26 -6.36 -0.79
C ARG A 1127 -38.94 -7.68 -1.46
N VAL A 1128 -39.77 -8.71 -1.27
CA VAL A 1128 -39.60 -10.03 -1.92
C VAL A 1128 -39.63 -9.91 -3.45
N ARG A 1129 -40.52 -9.07 -3.99
CA ARG A 1129 -40.67 -8.85 -5.44
C ARG A 1129 -39.45 -8.14 -6.03
N GLU A 1130 -38.95 -7.10 -5.36
CA GLU A 1130 -37.76 -6.35 -5.78
C GLU A 1130 -36.45 -7.13 -5.55
N LEU A 1131 -36.45 -8.10 -4.64
CA LEU A 1131 -35.31 -9.01 -4.43
C LEU A 1131 -35.21 -10.07 -5.54
N GLN A 1132 -36.30 -10.49 -6.20
CA GLN A 1132 -36.26 -11.53 -7.23
C GLN A 1132 -35.28 -11.26 -8.38
N PRO A 1133 -35.23 -10.06 -8.99
CA PRO A 1133 -34.25 -9.75 -10.01
C PRO A 1133 -32.81 -9.83 -9.50
N LEU A 1134 -32.55 -9.40 -8.26
CA LEU A 1134 -31.22 -9.47 -7.65
C LEU A 1134 -30.81 -10.93 -7.39
N LEU A 1135 -31.70 -11.72 -6.81
CA LEU A 1135 -31.48 -13.14 -6.59
C LEU A 1135 -31.16 -13.86 -7.92
N SER A 1136 -31.95 -13.61 -8.97
CA SER A 1136 -31.70 -14.15 -10.31
C SER A 1136 -30.35 -13.72 -10.89
N LYS A 1137 -30.01 -12.42 -10.79
CA LYS A 1137 -28.75 -11.86 -11.27
C LYS A 1137 -27.52 -12.47 -10.57
N TRP A 1138 -27.65 -12.80 -9.29
CA TRP A 1138 -26.59 -13.41 -8.48
C TRP A 1138 -26.62 -14.95 -8.48
N GLY A 1139 -27.55 -15.57 -9.22
CA GLY A 1139 -27.70 -17.03 -9.29
C GLY A 1139 -28.27 -17.67 -8.03
N VAL A 1140 -28.86 -16.88 -7.12
CA VAL A 1140 -29.42 -17.37 -5.86
C VAL A 1140 -30.86 -17.84 -6.08
N GLY A 1141 -31.11 -19.14 -5.90
CA GLY A 1141 -32.46 -19.70 -5.99
C GLY A 1141 -33.37 -19.24 -4.84
N ALA A 1142 -34.58 -18.80 -5.16
CA ALA A 1142 -35.63 -18.51 -4.17
C ALA A 1142 -36.41 -19.81 -3.86
N PRO A 1143 -36.39 -20.31 -2.61
CA PRO A 1143 -37.13 -21.53 -2.26
C PRO A 1143 -38.64 -21.26 -2.34
N PRO A 1144 -39.46 -22.27 -2.67
CA PRO A 1144 -40.92 -22.13 -2.70
C PRO A 1144 -41.44 -21.66 -1.34
N ARG A 1145 -42.42 -20.73 -1.37
CA ARG A 1145 -42.95 -20.08 -0.17
C ARG A 1145 -43.76 -21.09 0.67
N SER A 1146 -43.31 -21.37 1.89
CA SER A 1146 -44.08 -22.17 2.86
C SER A 1146 -45.10 -21.29 3.60
N ARG A 1147 -46.29 -21.81 3.86
CA ARG A 1147 -47.30 -21.14 4.72
C ARG A 1147 -46.91 -21.10 6.20
N LEU A 1148 -45.90 -21.85 6.61
CA LEU A 1148 -45.42 -21.92 8.00
C LEU A 1148 -44.41 -20.82 8.37
N VAL A 1149 -43.88 -20.10 7.39
CA VAL A 1149 -42.86 -19.05 7.58
C VAL A 1149 -43.52 -17.68 7.37
N SER A 1150 -43.29 -16.73 8.26
CA SER A 1150 -43.84 -15.38 8.11
C SER A 1150 -43.30 -14.69 6.86
N GLU A 1151 -44.01 -13.69 6.32
CA GLU A 1151 -43.52 -12.96 5.14
C GLU A 1151 -42.18 -12.28 5.43
N GLU A 1152 -42.01 -11.77 6.67
CA GLU A 1152 -40.80 -11.07 7.12
C GLU A 1152 -39.62 -12.05 7.20
N ASP A 1153 -39.83 -13.23 7.80
CA ASP A 1153 -38.78 -14.26 7.93
C ASP A 1153 -38.38 -14.81 6.56
N TYR A 1154 -39.36 -14.97 5.65
CA TYR A 1154 -39.08 -15.36 4.27
C TYR A 1154 -38.22 -14.31 3.56
N CYS A 1155 -38.57 -13.02 3.70
CA CYS A 1155 -37.80 -11.92 3.13
C CYS A 1155 -36.39 -11.83 3.73
N GLN A 1156 -36.25 -11.97 5.05
CA GLN A 1156 -34.96 -11.94 5.72
C GLN A 1156 -34.09 -13.12 5.30
N GLY A 1157 -34.66 -14.33 5.17
CA GLY A 1157 -33.96 -15.51 4.66
C GLY A 1157 -33.45 -15.31 3.23
N LEU A 1158 -34.21 -14.65 2.35
CA LEU A 1158 -33.76 -14.28 1.00
C LEU A 1158 -32.59 -13.28 1.03
N MET A 1159 -32.67 -12.23 1.85
CA MET A 1159 -31.59 -11.24 2.00
C MET A 1159 -30.32 -11.87 2.56
N ASN A 1160 -30.46 -12.76 3.54
CA ASN A 1160 -29.37 -13.51 4.15
C ASN A 1160 -28.64 -14.40 3.14
N ARG A 1161 -29.39 -15.13 2.30
CA ARG A 1161 -28.81 -15.93 1.20
C ARG A 1161 -28.08 -15.07 0.18
N LEU A 1162 -28.69 -13.95 -0.23
CA LEU A 1162 -28.05 -13.02 -1.15
C LEU A 1162 -26.76 -12.43 -0.54
N ALA A 1163 -26.79 -12.06 0.74
CA ALA A 1163 -25.62 -11.53 1.44
C ALA A 1163 -24.48 -12.54 1.55
N ILE A 1164 -24.79 -13.81 1.85
CA ILE A 1164 -23.81 -14.89 1.85
C ILE A 1164 -23.18 -15.03 0.46
N ARG A 1165 -24.00 -15.06 -0.61
CA ARG A 1165 -23.48 -15.19 -1.98
C ARG A 1165 -22.57 -14.03 -2.36
N ILE A 1166 -22.98 -12.79 -2.06
CA ILE A 1166 -22.17 -11.59 -2.31
C ILE A 1166 -20.88 -11.65 -1.50
N ALA A 1167 -20.93 -12.04 -0.23
CA ALA A 1167 -19.75 -12.18 0.61
C ALA A 1167 -18.78 -13.24 0.07
N THR A 1168 -19.27 -14.41 -0.31
CA THR A 1168 -18.47 -15.48 -0.91
C THR A 1168 -17.82 -15.04 -2.21
N VAL A 1169 -18.56 -14.37 -3.10
CA VAL A 1169 -18.01 -13.85 -4.36
C VAL A 1169 -16.99 -12.73 -4.10
N SER A 1170 -17.26 -11.82 -3.16
CA SER A 1170 -16.32 -10.75 -2.79
C SER A 1170 -15.05 -11.31 -2.17
N GLN A 1171 -15.14 -12.28 -1.27
CA GLN A 1171 -13.98 -12.96 -0.67
C GLN A 1171 -13.22 -13.79 -1.71
N ALA A 1172 -13.93 -14.49 -2.60
CA ALA A 1172 -13.30 -15.20 -3.71
C ALA A 1172 -12.60 -14.23 -4.68
N ARG A 1173 -13.18 -13.06 -4.95
CA ARG A 1173 -12.54 -11.98 -5.71
C ARG A 1173 -11.34 -11.39 -4.99
N GLN A 1174 -11.37 -11.22 -3.67
CA GLN A 1174 -10.19 -10.80 -2.91
C GLN A 1174 -9.08 -11.85 -2.98
N ARG A 1175 -9.44 -13.15 -2.91
CA ARG A 1175 -8.48 -14.25 -3.08
C ARG A 1175 -7.97 -14.36 -4.52
N MET A 1176 -8.79 -14.15 -5.55
CA MET A 1176 -8.39 -14.20 -6.96
C MET A 1176 -7.70 -12.91 -7.43
N GLY A 1177 -8.07 -11.76 -6.89
CA GLY A 1177 -7.41 -10.47 -7.09
C GLY A 1177 -6.01 -10.40 -6.47
N SER A 1178 -5.64 -11.41 -5.68
CA SER A 1178 -4.23 -11.67 -5.34
C SER A 1178 -3.40 -12.19 -6.53
N ASN A 1179 -4.05 -12.62 -7.63
CA ASN A 1179 -3.43 -13.12 -8.86
C ASN A 1179 -3.90 -12.49 -10.17
N GLU A 1180 -4.95 -11.65 -10.21
CA GLU A 1180 -5.34 -10.96 -11.45
C GLU A 1180 -5.71 -9.48 -11.28
N THR A 1181 -5.29 -8.73 -12.29
CA THR A 1181 -5.29 -7.29 -12.48
C THR A 1181 -6.68 -6.64 -12.51
N GLY A 1182 -6.87 -5.64 -11.66
CA GLY A 1182 -7.63 -4.40 -11.90
C GLY A 1182 -9.11 -4.49 -12.29
N VAL A 1183 -10.00 -4.22 -11.33
CA VAL A 1183 -11.08 -3.20 -11.44
C VAL A 1183 -11.45 -2.73 -10.01
N SER A 1184 -11.36 -1.41 -9.83
CA SER A 1184 -11.71 -0.59 -8.66
C SER A 1184 -13.01 -0.97 -7.93
N GLY A 1185 -12.95 -1.09 -6.60
CA GLY A 1185 -14.15 -1.23 -5.75
C GLY A 1185 -13.86 -1.71 -4.33
N ASP A 1186 -13.06 -0.97 -3.56
CA ASP A 1186 -12.74 -1.30 -2.16
C ASP A 1186 -13.90 -0.97 -1.21
N LEU A 1187 -14.76 -1.96 -0.95
CA LEU A 1187 -15.81 -1.88 0.08
C LEU A 1187 -15.24 -2.00 1.51
N GLN A 1188 -13.96 -2.32 1.69
CA GLN A 1188 -13.35 -2.50 3.02
C GLN A 1188 -12.97 -1.15 3.67
N ASN A 1189 -12.74 -0.11 2.87
CA ASN A 1189 -12.55 1.26 3.35
C ASN A 1189 -13.86 1.95 3.75
N ILE A 1190 -15.01 1.46 3.27
CA ILE A 1190 -16.33 1.98 3.67
C ILE A 1190 -16.73 1.48 5.07
N ILE A 1191 -16.22 0.34 5.55
CA ILE A 1191 -16.56 -0.15 6.89
C ILE A 1191 -15.62 0.42 7.96
N SER A 1192 -14.41 0.84 7.57
CA SER A 1192 -13.41 1.37 8.51
C SER A 1192 -13.34 2.90 8.57
N SER A 1193 -13.99 3.59 7.62
CA SER A 1193 -14.23 5.03 7.69
C SER A 1193 -15.73 5.27 7.86
N GLY A 1194 -16.11 5.95 8.94
CA GLY A 1194 -17.51 6.08 9.35
C GLY A 1194 -18.42 6.54 8.22
N VAL A 1195 -19.35 5.67 7.81
CA VAL A 1195 -20.40 6.02 6.85
C VAL A 1195 -21.36 7.00 7.50
N LEU A 1196 -21.27 8.24 7.02
CA LEU A 1196 -22.37 9.16 6.70
C LEU A 1196 -23.74 8.68 7.16
N ASN A 1197 -24.19 9.22 8.29
CA ASN A 1197 -25.57 9.18 8.71
C ASN A 1197 -26.37 10.21 7.87
N PRO A 1198 -27.28 9.80 6.97
CA PRO A 1198 -28.01 10.73 6.12
C PRO A 1198 -29.19 11.43 6.84
N LEU A 1199 -29.16 11.51 8.18
CA LEU A 1199 -30.16 12.20 9.00
C LEU A 1199 -29.65 13.45 9.71
N LEU A 1200 -28.45 13.94 9.41
CA LEU A 1200 -27.95 15.21 9.94
C LEU A 1200 -27.87 16.25 8.82
N GLY A 1201 -28.79 17.21 8.90
CA GLY A 1201 -28.93 18.31 7.97
C GLY A 1201 -27.94 19.46 8.21
N GLU A 1202 -27.79 20.22 7.13
CA GLU A 1202 -27.33 21.60 7.01
C GLU A 1202 -25.83 21.92 7.17
N GLY A 1203 -25.27 22.51 6.11
CA GLY A 1203 -23.90 23.05 6.12
C GLY A 1203 -23.31 23.48 4.77
N SER A 1204 -24.11 24.14 3.91
CA SER A 1204 -23.71 25.07 2.83
C SER A 1204 -22.27 25.05 2.27
N PHE A 1205 -22.11 24.54 1.04
CA PHE A 1205 -21.38 25.27 -0.02
C PHE A 1205 -22.20 25.26 -1.32
N ILE A 1206 -22.48 26.46 -1.81
CA ILE A 1206 -23.35 26.81 -2.94
C ILE A 1206 -22.55 26.79 -4.26
N SER A 1207 -23.25 26.39 -5.35
CA SER A 1207 -22.98 26.62 -6.79
C SER A 1207 -21.69 26.00 -7.36
N ASP A 1208 -21.71 25.14 -8.38
CA ASP A 1208 -22.40 25.29 -9.66
C ASP A 1208 -22.75 23.95 -10.34
N GLY A 1209 -23.83 23.94 -11.11
CA GLY A 1209 -23.92 23.07 -12.30
C GLY A 1209 -24.76 21.80 -12.21
N ALA A 1210 -26.05 21.94 -11.91
CA ALA A 1210 -27.02 20.94 -12.33
C ALA A 1210 -27.00 20.76 -13.86
N ARG A 1211 -26.56 19.59 -14.34
CA ARG A 1211 -27.01 19.02 -15.62
C ARG A 1211 -27.36 17.55 -15.41
N ALA A 1212 -28.65 17.30 -15.21
CA ALA A 1212 -29.24 15.97 -15.43
C ALA A 1212 -29.58 15.82 -16.92
N ARG A 1213 -28.92 14.88 -17.62
CA ARG A 1213 -29.32 14.23 -18.88
C ARG A 1213 -28.39 13.03 -19.09
N HIS A 1214 -28.75 11.85 -19.59
CA HIS A 1214 -30.01 11.13 -19.78
C HIS A 1214 -29.58 9.66 -19.97
N SER A 1215 -30.40 8.73 -19.46
CA SER A 1215 -30.34 7.30 -19.76
C SER A 1215 -30.48 7.05 -21.27
N GLY A 1216 -29.39 6.64 -21.93
CA GLY A 1216 -29.38 6.23 -23.33
C GLY A 1216 -29.51 4.73 -23.50
N LEU A 1217 -30.74 4.22 -23.42
CA LEU A 1217 -31.16 3.03 -24.15
C LEU A 1217 -31.59 3.50 -25.55
N THR A 1218 -30.77 3.25 -26.57
CA THR A 1218 -31.19 3.39 -27.98
C THR A 1218 -31.10 2.03 -28.64
N ALA A 1219 -32.26 1.37 -28.71
CA ALA A 1219 -32.56 0.44 -29.78
C ALA A 1219 -32.85 1.23 -31.07
N VAL A 1220 -32.57 0.55 -32.18
CA VAL A 1220 -32.48 0.96 -33.60
C VAL A 1220 -33.76 1.63 -34.16
N PRO A 1221 -33.66 2.56 -35.13
CA PRO A 1221 -34.75 3.45 -35.55
C PRO A 1221 -35.62 2.91 -36.69
N PRO A 1222 -36.88 3.37 -36.77
CA PRO A 1222 -37.50 3.65 -38.06
C PRO A 1222 -38.10 5.07 -38.14
N SER A 1223 -37.89 5.65 -39.32
CA SER A 1223 -38.51 6.84 -39.94
C SER A 1223 -39.86 7.35 -39.38
N ALA A 1224 -39.92 8.65 -39.07
CA ALA A 1224 -40.86 9.64 -39.63
C ALA A 1224 -40.81 10.97 -38.83
N GLU A 1225 -40.45 12.07 -39.51
CA GLU A 1225 -40.83 13.46 -39.19
C GLU A 1225 -42.38 13.62 -39.21
N PRO A 1226 -43.02 14.72 -38.70
CA PRO A 1226 -42.52 16.10 -38.59
C PRO A 1226 -43.00 16.98 -37.39
N SER A 1227 -42.43 18.19 -37.35
CA SER A 1227 -43.02 19.50 -36.96
C SER A 1227 -43.57 19.69 -35.52
N ALA A 1228 -42.93 20.51 -34.68
CA ALA A 1228 -43.00 21.99 -34.60
C ALA A 1228 -44.23 22.52 -33.83
N MET A 1229 -43.99 23.15 -32.68
CA MET A 1229 -44.60 24.39 -32.15
C MET A 1229 -43.96 24.67 -30.77
N ARG A 1230 -43.21 25.78 -30.59
CA ARG A 1230 -43.70 27.10 -30.15
C ARG A 1230 -44.27 27.07 -28.72
N GLU A 1231 -44.03 28.00 -27.81
CA GLU A 1231 -43.30 29.27 -27.76
C GLU A 1231 -43.59 29.81 -26.33
N SER A 1232 -42.71 30.67 -25.81
CA SER A 1232 -43.09 31.80 -24.93
C SER A 1232 -43.46 31.45 -23.45
N ARG A 1233 -43.23 32.26 -22.41
CA ARG A 1233 -42.72 33.63 -22.26
C ARG A 1233 -42.81 33.98 -20.74
N LEU A 1234 -41.95 34.92 -20.27
CA LEU A 1234 -42.24 35.96 -19.25
C LEU A 1234 -42.29 35.51 -17.75
N TRP A 1235 -41.68 36.13 -16.72
CA TRP A 1235 -41.32 37.54 -16.42
C TRP A 1235 -40.32 37.70 -15.23
N ARG A 1236 -39.52 38.79 -15.31
CA ARG A 1236 -39.07 39.80 -14.29
C ARG A 1236 -38.53 39.35 -12.91
N ARG A 1237 -37.29 39.69 -12.52
CA ARG A 1237 -36.70 41.00 -12.05
C ARG A 1237 -37.28 41.60 -10.75
N SER A 1238 -36.48 41.52 -9.67
CA SER A 1238 -36.21 42.54 -8.63
C SER A 1238 -34.88 42.13 -7.95
N THR A 1239 -33.72 42.83 -7.93
CA THR A 1239 -33.30 44.18 -7.51
C THR A 1239 -33.72 44.63 -6.10
N MET A 1240 -32.79 44.53 -5.14
CA MET A 1240 -32.36 45.57 -4.17
C MET A 1240 -31.28 44.95 -3.26
N ASN A 1241 -30.01 45.33 -3.40
CA ASN A 1241 -29.31 46.45 -2.73
C ASN A 1241 -29.20 46.33 -1.20
N GLY A 1242 -27.95 46.30 -0.73
CA GLY A 1242 -27.55 47.13 0.41
C GLY A 1242 -26.80 46.42 1.53
N LEU A 1243 -25.45 46.38 1.43
CA LEU A 1243 -24.54 46.81 2.51
C LEU A 1243 -23.12 46.91 1.96
N THR A 1244 -22.75 48.15 1.63
CA THR A 1244 -21.42 48.63 1.23
C THR A 1244 -20.74 49.32 2.41
N LEU A 1245 -19.40 49.38 2.33
CA LEU A 1245 -18.40 50.15 3.12
C LEU A 1245 -17.83 49.34 4.30
N SER A 1246 -16.60 48.87 4.20
CA SER A 1246 -15.44 49.72 4.49
C SER A 1246 -14.18 49.34 3.68
N ARG A 1247 -13.48 50.39 3.22
CA ARG A 1247 -12.22 50.40 2.46
C ARG A 1247 -11.00 50.26 3.39
N GLY A 1248 -10.10 49.33 3.06
CA GLY A 1248 -8.62 49.43 3.13
C GLY A 1248 -7.93 49.55 4.51
N PRO A 1249 -6.60 49.33 4.61
CA PRO A 1249 -5.63 49.20 3.53
C PRO A 1249 -4.83 47.88 3.53
N SER A 1250 -4.19 47.65 2.39
CA SER A 1250 -3.19 46.62 2.09
C SER A 1250 -1.98 46.63 3.03
N SER A 1251 -1.64 45.48 3.60
CA SER A 1251 -0.24 45.10 3.82
C SER A 1251 -0.08 43.59 3.73
N ARG A 1252 0.56 43.14 2.65
CA ARG A 1252 1.13 41.80 2.50
C ARG A 1252 2.06 41.49 3.68
N LYS A 1253 1.71 40.49 4.48
CA LYS A 1253 2.66 39.57 5.12
C LYS A 1253 2.01 38.20 5.09
N GLU A 1254 2.46 37.39 4.14
CA GLU A 1254 2.28 35.95 4.13
C GLU A 1254 2.99 35.40 5.38
N SER A 1255 2.27 35.32 6.49
CA SER A 1255 2.62 34.42 7.57
C SER A 1255 1.86 33.13 7.29
N LEU A 1256 2.59 32.10 6.88
CA LEU A 1256 2.16 30.70 6.93
C LEU A 1256 1.61 30.43 8.33
N SER A 1257 0.29 30.52 8.49
CA SER A 1257 -0.39 30.00 9.67
C SER A 1257 -0.33 28.49 9.57
N VAL A 1258 0.48 27.89 10.43
CA VAL A 1258 0.38 26.46 10.75
C VAL A 1258 -1.08 26.21 11.13
N ASN A 1259 -1.78 25.43 10.31
CA ASN A 1259 -3.14 24.98 10.59
C ASN A 1259 -3.12 24.23 11.93
N THR A 1260 -3.44 24.95 13.00
CA THR A 1260 -3.92 24.37 14.23
C THR A 1260 -5.28 23.81 13.89
N ALA A 1261 -5.37 22.48 13.82
CA ALA A 1261 -6.64 21.77 13.66
C ALA A 1261 -7.56 22.15 14.84
N GLY A 1262 -8.35 23.20 14.65
CA GLY A 1262 -9.38 23.64 15.56
C GLY A 1262 -10.56 22.68 15.46
N PHE A 1263 -10.72 21.86 16.50
CA PHE A 1263 -11.87 20.99 16.70
C PHE A 1263 -13.14 21.85 16.92
N HIS A 1264 -13.91 22.10 15.87
CA HIS A 1264 -15.29 22.54 15.97
C HIS A 1264 -16.19 21.38 15.52
N ASP A 1265 -16.59 20.53 16.47
CA ASP A 1265 -17.66 19.55 16.27
C ASP A 1265 -18.86 19.95 17.11
N ASP A 1266 -19.90 20.44 16.43
CA ASP A 1266 -21.24 20.65 16.97
C ASP A 1266 -21.90 19.28 17.19
N VAL A 1267 -21.65 18.64 18.34
CA VAL A 1267 -22.37 17.44 18.77
C VAL A 1267 -23.38 17.79 19.85
N VAL A 1268 -24.66 17.69 19.49
CA VAL A 1268 -25.80 17.84 20.40
C VAL A 1268 -25.75 16.74 21.47
N PRO A 1269 -25.83 17.07 22.77
CA PRO A 1269 -25.71 16.08 23.84
C PRO A 1269 -26.92 15.14 23.84
N PHE A 1270 -26.66 13.84 23.61
CA PHE A 1270 -27.60 12.77 23.89
C PHE A 1270 -27.77 12.62 25.41
N THR A 1271 -28.69 13.36 26.01
CA THR A 1271 -29.22 12.99 27.32
C THR A 1271 -30.18 11.82 27.14
N ALA A 1272 -29.67 10.60 27.21
CA ALA A 1272 -30.53 9.43 27.37
C ALA A 1272 -31.17 9.49 28.77
N GLN A 1273 -32.46 9.84 28.82
CA GLN A 1273 -33.30 9.64 29.99
C GLN A 1273 -33.44 8.13 30.25
N ALA A 1274 -32.44 7.54 30.92
CA ALA A 1274 -32.58 6.22 31.49
C ALA A 1274 -33.53 6.33 32.69
N SER A 1275 -34.80 6.04 32.43
CA SER A 1275 -35.83 5.81 33.44
C SER A 1275 -35.42 4.63 34.34
N ARG A 1276 -34.70 4.89 35.43
CA ARG A 1276 -34.67 3.99 36.59
C ARG A 1276 -35.41 4.67 37.72
N ARG A 1277 -36.65 4.21 37.94
CA ARG A 1277 -37.43 4.48 39.14
C ARG A 1277 -36.55 4.16 40.35
N LEU A 1278 -36.32 5.17 41.19
CA LEU A 1278 -35.79 5.03 42.53
C LEU A 1278 -36.74 4.12 43.31
N SER A 1279 -36.32 2.89 43.57
CA SER A 1279 -36.90 2.10 44.65
C SER A 1279 -36.49 2.77 45.96
N GLU A 1280 -37.45 3.47 46.55
CA GLU A 1280 -37.45 3.84 47.96
C GLU A 1280 -37.26 2.57 48.79
N GLU A 1281 -36.06 2.38 49.36
CA GLU A 1281 -35.84 1.67 50.62
C GLU A 1281 -34.33 1.64 50.92
N HIS A 1282 -33.86 2.56 51.77
CA HIS A 1282 -33.22 2.20 53.04
C HIS A 1282 -32.60 3.43 53.72
N ASN A 1283 -33.28 3.82 54.80
CA ASN A 1283 -32.70 4.23 56.07
C ASN A 1283 -31.52 5.22 56.04
N SER A 1284 -31.91 6.48 56.26
CA SER A 1284 -31.22 7.46 57.10
C SER A 1284 -30.19 6.86 58.07
N ARG A 1285 -28.94 6.78 57.63
CA ARG A 1285 -27.78 6.98 58.49
C ARG A 1285 -27.06 8.18 57.90
N SER A 1286 -27.22 9.32 58.57
CA SER A 1286 -26.36 10.49 58.40
C SER A 1286 -24.94 10.08 58.75
N ALA A 1287 -24.22 9.50 57.78
CA ALA A 1287 -22.78 9.49 57.82
C ALA A 1287 -22.37 10.97 57.76
N SER A 1288 -21.71 11.45 58.80
CA SER A 1288 -21.11 12.79 58.82
C SER A 1288 -20.17 12.90 57.61
N ILE A 1289 -20.62 13.54 56.55
CA ILE A 1289 -19.79 13.85 55.39
C ILE A 1289 -18.69 14.76 55.92
N SER A 1290 -17.43 14.34 55.86
CA SER A 1290 -16.33 15.21 56.27
C SER A 1290 -16.35 16.47 55.42
N CYS A 1291 -16.19 17.63 56.05
CA CYS A 1291 -16.20 18.93 55.35
C CYS A 1291 -15.09 19.04 54.30
N GLU A 1292 -14.07 18.18 54.36
CA GLU A 1292 -12.86 18.24 53.54
C GLU A 1292 -12.79 17.04 52.57
N VAL A 1293 -12.15 17.26 51.42
CA VAL A 1293 -11.77 16.21 50.46
C VAL A 1293 -10.27 15.95 50.61
N VAL A 1294 -9.89 14.72 50.93
CA VAL A 1294 -8.50 14.37 51.21
C VAL A 1294 -7.89 13.62 50.03
N VAL A 1295 -6.72 14.06 49.57
CA VAL A 1295 -5.92 13.43 48.53
C VAL A 1295 -4.49 13.22 49.01
N VAL A 1296 -3.93 12.03 48.82
CA VAL A 1296 -2.56 11.73 49.29
C VAL A 1296 -1.54 12.00 48.18
N ARG A 1297 -0.54 12.81 48.51
CA ARG A 1297 0.67 12.99 47.70
C ARG A 1297 1.60 11.80 47.88
N MET A 1298 2.11 11.25 46.79
CA MET A 1298 3.03 10.12 46.86
C MET A 1298 4.49 10.48 47.22
N PRO A 1299 5.24 9.49 47.75
CA PRO A 1299 6.65 9.64 48.08
C PRO A 1299 7.57 9.83 46.86
N MET A 1300 8.40 10.87 46.91
CA MET A 1300 9.34 11.26 45.83
C MET A 1300 10.65 10.46 45.78
N LYS A 1301 10.92 9.56 46.72
CA LYS A 1301 12.25 8.91 46.87
C LYS A 1301 12.14 7.39 46.80
N LEU A 1302 12.74 6.81 45.75
CA LEU A 1302 13.33 5.47 45.81
C LEU A 1302 14.62 5.58 46.62
N GLY A 1303 14.75 4.81 47.71
CA GLY A 1303 15.75 5.03 48.75
C GLY A 1303 17.19 5.21 48.24
N ARG A 1304 17.79 6.38 48.53
CA ARG A 1304 19.25 6.50 48.67
C ARG A 1304 19.57 6.38 50.16
N ARG A 1305 20.38 5.39 50.56
CA ARG A 1305 21.17 5.54 51.79
C ARG A 1305 22.13 6.71 51.54
N ARG A 1306 22.20 7.65 52.49
CA ARG A 1306 23.15 8.76 52.48
C ARG A 1306 24.54 8.19 52.13
N ARG A 1307 25.13 8.63 51.02
CA ARG A 1307 26.60 8.64 50.92
C ARG A 1307 27.06 9.81 51.80
N PRO A 1308 28.07 9.63 52.67
CA PRO A 1308 28.70 10.77 53.30
C PRO A 1308 29.27 11.65 52.18
N SER A 1309 29.19 12.97 52.39
CA SER A 1309 29.71 13.98 51.48
C SER A 1309 31.18 13.70 51.17
N LEU A 1310 31.50 13.55 49.88
CA LEU A 1310 32.84 13.61 49.33
C LEU A 1310 33.30 15.08 49.28
N LEU A 1311 33.26 15.76 50.43
CA LEU A 1311 33.82 17.09 50.62
C LEU A 1311 34.11 17.23 52.12
N GLU A 1312 35.14 16.54 52.59
CA GLU A 1312 36.01 17.10 53.62
C GLU A 1312 37.40 16.47 53.49
N PRO A 1313 38.47 17.28 53.59
CA PRO A 1313 39.78 16.95 53.04
C PRO A 1313 40.62 16.15 54.03
N LEU A 1314 41.60 15.46 53.45
CA LEU A 1314 42.75 14.86 54.13
C LEU A 1314 43.27 15.77 55.25
N ALA A 1315 42.99 15.37 56.49
CA ALA A 1315 43.70 15.84 57.66
C ALA A 1315 44.08 14.59 58.46
N GLU A 1316 45.38 14.40 58.53
CA GLU A 1316 46.14 13.54 59.42
C GLU A 1316 45.61 13.65 60.86
N ASP A 1317 45.46 12.52 61.55
CA ASP A 1317 46.36 12.14 62.66
C ASP A 1317 45.78 10.99 63.51
N VAL A 1318 46.64 9.96 63.64
CA VAL A 1318 47.06 9.30 64.89
C VAL A 1318 46.00 8.61 65.78
N ALA A 1319 46.21 7.29 65.90
CA ALA A 1319 46.11 6.39 67.06
C ALA A 1319 44.88 6.46 67.99
N ASP A 1320 44.22 5.32 68.17
CA ASP A 1320 44.34 4.58 69.43
C ASP A 1320 43.72 3.17 69.34
N GLU A 1321 44.31 2.28 70.12
CA GLU A 1321 44.10 0.84 70.28
C GLU A 1321 42.69 0.45 70.75
N ALA A 1322 42.11 -0.61 70.16
CA ALA A 1322 41.29 -1.67 70.78
C ALA A 1322 40.79 -2.66 69.72
#